data_AF-A0A538QPJ4-F1
#
_entry.id   AF-A0A538QPJ4-F1
#
_cell.length_a   1.000
_cell.length_b   1.000
_cell.length_c   1.000
_cell.angle_alpha   90.00
_cell.angle_beta   90.00
_cell.angle_gamma   90.00
#
_symmetry.space_group_name_H-M   'P 1'
#
loop_
_entity.id
_entity.type
_entity.pdbx_description
1 polymer ?
#
loop_
_entity_poly.entity_id
_entity_poly.type
_entity_poly.pdbx_seq_one_letter_code
_entity_poly.pdbx_strand_id
1 'polypeptide(L)'
;MAKRLRVYPSSTYEDLATYRERVFAALARAGLDVARMEDYSSSDERPVDRCLRDVAQSDIYVGVFAWRYGYVPPPEHGNPEGKSITELEYREAERCKLRKLLFFVHPDTREHWPDRFDDEKIGPSEHRGRLITFRNELATEKTASFFRTPDDLATLVLAALLRSGVVDRPYYVPSRPSGFVARPSRTGPLIAALIGNDPGAAANTIVQGPGGFGKTFLAVDACHSPEVVGAFPDGILWTTLGRAPNLATALADLHVQATGTMPDVASIEAIAKATARALEARRCLVVLDDVWQPEDLQCLLQLTFPRFLVTSRVTNLLDQARERGWAEVLVGEMQPTEAATLLARGLHVDDTNRRAILELSDRLGCWPLLIDLVGARLMEEYRTRHENLTSSIERVVTLFDQRGVLGFDRRNSTARNSAVTNSIKEGLTFANDTSPGVADKATELAIFPEGAAIPVLVLADLWHMPALDVEEDVLRILANLRIVVWDRHNSTVQVHDLVRRALLTFLGTDPGAVHRRLLLAWGDLHVPPHDYAWRRVCWHLREANRREDLRALLTDLTWLEAKLRHGGLSALLQDLDLVSDDDDVDGVRAALLLSTATISVQPELLAQQLESRLPASVWEHLKIRVASTTVGRLRSRRRTLTQVGGPVTRLFSLGNRTISSITSLNGTQLLLAAAEEGLITLNLETSHVAAFWPERAPSAIAVGDDEGRVVAYTVRDGTAIHMVTDGSESHVIPGTNESVRTITFCGSGRTLVTRGDKDTIHFYDSSTGRLLHSLPSAEGTARLVSASHRSHIVALVEYRLHDEKAPSVVRLFDVQRVQEVGVVEVPIRHVSQMAASPSGRLAACTHSFVHAMAVSVVDVQYRKILGVLNAEPGPTINMITCVAFSSDERLVMGGTRGGELLVWDVQTTELLRRINAHHNSTAFVGQHGSHIVTAGWTSSGGLDSAGNKDCNVKVWAGDLEALPDATDDAAAMERHGSDVSAMEISGDGSVIATGSYDRTVALWDVARMRRRCTLRVRGLVRTVSLSHSANVYAVLSNYLMDSGVVNVWSLANGEPLYEIETTDLGESMAVTPDGEYVLVTTAVTLDVHAVSDGSRTRSFAINDWNSASFHTGALCFSADGVVALGFKHGVVRWWNFASGQKLLEIKAHESAVMRLSVAESSGILVSLGSEGEVRLWHAGTGAAVGTLPTAGLNVVTLAAAKNKGLLLTGSSDGTARVWGLDSRKQLACFAVDSPLKVCAVSGDGCGVFLGDVSGVVHFFELEGV
;
A
#
# COMPACT_ATOMS: atom_id res chain seq x y z
N MET A 1 20.98 11.01 20.68
CA MET A 1 21.20 9.83 21.56
C MET A 1 20.40 10.03 22.83
N ALA A 2 19.43 9.15 23.11
CA ALA A 2 18.65 9.19 24.35
C ALA A 2 19.52 8.73 25.54
N LYS A 3 19.41 9.39 26.69
CA LYS A 3 20.12 9.02 27.94
C LYS A 3 19.63 7.63 28.38
N ARG A 4 20.53 6.63 28.46
CA ARG A 4 20.19 5.31 29.02
C ARG A 4 19.89 5.45 30.51
N LEU A 5 18.78 4.88 30.96
CA LEU A 5 18.36 4.90 32.37
C LEU A 5 19.31 4.02 33.19
N ARG A 6 19.81 4.56 34.30
CA ARG A 6 20.74 3.89 35.21
C ARG A 6 20.00 3.31 36.41
N VAL A 7 20.15 2.01 36.64
CA VAL A 7 19.48 1.25 37.71
C VAL A 7 20.50 0.82 38.74
N TYR A 8 20.20 1.02 40.02
CA TYR A 8 21.00 0.56 41.14
C TYR A 8 20.28 -0.52 41.95
N PRO A 9 20.69 -1.80 41.82
CA PRO A 9 20.27 -2.86 42.72
C PRO A 9 20.99 -2.77 44.07
N SER A 10 20.25 -2.88 45.16
CA SER A 10 20.76 -2.71 46.52
C SER A 10 21.89 -3.69 46.85
N SER A 11 22.90 -3.19 47.56
CA SER A 11 24.01 -4.01 48.06
C SER A 11 23.50 -4.96 49.14
N THR A 12 23.74 -6.25 48.95
CA THR A 12 23.38 -7.30 49.92
C THR A 12 24.56 -8.25 50.14
N TYR A 13 24.51 -9.05 51.21
CA TYR A 13 25.62 -9.94 51.59
C TYR A 13 25.62 -11.21 50.69
N GLU A 14 26.50 -12.18 50.98
CA GLU A 14 26.59 -13.45 50.25
C GLU A 14 25.26 -14.23 50.17
N ASP A 15 24.32 -13.98 51.06
CA ASP A 15 23.03 -14.68 51.15
C ASP A 15 22.13 -14.47 49.92
N LEU A 16 22.33 -13.38 49.17
CA LEU A 16 21.55 -13.04 47.99
C LEU A 16 22.39 -12.95 46.70
N ALA A 17 23.65 -13.41 46.69
CA ALA A 17 24.54 -13.28 45.55
C ALA A 17 23.96 -13.87 44.24
N THR A 18 23.44 -15.11 44.30
CA THR A 18 22.81 -15.78 43.14
C THR A 18 21.53 -15.08 42.66
N TYR A 19 20.79 -14.47 43.57
CA TYR A 19 19.57 -13.71 43.25
C TYR A 19 19.93 -12.42 42.49
N ARG A 20 20.96 -11.70 42.95
CA ARG A 20 21.45 -10.49 42.29
C ARG A 20 22.03 -10.78 40.91
N GLU A 21 22.83 -11.84 40.75
CA GLU A 21 23.38 -12.22 39.43
C GLU A 21 22.28 -12.44 38.39
N ARG A 22 21.16 -13.06 38.78
CA ARG A 22 20.00 -13.26 37.90
C ARG A 22 19.31 -11.96 37.54
N VAL A 23 19.14 -11.05 38.50
CA VAL A 23 18.60 -9.70 38.25
C VAL A 23 19.54 -8.91 37.33
N PHE A 24 20.85 -8.93 37.58
CA PHE A 24 21.84 -8.26 36.74
C PHE A 24 21.84 -8.79 35.31
N ALA A 25 21.79 -10.12 35.13
CA ALA A 25 21.71 -10.73 33.81
C ALA A 25 20.40 -10.38 33.07
N ALA A 26 19.30 -10.20 33.80
CA ALA A 26 18.01 -9.79 33.26
C ALA A 26 18.00 -8.30 32.85
N LEU A 27 18.52 -7.42 33.70
CA LEU A 27 18.62 -5.98 33.42
C LEU A 27 19.60 -5.67 32.28
N ALA A 28 20.74 -6.37 32.21
CA ALA A 28 21.68 -6.25 31.11
C ALA A 28 21.07 -6.70 29.77
N ARG A 29 20.30 -7.79 29.77
CA ARG A 29 19.50 -8.23 28.60
C ARG A 29 18.40 -7.23 28.20
N ALA A 30 17.97 -6.37 29.11
CA ALA A 30 17.03 -5.29 28.85
C ALA A 30 17.69 -4.00 28.34
N GLY A 31 19.02 -3.97 28.16
CA GLY A 31 19.75 -2.82 27.60
C GLY A 31 19.90 -1.64 28.56
N LEU A 32 19.62 -1.83 29.84
CA LEU A 32 19.71 -0.80 30.89
C LEU A 32 21.16 -0.67 31.40
N ASP A 33 21.53 0.54 31.83
CA ASP A 33 22.79 0.77 32.52
C ASP A 33 22.63 0.35 33.99
N VAL A 34 23.52 -0.48 34.52
CA VAL A 34 23.36 -1.09 35.85
C VAL A 34 24.62 -0.90 36.66
N ALA A 35 24.50 -0.23 37.80
CA ALA A 35 25.59 -0.11 38.76
C ALA A 35 25.73 -1.41 39.57
N ARG A 36 26.97 -1.90 39.74
CA ARG A 36 27.29 -3.11 40.50
C ARG A 36 28.35 -2.80 41.54
N MET A 37 28.07 -3.14 42.79
CA MET A 37 29.07 -3.04 43.86
C MET A 37 30.23 -4.03 43.63
N GLU A 38 29.94 -5.16 42.99
CA GLU A 38 30.91 -6.22 42.66
C GLU A 38 32.01 -5.75 41.68
N ASP A 39 31.78 -4.64 40.95
CA ASP A 39 32.74 -4.05 40.01
C ASP A 39 33.69 -3.04 40.69
N TYR A 40 33.59 -2.85 42.01
CA TYR A 40 34.44 -1.90 42.74
C TYR A 40 35.83 -2.51 42.99
N SER A 41 36.89 -1.79 42.59
CA SER A 41 38.26 -2.23 42.81
C SER A 41 38.72 -1.91 44.23
N SER A 42 39.71 -2.66 44.73
CA SER A 42 40.34 -2.41 46.04
C SER A 42 41.13 -1.09 46.12
N SER A 43 41.33 -0.41 44.98
CA SER A 43 41.97 0.91 44.86
C SER A 43 40.99 2.09 44.84
N ASP A 44 39.68 1.83 44.79
CA ASP A 44 38.67 2.87 44.71
C ASP A 44 38.42 3.55 46.08
N GLU A 45 37.75 4.72 46.05
CA GLU A 45 37.26 5.38 47.26
C GLU A 45 36.50 4.42 48.19
N ARG A 46 36.36 4.81 49.47
CA ARG A 46 35.67 4.01 50.50
C ARG A 46 34.34 3.45 49.95
N PRO A 47 34.10 2.11 50.02
CA PRO A 47 32.97 1.47 49.33
C PRO A 47 31.60 2.06 49.66
N VAL A 48 31.39 2.49 50.91
CA VAL A 48 30.13 3.12 51.35
C VAL A 48 29.86 4.43 50.62
N ASP A 49 30.86 5.31 50.50
CA ASP A 49 30.71 6.61 49.83
C ASP A 49 30.47 6.45 48.33
N ARG A 50 31.01 5.39 47.71
CA ARG A 50 30.73 5.06 46.31
C ARG A 50 29.31 4.52 46.11
N CYS A 51 28.85 3.60 46.95
CA CYS A 51 27.46 3.09 46.89
C CYS A 51 26.44 4.23 46.97
N LEU A 52 26.60 5.13 47.94
CA LEU A 52 25.66 6.25 48.11
C LEU A 52 25.70 7.22 46.91
N ARG A 53 26.87 7.48 46.32
CA ARG A 53 26.98 8.27 45.09
C ARG A 53 26.35 7.58 43.88
N ASP A 54 26.57 6.27 43.71
CA ASP A 54 26.00 5.52 42.58
C ASP A 54 24.49 5.40 42.70
N VAL A 55 23.95 5.28 43.93
CA VAL A 55 22.51 5.44 44.19
C VAL A 55 22.05 6.84 43.78
N ALA A 56 22.70 7.91 44.27
CA ALA A 56 22.31 9.29 43.95
C ALA A 56 22.41 9.64 42.44
N GLN A 57 23.24 8.92 41.67
CA GLN A 57 23.40 9.09 40.23
C GLN A 57 22.49 8.18 39.39
N SER A 58 21.73 7.30 40.03
CA SER A 58 20.82 6.37 39.37
C SER A 58 19.42 6.96 39.25
N ASP A 59 18.66 6.49 38.27
CA ASP A 59 17.27 6.92 38.04
C ASP A 59 16.28 6.03 38.81
N ILE A 60 16.66 4.76 39.09
CA ILE A 60 15.83 3.76 39.77
C ILE A 60 16.65 2.99 40.82
N TYR A 61 16.09 2.84 42.01
CA TYR A 61 16.62 2.01 43.10
C TYR A 61 15.82 0.71 43.23
N VAL A 62 16.51 -0.44 43.19
CA VAL A 62 15.91 -1.77 43.35
C VAL A 62 16.37 -2.37 44.68
N GLY A 63 15.51 -2.36 45.70
CA GLY A 63 15.80 -2.92 47.02
C GLY A 63 15.43 -4.39 47.12
N VAL A 64 16.38 -5.26 47.49
CA VAL A 64 16.15 -6.70 47.68
C VAL A 64 16.45 -7.08 49.13
N PHE A 65 15.45 -7.62 49.84
CA PHE A 65 15.52 -7.83 51.29
C PHE A 65 15.22 -9.28 51.71
N ALA A 66 16.17 -9.90 52.40
CA ALA A 66 16.07 -11.24 53.00
C ALA A 66 16.07 -11.21 54.55
N TRP A 67 16.47 -12.30 55.19
CA TRP A 67 16.40 -12.52 56.65
C TRP A 67 17.61 -12.00 57.43
N ARG A 68 18.47 -11.19 56.80
CA ARG A 68 19.65 -10.58 57.41
C ARG A 68 19.59 -9.07 57.33
N TYR A 69 20.03 -8.38 58.39
CA TYR A 69 20.10 -6.92 58.43
C TYR A 69 21.15 -6.34 57.48
N GLY A 70 22.18 -7.12 57.18
CA GLY A 70 23.26 -6.77 56.26
C GLY A 70 24.53 -6.30 56.97
N TYR A 71 25.55 -5.92 56.19
CA TYR A 71 26.79 -5.38 56.72
C TYR A 71 26.56 -3.99 57.31
N VAL A 72 27.06 -3.76 58.53
CA VAL A 72 27.02 -2.47 59.22
C VAL A 72 28.41 -1.83 59.13
N PRO A 73 28.58 -0.75 58.34
CA PRO A 73 29.85 -0.03 58.28
C PRO A 73 30.24 0.54 59.66
N PRO A 74 31.53 0.55 60.02
CA PRO A 74 31.98 1.10 61.30
C PRO A 74 31.60 2.59 61.46
N PRO A 75 31.38 3.10 62.69
CA PRO A 75 30.95 4.48 62.92
C PRO A 75 31.85 5.55 62.29
N GLU A 76 33.15 5.25 62.18
CA GLU A 76 34.20 6.09 61.57
C GLU A 76 34.00 6.33 60.05
N HIS A 77 33.04 5.64 59.43
CA HIS A 77 32.70 5.72 58.00
C HIS A 77 31.38 6.46 57.74
N GLY A 78 31.06 7.49 58.54
CA GLY A 78 29.86 8.31 58.32
C GLY A 78 28.55 7.64 58.72
N ASN A 79 28.61 6.57 59.52
CA ASN A 79 27.46 5.80 60.00
C ASN A 79 27.33 5.85 61.55
N PRO A 80 27.15 7.04 62.16
CA PRO A 80 27.11 7.18 63.62
C PRO A 80 25.94 6.44 64.27
N GLU A 81 24.89 6.13 63.49
CA GLU A 81 23.68 5.44 63.94
C GLU A 81 23.78 3.91 63.81
N GLY A 82 24.86 3.37 63.23
CA GLY A 82 25.07 1.92 63.09
C GLY A 82 24.09 1.22 62.13
N LYS A 83 23.63 1.91 61.09
CA LYS A 83 22.71 1.37 60.08
C LYS A 83 23.41 0.41 59.13
N SER A 84 22.69 -0.54 58.55
CA SER A 84 23.26 -1.41 57.52
C SER A 84 23.45 -0.66 56.19
N ILE A 85 24.33 -1.16 55.33
CA ILE A 85 24.58 -0.55 54.02
C ILE A 85 23.31 -0.49 53.16
N THR A 86 22.49 -1.55 53.19
CA THR A 86 21.21 -1.62 52.46
C THR A 86 20.21 -0.59 52.98
N GLU A 87 20.19 -0.34 54.29
CA GLU A 87 19.37 0.73 54.87
C GLU A 87 19.89 2.12 54.47
N LEU A 88 21.21 2.34 54.50
CA LEU A 88 21.81 3.62 54.08
C LEU A 88 21.50 3.92 52.60
N GLU A 89 21.59 2.93 51.71
CA GLU A 89 21.24 3.08 50.30
C GLU A 89 19.75 3.41 50.08
N TYR A 90 18.85 2.73 50.78
CA TYR A 90 17.42 3.00 50.69
C TYR A 90 17.09 4.43 51.17
N ARG A 91 17.70 4.88 52.27
CA ARG A 91 17.52 6.24 52.79
C ARG A 91 18.08 7.29 51.83
N GLU A 92 19.18 6.99 51.16
CA GLU A 92 19.75 7.87 50.13
C GLU A 92 18.86 7.94 48.88
N ALA A 93 18.29 6.82 48.45
CA ALA A 93 17.29 6.79 47.38
C ALA A 93 16.04 7.61 47.75
N GLU A 94 15.60 7.54 49.00
CA GLU A 94 14.51 8.35 49.54
C GLU A 94 14.85 9.85 49.55
N ARG A 95 16.05 10.21 50.01
CA ARG A 95 16.57 11.60 49.99
C ARG A 95 16.61 12.17 48.58
N CYS A 96 17.04 11.37 47.61
CA CYS A 96 17.13 11.74 46.19
C CYS A 96 15.79 11.61 45.44
N LYS A 97 14.71 11.18 46.10
CA LYS A 97 13.37 10.96 45.51
C LYS A 97 13.40 10.02 44.30
N LEU A 98 14.28 9.03 44.33
CA LEU A 98 14.38 8.03 43.27
C LEU A 98 13.14 7.15 43.25
N ARG A 99 12.85 6.55 42.09
CA ARG A 99 11.83 5.53 42.00
C ARG A 99 12.33 4.26 42.68
N LYS A 100 11.60 3.78 43.70
CA LYS A 100 11.97 2.62 44.53
C LYS A 100 11.12 1.40 44.16
N LEU A 101 11.77 0.29 43.83
CA LEU A 101 11.13 -1.02 43.63
C LEU A 101 11.64 -1.97 44.73
N LEU A 102 10.75 -2.44 45.60
CA LEU A 102 11.13 -3.20 46.80
C LEU A 102 10.68 -4.66 46.69
N PHE A 103 11.60 -5.59 46.91
CA PHE A 103 11.38 -7.03 46.79
C PHE A 103 11.80 -7.76 48.06
N PHE A 104 10.91 -8.60 48.59
CA PHE A 104 11.11 -9.34 49.83
C PHE A 104 11.11 -10.85 49.58
N VAL A 105 12.00 -11.57 50.23
CA VAL A 105 11.90 -13.04 50.29
C VAL A 105 10.57 -13.42 50.95
N HIS A 106 9.82 -14.33 50.32
CA HIS A 106 8.53 -14.79 50.80
C HIS A 106 8.66 -15.48 52.18
N PRO A 107 7.76 -15.23 53.16
CA PRO A 107 7.82 -15.83 54.50
C PRO A 107 7.94 -17.37 54.51
N ASP A 108 7.18 -18.05 53.64
CA ASP A 108 7.17 -19.52 53.54
C ASP A 108 8.52 -20.17 53.18
N THR A 109 9.48 -19.43 52.58
CA THR A 109 10.79 -20.00 52.24
C THR A 109 11.77 -19.98 53.42
N ARG A 110 11.36 -19.44 54.56
CA ARG A 110 12.22 -19.21 55.73
C ARG A 110 12.71 -20.50 56.39
N GLU A 111 11.91 -21.57 56.42
CA GLU A 111 12.32 -22.85 56.99
C GLU A 111 13.45 -23.52 56.20
N HIS A 112 13.54 -23.21 54.90
CA HIS A 112 14.55 -23.74 53.99
C HIS A 112 15.77 -22.80 53.84
N TRP A 113 15.78 -21.67 54.55
CA TRP A 113 16.86 -20.70 54.52
C TRP A 113 17.98 -21.10 55.49
N PRO A 114 19.27 -21.07 55.08
CA PRO A 114 20.36 -21.46 55.97
C PRO A 114 20.40 -20.61 57.25
N ASP A 115 20.47 -21.25 58.42
CA ASP A 115 20.39 -20.55 59.71
C ASP A 115 21.46 -19.45 59.88
N ARG A 116 22.64 -19.61 59.25
CA ARG A 116 23.72 -18.62 59.23
C ARG A 116 23.38 -17.28 58.56
N PHE A 117 22.27 -17.22 57.82
CA PHE A 117 21.79 -16.04 57.10
C PHE A 117 20.43 -15.55 57.64
N ASP A 118 20.02 -16.01 58.82
CA ASP A 118 18.84 -15.53 59.54
C ASP A 118 19.29 -14.88 60.86
N ASP A 119 19.30 -13.54 60.88
CA ASP A 119 19.74 -12.79 62.07
C ASP A 119 18.77 -12.96 63.25
N GLU A 120 17.54 -13.46 63.05
CA GLU A 120 16.68 -13.82 64.18
C GLU A 120 17.08 -15.13 64.86
N LYS A 121 17.79 -16.02 64.15
CA LYS A 121 18.22 -17.33 64.68
C LYS A 121 19.64 -17.30 65.26
N ILE A 122 20.56 -16.53 64.68
CA ILE A 122 22.01 -16.58 65.02
C ILE A 122 22.62 -15.18 65.31
N GLY A 123 21.94 -14.09 64.95
CA GLY A 123 22.49 -12.73 65.01
C GLY A 123 22.53 -12.09 66.42
N PRO A 124 23.33 -11.03 66.62
CA PRO A 124 23.27 -10.20 67.83
C PRO A 124 21.85 -9.65 68.05
N SER A 125 21.38 -9.60 69.30
CA SER A 125 20.03 -9.15 69.65
C SER A 125 19.69 -7.76 69.10
N GLU A 126 20.69 -6.90 68.98
CA GLU A 126 20.57 -5.55 68.43
C GLU A 126 20.27 -5.55 66.92
N HIS A 127 20.94 -6.38 66.12
CA HIS A 127 20.66 -6.49 64.67
C HIS A 127 19.29 -7.10 64.41
N ARG A 128 18.87 -8.05 65.24
CA ARG A 128 17.53 -8.66 65.19
C ARG A 128 16.42 -7.62 65.34
N GLY A 129 16.53 -6.75 66.36
CA GLY A 129 15.54 -5.69 66.59
C GLY A 129 15.49 -4.67 65.45
N ARG A 130 16.65 -4.30 64.90
CA ARG A 130 16.75 -3.34 63.79
C ARG A 130 16.19 -3.91 62.48
N LEU A 131 16.46 -5.17 62.15
CA LEU A 131 15.92 -5.83 60.95
C LEU A 131 14.38 -5.88 60.97
N ILE A 132 13.79 -6.29 62.09
CA ILE A 132 12.32 -6.37 62.23
C ILE A 132 11.70 -4.98 62.07
N THR A 133 12.30 -3.97 62.72
CA THR A 133 11.83 -2.59 62.64
C THR A 133 11.87 -2.06 61.21
N PHE A 134 13.01 -2.25 60.52
CA PHE A 134 13.20 -1.77 59.15
C PHE A 134 12.31 -2.52 58.14
N ARG A 135 12.15 -3.84 58.25
CA ARG A 135 11.26 -4.60 57.37
C ARG A 135 9.79 -4.21 57.55
N ASN A 136 9.35 -3.96 58.79
CA ASN A 136 7.99 -3.51 59.06
C ASN A 136 7.73 -2.13 58.47
N GLU A 137 8.70 -1.21 58.52
CA GLU A 137 8.62 0.09 57.86
C GLU A 137 8.44 -0.08 56.35
N LEU A 138 9.31 -0.84 55.70
CA LEU A 138 9.27 -1.02 54.24
C LEU A 138 8.03 -1.79 53.75
N ALA A 139 7.50 -2.73 54.54
CA ALA A 139 6.30 -3.50 54.19
C ALA A 139 5.03 -2.63 54.09
N THR A 140 5.04 -1.41 54.64
CA THR A 140 3.93 -0.46 54.51
C THR A 140 3.96 0.35 53.21
N GLU A 141 5.04 0.28 52.41
CA GLU A 141 5.09 0.90 51.09
C GLU A 141 4.26 0.11 50.06
N LYS A 142 3.43 0.82 49.26
CA LYS A 142 2.55 0.24 48.23
C LYS A 142 3.26 -0.51 47.09
N THR A 143 4.59 -0.44 47.02
CA THR A 143 5.44 -0.98 45.92
C THR A 143 6.16 -2.28 46.28
N ALA A 144 5.92 -2.85 47.47
CA ALA A 144 6.56 -4.09 47.91
C ALA A 144 6.00 -5.34 47.21
N SER A 145 6.88 -6.18 46.66
CA SER A 145 6.55 -7.50 46.07
C SER A 145 7.33 -8.63 46.75
N PHE A 146 6.80 -9.86 46.75
CA PHE A 146 7.46 -11.02 47.37
C PHE A 146 7.97 -11.99 46.30
N PHE A 147 9.15 -12.57 46.51
CA PHE A 147 9.77 -13.55 45.61
C PHE A 147 10.18 -14.82 46.35
N ARG A 148 10.23 -15.94 45.62
CA ARG A 148 10.59 -17.27 46.18
C ARG A 148 11.90 -17.82 45.62
N THR A 149 12.24 -17.51 44.38
CA THR A 149 13.43 -18.04 43.68
C THR A 149 14.21 -16.92 42.96
N PRO A 150 15.48 -17.17 42.55
CA PRO A 150 16.26 -16.19 41.79
C PRO A 150 15.62 -15.76 40.46
N ASP A 151 15.02 -16.69 39.72
CA ASP A 151 14.37 -16.40 38.43
C ASP A 151 13.03 -15.66 38.63
N ASP A 152 12.32 -15.95 39.71
CA ASP A 152 11.10 -15.24 40.12
C ASP A 152 11.41 -13.77 40.44
N LEU A 153 12.47 -13.50 41.21
CA LEU A 153 12.94 -12.14 41.47
C LEU A 153 13.30 -11.38 40.19
N ALA A 154 14.08 -12.00 39.29
CA ALA A 154 14.46 -11.37 38.02
C ALA A 154 13.23 -11.02 37.16
N THR A 155 12.23 -11.91 37.13
CA THR A 155 10.96 -11.71 36.41
C THR A 155 10.16 -10.57 37.03
N LEU A 156 10.04 -10.54 38.36
CA LEU A 156 9.30 -9.50 39.08
C LEU A 156 9.94 -8.12 38.90
N VAL A 157 11.27 -8.03 38.92
CA VAL A 157 12.02 -6.80 38.65
C VAL A 157 11.76 -6.29 37.23
N LEU A 158 11.87 -7.16 36.22
CA LEU A 158 11.57 -6.79 34.83
C LEU A 158 10.10 -6.38 34.63
N ALA A 159 9.16 -7.13 35.19
CA ALA A 159 7.73 -6.82 35.11
C ALA A 159 7.39 -5.50 35.82
N ALA A 160 8.06 -5.19 36.93
CA ALA A 160 7.93 -3.91 37.60
C ALA A 160 8.46 -2.76 36.73
N LEU A 161 9.62 -2.94 36.08
CA LEU A 161 10.19 -1.95 35.15
C LEU A 161 9.34 -1.77 33.88
N LEU A 162 8.74 -2.83 33.35
CA LEU A 162 7.84 -2.77 32.19
C LEU A 162 6.55 -2.01 32.53
N ARG A 163 5.90 -2.33 33.66
CA ARG A 163 4.73 -1.59 34.17
C ARG A 163 5.01 -0.12 34.48
N SER A 164 6.29 0.21 34.61
CA SER A 164 6.75 1.54 34.98
C SER A 164 6.91 2.50 33.78
N GLY A 165 6.76 1.99 32.54
CA GLY A 165 6.92 2.75 31.30
C GLY A 165 8.38 3.06 30.92
N VAL A 166 9.34 2.35 31.54
CA VAL A 166 10.79 2.67 31.49
C VAL A 166 11.54 1.89 30.40
N VAL A 167 10.95 0.80 29.91
CA VAL A 167 11.54 -0.03 28.86
C VAL A 167 10.65 0.06 27.62
N ASP A 168 11.13 0.72 26.56
CA ASP A 168 10.52 0.73 25.23
C ASP A 168 10.67 -0.66 24.58
N ARG A 169 9.89 -1.63 25.07
CA ARG A 169 9.59 -2.85 24.30
C ARG A 169 8.16 -2.71 23.81
N PRO A 170 7.90 -2.82 22.50
CA PRO A 170 6.53 -2.78 22.00
C PRO A 170 5.80 -4.03 22.48
N TYR A 171 4.97 -3.87 23.51
CA TYR A 171 4.18 -4.93 24.13
C TYR A 171 2.71 -4.50 24.12
N TYR A 172 2.00 -4.88 23.06
CA TYR A 172 0.63 -4.41 22.78
C TYR A 172 -0.42 -5.51 22.98
N VAL A 173 -0.08 -6.51 23.80
CA VAL A 173 -0.97 -7.66 24.08
C VAL A 173 -2.14 -7.19 24.96
N PRO A 174 -3.40 -7.54 24.62
CA PRO A 174 -4.56 -7.26 25.46
C PRO A 174 -4.38 -7.81 26.88
N SER A 175 -4.95 -7.10 27.87
CA SER A 175 -4.94 -7.58 29.26
C SER A 175 -5.77 -8.85 29.43
N ARG A 176 -5.32 -9.77 30.30
CA ARG A 176 -6.15 -10.92 30.70
C ARG A 176 -7.46 -10.40 31.32
N PRO A 177 -8.63 -10.97 30.95
CA PRO A 177 -9.90 -10.53 31.51
C PRO A 177 -9.96 -10.82 33.02
N SER A 178 -10.76 -10.03 33.75
CA SER A 178 -10.94 -10.21 35.18
C SER A 178 -11.47 -11.61 35.49
N GLY A 179 -10.68 -12.42 36.19
CA GLY A 179 -11.05 -13.78 36.54
C GLY A 179 -10.98 -14.77 35.37
N PHE A 180 -9.98 -14.57 34.51
CA PHE A 180 -9.48 -15.53 33.53
C PHE A 180 -9.13 -16.88 34.18
N VAL A 181 -9.50 -17.99 33.53
CA VAL A 181 -9.15 -19.36 33.95
C VAL A 181 -8.09 -19.92 33.01
N ALA A 182 -6.91 -20.20 33.54
CA ALA A 182 -5.81 -20.77 32.77
C ALA A 182 -6.18 -22.17 32.25
N ARG A 183 -5.79 -22.46 31.00
CA ARG A 183 -6.03 -23.75 30.33
C ARG A 183 -4.69 -24.38 29.96
N PRO A 184 -3.90 -24.88 30.93
CA PRO A 184 -2.53 -25.35 30.68
C PRO A 184 -2.48 -26.50 29.67
N SER A 185 -3.52 -27.34 29.63
CA SER A 185 -3.67 -28.43 28.65
C SER A 185 -3.71 -27.98 27.19
N ARG A 186 -4.05 -26.70 26.92
CA ARG A 186 -4.11 -26.09 25.59
C ARG A 186 -3.05 -25.01 25.38
N THR A 187 -2.76 -24.24 26.43
CA THR A 187 -1.78 -23.15 26.41
C THR A 187 -0.35 -23.69 26.37
N GLY A 188 -0.06 -24.81 27.03
CA GLY A 188 1.26 -25.46 26.98
C GLY A 188 1.68 -25.86 25.57
N PRO A 189 0.85 -26.63 24.82
CA PRO A 189 1.13 -26.93 23.40
C PRO A 189 1.28 -25.68 22.52
N LEU A 190 0.50 -24.62 22.78
CA LEU A 190 0.61 -23.34 22.06
C LEU A 190 1.94 -22.65 22.34
N ILE A 191 2.37 -22.56 23.61
CA ILE A 191 3.66 -21.99 23.98
C ILE A 191 4.81 -22.81 23.37
N ALA A 192 4.73 -24.14 23.43
CA ALA A 192 5.73 -25.02 22.83
C ALA A 192 5.81 -24.85 21.31
N ALA A 193 4.68 -24.65 20.63
CA ALA A 193 4.63 -24.35 19.21
C ALA A 193 5.28 -22.99 18.85
N LEU A 194 5.04 -21.96 19.68
CA LEU A 194 5.57 -20.61 19.46
C LEU A 194 7.08 -20.50 19.68
N ILE A 195 7.62 -21.23 20.66
CA ILE A 195 9.03 -21.14 21.06
C ILE A 195 9.88 -22.19 20.33
N GLY A 196 9.32 -23.39 20.09
CA GLY A 196 10.00 -24.57 19.57
C GLY A 196 11.05 -25.14 20.51
N ASN A 197 11.49 -26.37 20.23
CA ASN A 197 12.59 -27.02 20.97
C ASN A 197 13.98 -26.60 20.44
N ASP A 198 14.05 -25.96 19.28
CA ASP A 198 15.28 -25.51 18.64
C ASP A 198 15.05 -24.09 18.05
N PRO A 199 15.85 -23.06 18.40
CA PRO A 199 15.60 -21.67 17.99
C PRO A 199 15.53 -21.44 16.48
N GLY A 200 16.09 -22.35 15.68
CA GLY A 200 16.05 -22.34 14.21
C GLY A 200 14.89 -23.10 13.56
N ALA A 201 14.07 -23.83 14.33
CA ALA A 201 13.04 -24.74 13.82
C ALA A 201 11.59 -24.37 14.21
N ALA A 202 11.37 -23.27 14.94
CA ALA A 202 10.02 -22.90 15.34
C ALA A 202 9.22 -22.22 14.21
N ALA A 203 8.03 -22.75 13.95
CA ALA A 203 7.12 -22.35 12.88
C ALA A 203 6.10 -21.30 13.35
N ASN A 204 5.48 -20.60 12.40
CA ASN A 204 4.27 -19.81 12.66
C ASN A 204 3.17 -20.73 13.19
N THR A 205 2.26 -20.19 14.01
CA THR A 205 1.24 -20.99 14.70
C THR A 205 -0.17 -20.48 14.39
N ILE A 206 -1.09 -21.40 14.09
CA ILE A 206 -2.51 -21.11 13.92
C ILE A 206 -3.34 -21.73 15.06
N VAL A 207 -4.20 -20.91 15.67
CA VAL A 207 -5.14 -21.30 16.72
C VAL A 207 -6.53 -21.29 16.12
N GLN A 208 -7.11 -22.47 15.94
CA GLN A 208 -8.36 -22.64 15.20
C GLN A 208 -9.46 -23.26 16.06
N GLY A 209 -10.71 -22.83 15.87
CA GLY A 209 -11.85 -23.40 16.58
C GLY A 209 -13.13 -22.57 16.46
N PRO A 210 -14.30 -23.10 16.89
CA PRO A 210 -15.57 -22.40 16.74
C PRO A 210 -15.65 -21.09 17.56
N GLY A 211 -16.61 -20.23 17.24
CA GLY A 211 -16.84 -18.96 17.96
C GLY A 211 -17.15 -19.17 19.46
N GLY A 212 -16.64 -18.30 20.33
CA GLY A 212 -16.87 -18.37 21.79
C GLY A 212 -16.09 -19.45 22.56
N PHE A 213 -15.18 -20.22 21.92
CA PHE A 213 -14.37 -21.25 22.59
C PHE A 213 -13.04 -20.75 23.21
N GLY A 214 -12.79 -19.43 23.18
CA GLY A 214 -11.68 -18.80 23.91
C GLY A 214 -10.34 -18.77 23.18
N LYS A 215 -10.32 -18.80 21.84
CA LYS A 215 -9.08 -18.73 21.02
C LYS A 215 -8.26 -17.47 21.32
N THR A 216 -8.89 -16.30 21.24
CA THR A 216 -8.28 -15.01 21.55
C THR A 216 -7.68 -15.00 22.94
N PHE A 217 -8.42 -15.52 23.94
CA PHE A 217 -7.92 -15.59 25.32
C PHE A 217 -6.78 -16.60 25.52
N LEU A 218 -6.73 -17.71 24.77
CA LEU A 218 -5.57 -18.61 24.76
C LEU A 218 -4.34 -17.93 24.16
N ALA A 219 -4.51 -17.17 23.07
CA ALA A 219 -3.43 -16.40 22.47
C ALA A 219 -2.91 -15.30 23.42
N VAL A 220 -3.82 -14.56 24.07
CA VAL A 220 -3.49 -13.60 25.13
C VAL A 220 -2.71 -14.29 26.24
N ASP A 221 -3.20 -15.41 26.77
CA ASP A 221 -2.55 -16.11 27.88
C ASP A 221 -1.14 -16.60 27.55
N ALA A 222 -0.96 -17.13 26.34
CA ALA A 222 0.35 -17.51 25.83
C ALA A 222 1.30 -16.30 25.73
N CYS A 223 0.83 -15.15 25.22
CA CYS A 223 1.64 -13.93 25.09
C CYS A 223 1.99 -13.27 26.43
N HIS A 224 1.25 -13.57 27.51
CA HIS A 224 1.59 -13.20 28.89
C HIS A 224 2.48 -14.23 29.60
N SER A 225 2.84 -15.35 28.96
CA SER A 225 3.77 -16.33 29.53
C SER A 225 5.20 -15.77 29.57
N PRO A 226 5.93 -15.89 30.70
CA PRO A 226 7.32 -15.47 30.79
C PRO A 226 8.22 -16.13 29.74
N GLU A 227 7.90 -17.35 29.34
CA GLU A 227 8.65 -18.12 28.33
C GLU A 227 8.53 -17.45 26.95
N VAL A 228 7.33 -17.03 26.57
CA VAL A 228 7.06 -16.36 25.28
C VAL A 228 7.65 -14.96 25.29
N VAL A 229 7.44 -14.19 26.37
CA VAL A 229 8.03 -12.85 26.52
C VAL A 229 9.57 -12.91 26.48
N GLY A 230 10.17 -13.98 27.02
CA GLY A 230 11.61 -14.22 26.95
C GLY A 230 12.11 -14.60 25.55
N ALA A 231 11.30 -15.31 24.77
CA ALA A 231 11.65 -15.76 23.41
C ALA A 231 11.60 -14.64 22.36
N PHE A 232 10.79 -13.59 22.58
CA PHE A 232 10.63 -12.44 21.68
C PHE A 232 11.09 -11.13 22.35
N PRO A 233 12.41 -10.92 22.49
CA PRO A 233 12.97 -9.81 23.26
C PRO A 233 12.67 -8.43 22.67
N ASP A 234 12.38 -8.35 21.36
CA ASP A 234 12.16 -7.09 20.64
C ASP A 234 10.67 -6.67 20.60
N GLY A 235 9.77 -7.50 21.14
CA GLY A 235 8.38 -7.13 21.40
C GLY A 235 7.32 -8.13 20.94
N ILE A 236 6.07 -7.88 21.37
CA ILE A 236 4.87 -8.60 20.93
C ILE A 236 3.86 -7.56 20.43
N LEU A 237 3.56 -7.64 19.14
CA LEU A 237 2.64 -6.74 18.43
C LEU A 237 1.29 -7.43 18.26
N TRP A 238 0.20 -6.69 18.34
CA TRP A 238 -1.15 -7.24 18.28
C TRP A 238 -2.04 -6.40 17.37
N THR A 239 -2.76 -7.06 16.47
CA THR A 239 -3.84 -6.43 15.70
C THR A 239 -5.01 -7.38 15.50
N THR A 240 -6.22 -6.82 15.38
CA THR A 240 -7.47 -7.57 15.20
C THR A 240 -8.07 -7.22 13.84
N LEU A 241 -8.28 -8.23 13.00
CA LEU A 241 -8.75 -8.04 11.62
C LEU A 241 -10.27 -8.08 11.51
N GLY A 242 -10.90 -9.13 12.04
CA GLY A 242 -12.34 -9.36 11.89
C GLY A 242 -12.73 -9.71 10.45
N ARG A 243 -14.03 -9.62 10.14
CA ARG A 243 -14.62 -10.19 8.90
C ARG A 243 -14.38 -9.38 7.62
N ALA A 244 -14.16 -8.07 7.75
CA ALA A 244 -13.88 -7.15 6.65
C ALA A 244 -12.80 -6.15 7.10
N PRO A 245 -11.54 -6.60 7.22
CA PRO A 245 -10.47 -5.78 7.78
C PRO A 245 -10.06 -4.63 6.84
N ASN A 246 -9.63 -3.52 7.44
CA ASN A 246 -8.88 -2.51 6.72
C ASN A 246 -7.38 -2.80 6.90
N LEU A 247 -6.78 -3.45 5.91
CA LEU A 247 -5.38 -3.85 5.96
C LEU A 247 -4.42 -2.65 6.07
N ALA A 248 -4.76 -1.50 5.48
CA ALA A 248 -3.96 -0.29 5.58
C ALA A 248 -3.86 0.19 7.03
N THR A 249 -5.00 0.17 7.72
CA THR A 249 -5.10 0.55 9.13
C THR A 249 -4.39 -0.48 10.00
N ALA A 250 -4.62 -1.78 9.78
CA ALA A 250 -3.97 -2.84 10.55
C ALA A 250 -2.44 -2.80 10.41
N LEU A 251 -1.93 -2.54 9.20
CA LEU A 251 -0.50 -2.36 8.93
C LEU A 251 0.05 -1.06 9.51
N ALA A 252 -0.69 0.05 9.43
CA ALA A 252 -0.29 1.31 10.04
C ALA A 252 -0.25 1.18 11.58
N ASP A 253 -1.21 0.49 12.19
CA ASP A 253 -1.23 0.20 13.62
C ASP A 253 0.00 -0.65 14.00
N LEU A 254 0.31 -1.70 13.24
CA LEU A 254 1.53 -2.49 13.44
C LEU A 254 2.81 -1.65 13.25
N HIS A 255 2.83 -0.74 12.27
CA HIS A 255 3.95 0.18 12.03
C HIS A 255 4.16 1.08 13.24
N VAL A 256 3.12 1.75 13.70
CA VAL A 256 3.15 2.64 14.87
C VAL A 256 3.53 1.86 16.12
N GLN A 257 2.99 0.65 16.31
CA GLN A 257 3.40 -0.22 17.42
C GLN A 257 4.89 -0.55 17.35
N ALA A 258 5.46 -0.73 16.16
CA ALA A 258 6.88 -1.06 15.98
C ALA A 258 7.83 0.15 16.08
N THR A 259 7.42 1.33 15.61
CA THR A 259 8.30 2.52 15.45
C THR A 259 7.96 3.70 16.35
N GLY A 260 6.72 3.77 16.86
CA GLY A 260 6.17 4.91 17.57
C GLY A 260 5.76 6.08 16.67
N THR A 261 5.90 5.95 15.35
CA THR A 261 5.62 7.01 14.36
C THR A 261 4.65 6.52 13.30
N MET A 262 3.77 7.39 12.80
CA MET A 262 2.92 7.07 11.66
C MET A 262 3.77 6.90 10.39
N PRO A 263 3.40 5.97 9.48
CA PRO A 263 4.07 5.82 8.20
C PRO A 263 3.77 7.02 7.29
N ASP A 264 4.82 7.61 6.69
CA ASP A 264 4.71 8.76 5.78
C ASP A 264 4.14 8.42 4.37
N VAL A 265 3.62 7.21 4.18
CA VAL A 265 3.21 6.71 2.85
C VAL A 265 1.77 6.21 2.86
N ALA A 266 1.00 6.52 1.81
CA ALA A 266 -0.44 6.27 1.78
C ALA A 266 -0.86 4.91 1.16
N SER A 267 0.04 4.19 0.47
CA SER A 267 -0.31 2.89 -0.12
C SER A 267 -0.06 1.74 0.87
N ILE A 268 -0.95 0.74 0.86
CA ILE A 268 -0.83 -0.44 1.73
C ILE A 268 0.53 -1.13 1.56
N GLU A 269 1.01 -1.25 0.33
CA GLU A 269 2.29 -1.88 0.02
C GLU A 269 3.47 -1.09 0.57
N ALA A 270 3.41 0.25 0.51
CA ALA A 270 4.46 1.07 1.08
C ALA A 270 4.45 1.04 2.61
N ILE A 271 3.25 1.02 3.23
CA ILE A 271 3.11 0.81 4.68
C ILE A 271 3.64 -0.58 5.04
N ALA A 272 3.29 -1.63 4.30
CA ALA A 272 3.78 -2.98 4.51
C ALA A 272 5.30 -3.05 4.39
N LYS A 273 5.90 -2.45 3.36
CA LYS A 273 7.36 -2.40 3.16
C LYS A 273 8.06 -1.58 4.24
N ALA A 274 7.49 -0.45 4.66
CA ALA A 274 8.00 0.36 5.76
C ALA A 274 7.93 -0.39 7.09
N THR A 275 6.84 -1.12 7.32
CA THR A 275 6.65 -1.97 8.51
C THR A 275 7.59 -3.17 8.49
N ALA A 276 7.76 -3.83 7.34
CA ALA A 276 8.71 -4.92 7.16
C ALA A 276 10.13 -4.45 7.48
N ARG A 277 10.57 -3.31 6.93
CA ARG A 277 11.86 -2.68 7.26
C ARG A 277 11.99 -2.31 8.74
N ALA A 278 10.91 -1.84 9.37
CA ALA A 278 10.90 -1.51 10.79
C ALA A 278 11.06 -2.75 11.68
N LEU A 279 10.52 -3.89 11.23
CA LEU A 279 10.60 -5.19 11.92
C LEU A 279 11.83 -6.00 11.51
N GLU A 280 12.53 -5.59 10.46
CA GLU A 280 13.72 -6.25 9.94
C GLU A 280 14.79 -6.33 11.05
N ALA A 281 15.37 -7.52 11.20
CA ALA A 281 16.33 -7.86 12.26
C ALA A 281 15.80 -7.80 13.72
N ARG A 282 14.48 -7.63 13.95
CA ARG A 282 13.85 -7.74 15.28
C ARG A 282 13.20 -9.11 15.49
N ARG A 283 13.42 -9.71 16.65
CA ARG A 283 12.72 -10.91 17.13
C ARG A 283 11.41 -10.54 17.80
N CYS A 284 10.43 -10.18 16.97
CA CYS A 284 9.07 -9.86 17.40
C CYS A 284 8.09 -11.01 17.14
N LEU A 285 7.09 -11.13 18.01
CA LEU A 285 5.88 -11.92 17.75
C LEU A 285 4.77 -10.99 17.26
N VAL A 286 4.15 -11.31 16.12
CA VAL A 286 2.99 -10.59 15.58
C VAL A 286 1.76 -11.46 15.74
N VAL A 287 0.79 -10.98 16.50
CA VAL A 287 -0.49 -11.66 16.72
C VAL A 287 -1.57 -11.05 15.83
N LEU A 288 -2.16 -11.89 14.97
CA LEU A 288 -3.29 -11.55 14.10
C LEU A 288 -4.55 -12.24 14.63
N ASP A 289 -5.41 -11.45 15.27
CA ASP A 289 -6.62 -11.98 15.91
C ASP A 289 -7.86 -11.89 14.98
N ASP A 290 -8.67 -12.95 15.01
CA ASP A 290 -9.92 -13.14 14.27
C ASP A 290 -9.78 -12.94 12.75
N VAL A 291 -8.92 -13.75 12.11
CA VAL A 291 -8.72 -13.74 10.66
C VAL A 291 -9.82 -14.54 9.95
N TRP A 292 -10.48 -13.94 8.95
CA TRP A 292 -11.61 -14.56 8.22
C TRP A 292 -11.29 -14.91 6.77
N GLN A 293 -10.46 -14.13 6.09
CA GLN A 293 -10.11 -14.38 4.69
C GLN A 293 -8.63 -14.77 4.55
N PRO A 294 -8.31 -15.81 3.77
CA PRO A 294 -6.94 -16.14 3.38
C PRO A 294 -6.15 -14.98 2.76
N GLU A 295 -6.80 -14.15 1.97
CA GLU A 295 -6.22 -13.05 1.20
C GLU A 295 -5.66 -11.97 2.13
N ASP A 296 -6.37 -11.67 3.23
CA ASP A 296 -5.96 -10.71 4.26
C ASP A 296 -4.65 -11.14 4.95
N LEU A 297 -4.49 -12.44 5.15
CA LEU A 297 -3.31 -13.02 5.77
C LEU A 297 -2.09 -12.95 4.82
N GLN A 298 -2.29 -13.11 3.51
CA GLN A 298 -1.18 -13.06 2.53
C GLN A 298 -0.46 -11.70 2.52
N CYS A 299 -1.20 -10.60 2.63
CA CYS A 299 -0.62 -9.26 2.66
C CYS A 299 0.26 -9.03 3.90
N LEU A 300 -0.19 -9.48 5.07
CA LEU A 300 0.53 -9.32 6.34
C LEU A 300 1.74 -10.26 6.46
N LEU A 301 1.72 -11.39 5.78
CA LEU A 301 2.85 -12.33 5.73
C LEU A 301 4.03 -11.84 4.87
N GLN A 302 3.87 -10.71 4.17
CA GLN A 302 4.98 -10.05 3.47
C GLN A 302 5.96 -9.36 4.41
N LEU A 303 5.60 -9.20 5.69
CA LEU A 303 6.53 -8.73 6.72
C LEU A 303 7.62 -9.78 6.89
N THR A 304 8.85 -9.45 6.48
CA THR A 304 10.00 -10.36 6.56
C THR A 304 10.50 -10.43 8.00
N PHE A 305 10.69 -11.65 8.52
CA PHE A 305 11.32 -11.99 9.81
C PHE A 305 10.52 -11.96 11.15
N PRO A 306 9.26 -11.48 11.29
CA PRO A 306 8.49 -11.71 12.50
C PRO A 306 7.91 -13.13 12.57
N ARG A 307 7.68 -13.64 13.78
CA ARG A 307 6.91 -14.87 13.97
C ARG A 307 5.43 -14.53 14.08
N PHE A 308 4.56 -15.33 13.46
CA PHE A 308 3.11 -15.09 13.47
C PHE A 308 2.35 -16.05 14.38
N LEU A 309 1.41 -15.49 15.14
CA LEU A 309 0.35 -16.20 15.83
C LEU A 309 -1.00 -15.75 15.28
N VAL A 310 -1.75 -16.67 14.67
CA VAL A 310 -3.02 -16.36 14.01
C VAL A 310 -4.17 -17.04 14.74
N THR A 311 -5.25 -16.31 15.04
CA THR A 311 -6.49 -16.93 15.53
C THR A 311 -7.56 -16.90 14.44
N SER A 312 -8.26 -18.02 14.23
CA SER A 312 -9.34 -18.09 13.23
C SER A 312 -10.42 -19.11 13.59
N ARG A 313 -11.59 -18.93 12.97
CA ARG A 313 -12.71 -19.86 13.02
C ARG A 313 -13.01 -20.53 11.67
N VAL A 314 -12.28 -20.14 10.62
CA VAL A 314 -12.48 -20.60 9.24
C VAL A 314 -11.68 -21.87 9.02
N THR A 315 -12.28 -22.86 8.36
CA THR A 315 -11.64 -24.16 8.08
C THR A 315 -10.59 -24.06 6.98
N ASN A 316 -10.83 -23.28 5.94
CA ASN A 316 -9.93 -23.17 4.79
C ASN A 316 -8.58 -22.54 5.14
N LEU A 317 -8.53 -21.69 6.17
CA LEU A 317 -7.27 -21.11 6.70
C LEU A 317 -6.38 -22.17 7.37
N LEU A 318 -6.97 -23.25 7.89
CA LEU A 318 -6.23 -24.37 8.45
C LEU A 318 -5.50 -25.13 7.34
N ASP A 319 -6.16 -25.37 6.20
CA ASP A 319 -5.57 -26.11 5.08
C ASP A 319 -4.34 -25.38 4.53
N GLN A 320 -4.40 -24.06 4.38
CA GLN A 320 -3.23 -23.24 4.01
C GLN A 320 -2.12 -23.23 5.07
N ALA A 321 -2.47 -23.25 6.35
CA ALA A 321 -1.49 -23.34 7.42
C ALA A 321 -0.73 -24.68 7.37
N ARG A 322 -1.41 -25.78 7.02
CA ARG A 322 -0.79 -27.11 6.82
C ARG A 322 0.19 -27.13 5.67
N GLU A 323 -0.22 -26.57 4.54
CA GLU A 323 0.61 -26.47 3.34
C GLU A 323 1.89 -25.67 3.61
N ARG A 324 1.81 -24.67 4.49
CA ARG A 324 2.94 -23.83 4.90
C ARG A 324 3.76 -24.38 6.08
N GLY A 325 3.40 -25.56 6.59
CA GLY A 325 4.10 -26.20 7.72
C GLY A 325 3.94 -25.47 9.07
N TRP A 326 2.84 -24.73 9.27
CA TRP A 326 2.56 -24.04 10.53
C TRP A 326 2.13 -25.02 11.61
N ALA A 327 2.43 -24.70 12.86
CA ALA A 327 1.95 -25.46 14.00
C ALA A 327 0.46 -25.22 14.22
N GLU A 328 -0.31 -26.29 14.46
CA GLU A 328 -1.75 -26.22 14.64
C GLU A 328 -2.16 -26.42 16.11
N VAL A 329 -3.01 -25.53 16.60
CA VAL A 329 -3.66 -25.67 17.90
C VAL A 329 -5.17 -25.60 17.73
N LEU A 330 -5.80 -26.78 17.78
CA LEU A 330 -7.26 -26.89 17.73
C LEU A 330 -7.87 -26.61 19.11
N VAL A 331 -8.74 -25.61 19.16
CA VAL A 331 -9.44 -25.16 20.37
C VAL A 331 -10.87 -25.66 20.33
N GLY A 332 -11.14 -26.61 21.23
CA GLY A 332 -12.48 -27.11 21.53
C GLY A 332 -12.92 -26.79 22.95
N GLU A 333 -13.83 -27.61 23.45
CA GLU A 333 -14.42 -27.55 24.80
C GLU A 333 -13.35 -27.41 25.90
N MET A 334 -13.71 -26.69 26.97
CA MET A 334 -12.91 -26.65 28.20
C MET A 334 -12.92 -28.01 28.89
N GLN A 335 -11.88 -28.32 29.65
CA GLN A 335 -11.96 -29.48 30.53
C GLN A 335 -13.06 -29.25 31.58
N PRO A 336 -13.79 -30.29 32.01
CA PRO A 336 -14.89 -30.12 32.98
C PRO A 336 -14.47 -29.39 34.27
N THR A 337 -13.24 -29.58 34.73
CA THR A 337 -12.68 -28.89 35.89
C THR A 337 -12.35 -27.42 35.62
N GLU A 338 -11.81 -27.09 34.45
CA GLU A 338 -11.59 -25.72 33.99
C GLU A 338 -12.94 -24.98 33.86
N ALA A 339 -13.92 -25.64 33.24
CA ALA A 339 -15.28 -25.15 33.05
C ALA A 339 -15.99 -24.90 34.38
N ALA A 340 -15.89 -25.83 35.32
CA ALA A 340 -16.41 -25.68 36.68
C ALA A 340 -15.76 -24.51 37.43
N THR A 341 -14.45 -24.29 37.23
CA THR A 341 -13.74 -23.17 37.84
C THR A 341 -14.22 -21.83 37.28
N LEU A 342 -14.49 -21.75 35.97
CA LEU A 342 -15.04 -20.57 35.32
C LEU A 342 -16.47 -20.29 35.78
N LEU A 343 -17.31 -21.33 35.89
CA LEU A 343 -18.68 -21.24 36.38
C LEU A 343 -18.74 -20.81 37.85
N ALA A 344 -17.85 -21.35 38.69
CA ALA A 344 -17.76 -21.08 40.11
C ALA A 344 -17.08 -19.74 40.45
N ARG A 345 -16.78 -18.90 39.46
CA ARG A 345 -16.00 -17.68 39.66
C ARG A 345 -16.69 -16.70 40.60
N GLY A 346 -16.09 -16.52 41.78
CA GLY A 346 -16.60 -15.67 42.86
C GLY A 346 -17.44 -16.42 43.90
N LEU A 347 -17.63 -17.73 43.75
CA LEU A 347 -18.42 -18.60 44.62
C LEU A 347 -17.51 -19.49 45.47
N HIS A 348 -17.93 -19.79 46.70
CA HIS A 348 -17.24 -20.75 47.56
C HIS A 348 -17.78 -22.16 47.29
N VAL A 349 -16.94 -23.02 46.70
CA VAL A 349 -17.28 -24.40 46.34
C VAL A 349 -16.71 -25.37 47.36
N ASP A 350 -17.56 -26.20 47.94
CA ASP A 350 -17.20 -27.26 48.90
C ASP A 350 -17.46 -28.65 48.29
N ASP A 351 -17.14 -29.71 49.03
CA ASP A 351 -17.31 -31.08 48.53
C ASP A 351 -18.77 -31.47 48.28
N THR A 352 -19.74 -30.77 48.89
CA THR A 352 -21.18 -31.06 48.74
C THR A 352 -21.75 -30.50 47.44
N ASN A 353 -21.25 -29.35 46.97
CA ASN A 353 -21.74 -28.67 45.78
C ASN A 353 -20.83 -28.81 44.55
N ARG A 354 -19.59 -29.28 44.71
CA ARG A 354 -18.64 -29.53 43.61
C ARG A 354 -19.22 -30.39 42.48
N ARG A 355 -19.97 -31.45 42.84
CA ARG A 355 -20.59 -32.35 41.85
C ARG A 355 -21.65 -31.63 41.01
N ALA A 356 -22.49 -30.81 41.63
CA ALA A 356 -23.55 -30.08 40.94
C ALA A 356 -22.99 -29.04 39.96
N ILE A 357 -21.88 -28.36 40.32
CA ILE A 357 -21.19 -27.42 39.42
C ILE A 357 -20.58 -28.13 38.22
N LEU A 358 -19.95 -29.30 38.43
CA LEU A 358 -19.39 -30.11 37.34
C LEU A 358 -20.48 -30.58 36.38
N GLU A 359 -21.62 -31.03 36.91
CA GLU A 359 -22.76 -31.48 36.11
C GLU A 359 -23.38 -30.34 35.30
N LEU A 360 -23.58 -29.16 35.91
CA LEU A 360 -24.05 -27.97 35.19
C LEU A 360 -23.06 -27.54 34.10
N SER A 361 -21.76 -27.58 34.38
CA SER A 361 -20.71 -27.25 33.41
C SER A 361 -20.74 -28.18 32.19
N ASP A 362 -20.97 -29.48 32.41
CA ASP A 362 -21.11 -30.47 31.34
C ASP A 362 -22.40 -30.27 30.53
N ARG A 363 -23.53 -29.94 31.19
CA ARG A 363 -24.80 -29.62 30.51
C ARG A 363 -24.74 -28.36 29.65
N LEU A 364 -23.88 -27.39 30.00
CA LEU A 364 -23.57 -26.20 29.20
C LEU A 364 -22.54 -26.48 28.09
N GLY A 365 -22.03 -27.71 28.05
CA GLY A 365 -21.11 -28.20 27.05
C GLY A 365 -19.70 -27.71 27.14
N CYS A 366 -19.26 -27.35 28.35
CA CYS A 366 -17.91 -26.87 28.58
C CYS A 366 -17.52 -25.72 27.63
N TRP A 367 -18.52 -24.94 27.20
CA TRP A 367 -18.37 -23.83 26.26
C TRP A 367 -18.09 -22.55 27.04
N PRO A 368 -16.86 -21.98 26.98
CA PRO A 368 -16.48 -20.87 27.85
C PRO A 368 -17.44 -19.68 27.83
N LEU A 369 -17.89 -19.25 26.64
CA LEU A 369 -18.81 -18.11 26.51
C LEU A 369 -20.14 -18.37 27.25
N LEU A 370 -20.75 -19.54 27.03
CA LEU A 370 -22.03 -19.86 27.66
C LEU A 370 -21.89 -20.09 29.17
N ILE A 371 -20.78 -20.69 29.59
CA ILE A 371 -20.46 -20.85 31.01
C ILE A 371 -20.32 -19.50 31.69
N ASP A 372 -19.64 -18.53 31.07
CA ASP A 372 -19.46 -17.22 31.70
C ASP A 372 -20.78 -16.46 31.79
N LEU A 373 -21.64 -16.53 30.76
CA LEU A 373 -22.99 -15.94 30.77
C LEU A 373 -23.88 -16.57 31.86
N VAL A 374 -23.93 -17.89 31.96
CA VAL A 374 -24.74 -18.59 32.98
C VAL A 374 -24.13 -18.41 34.38
N GLY A 375 -22.81 -18.34 34.47
CA GLY A 375 -22.08 -18.06 35.71
C GLY A 375 -22.36 -16.68 36.28
N ALA A 376 -22.62 -15.67 35.44
CA ALA A 376 -23.09 -14.37 35.88
C ALA A 376 -24.42 -14.51 36.67
N ARG A 377 -25.39 -15.21 36.07
CA ARG A 377 -26.71 -15.45 36.68
C ARG A 377 -26.62 -16.26 37.97
N LEU A 378 -25.79 -17.31 37.99
CA LEU A 378 -25.57 -18.13 39.19
C LEU A 378 -24.96 -17.34 40.34
N MET A 379 -23.97 -16.49 40.05
CA MET A 379 -23.32 -15.62 41.03
C MET A 379 -24.33 -14.66 41.68
N GLU A 380 -25.22 -14.09 40.89
CA GLU A 380 -26.24 -13.16 41.39
C GLU A 380 -27.35 -13.85 42.18
N GLU A 381 -27.82 -15.01 41.74
CA GLU A 381 -28.78 -15.83 42.48
C GLU A 381 -28.26 -16.15 43.89
N TYR A 382 -26.98 -16.55 43.98
CA TYR A 382 -26.32 -16.81 45.25
C TYR A 382 -26.20 -15.55 46.14
N ARG A 383 -25.82 -14.40 45.56
CA ARG A 383 -25.65 -13.14 46.30
C ARG A 383 -26.96 -12.55 46.81
N THR A 384 -28.02 -12.59 46.01
CA THR A 384 -29.28 -11.90 46.31
C THR A 384 -30.15 -12.64 47.30
N ARG A 385 -30.15 -13.98 47.26
CA ARG A 385 -31.05 -14.79 48.10
C ARG A 385 -30.41 -15.29 49.39
N HIS A 386 -29.08 -15.17 49.53
CA HIS A 386 -28.32 -15.66 50.69
C HIS A 386 -28.64 -17.13 51.05
N GLU A 387 -29.02 -17.94 50.07
CA GLU A 387 -29.29 -19.36 50.22
C GLU A 387 -28.02 -20.20 50.04
N ASN A 388 -28.09 -21.51 50.33
CA ASN A 388 -26.99 -22.41 50.04
C ASN A 388 -26.75 -22.50 48.51
N LEU A 389 -25.50 -22.78 48.11
CA LEU A 389 -25.10 -22.78 46.70
C LEU A 389 -25.82 -23.86 45.89
N THR A 390 -26.11 -25.01 46.51
CA THR A 390 -26.81 -26.14 45.87
C THR A 390 -28.23 -25.75 45.41
N SER A 391 -29.01 -25.09 46.26
CA SER A 391 -30.35 -24.61 45.91
C SER A 391 -30.31 -23.53 44.83
N SER A 392 -29.27 -22.69 44.84
CA SER A 392 -29.05 -21.70 43.77
C SER A 392 -28.76 -22.38 42.43
N ILE A 393 -27.93 -23.44 42.41
CA ILE A 393 -27.65 -24.24 41.22
C ILE A 393 -28.92 -24.92 40.70
N GLU A 394 -29.71 -25.57 41.57
CA GLU A 394 -30.95 -26.25 41.17
C GLU A 394 -31.95 -25.30 40.51
N ARG A 395 -32.08 -24.07 41.03
CA ARG A 395 -32.95 -23.05 40.43
C ARG A 395 -32.44 -22.57 39.08
N VAL A 396 -31.14 -22.29 38.96
CA VAL A 396 -30.51 -21.91 37.69
C VAL A 396 -30.68 -23.02 36.65
N VAL A 397 -30.43 -24.28 37.04
CA VAL A 397 -30.68 -25.45 36.17
C VAL A 397 -32.13 -25.46 35.70
N THR A 398 -33.09 -25.35 36.61
CA THR A 398 -34.52 -25.39 36.27
C THR A 398 -34.91 -24.26 35.32
N LEU A 399 -34.41 -23.04 35.56
CA LEU A 399 -34.65 -21.87 34.73
C LEU A 399 -34.13 -22.08 33.30
N PHE A 400 -32.87 -22.50 33.17
CA PHE A 400 -32.22 -22.65 31.86
C PHE A 400 -32.70 -23.88 31.08
N ASP A 401 -33.18 -24.93 31.76
CA ASP A 401 -33.84 -26.08 31.12
C ASP A 401 -35.17 -25.67 30.47
N GLN A 402 -36.00 -24.90 31.18
CA GLN A 402 -37.27 -24.39 30.67
C GLN A 402 -37.11 -23.46 29.46
N ARG A 403 -35.93 -22.83 29.32
CA ARG A 403 -35.57 -21.95 28.21
C ARG A 403 -34.81 -22.65 27.08
N GLY A 404 -34.57 -23.97 27.19
CA GLY A 404 -33.86 -24.74 26.16
C GLY A 404 -32.39 -24.35 25.97
N VAL A 405 -31.73 -23.84 27.03
CA VAL A 405 -30.30 -23.49 27.00
C VAL A 405 -29.42 -24.68 27.37
N LEU A 406 -29.96 -25.67 28.08
CA LEU A 406 -29.26 -26.90 28.45
C LEU A 406 -29.51 -28.00 27.40
N GLY A 407 -28.49 -28.81 27.09
CA GLY A 407 -28.66 -30.00 26.24
C GLY A 407 -28.85 -29.73 24.73
N PHE A 408 -28.46 -28.56 24.23
CA PHE A 408 -28.51 -28.22 22.80
C PHE A 408 -27.40 -28.92 21.99
N ASP A 409 -27.64 -29.12 20.68
CA ASP A 409 -26.61 -29.63 19.77
C ASP A 409 -25.49 -28.59 19.59
N ARG A 410 -24.34 -28.87 20.19
CA ARG A 410 -23.16 -27.99 20.20
C ARG A 410 -22.55 -27.81 18.81
N ARG A 411 -22.74 -28.74 17.87
CA ARG A 411 -22.20 -28.65 16.51
C ARG A 411 -23.08 -27.80 15.61
N ASN A 412 -24.37 -27.70 15.92
CA ASN A 412 -25.32 -26.88 15.20
C ASN A 412 -25.20 -25.38 15.57
N SER A 413 -24.92 -24.53 14.59
CA SER A 413 -24.80 -23.08 14.76
C SER A 413 -26.09 -22.40 15.21
N THR A 414 -27.25 -22.86 14.73
CA THR A 414 -28.55 -22.29 15.11
C THR A 414 -28.87 -22.58 16.58
N ALA A 415 -28.61 -23.81 17.03
CA ALA A 415 -28.79 -24.21 18.43
C ALA A 415 -27.88 -23.41 19.38
N ARG A 416 -26.60 -23.19 18.99
CA ARG A 416 -25.68 -22.31 19.74
C ARG A 416 -26.18 -20.88 19.84
N ASN A 417 -26.66 -20.30 18.73
CA ASN A 417 -27.17 -18.92 18.70
C ASN A 417 -28.41 -18.76 19.60
N SER A 418 -29.34 -19.72 19.57
CA SER A 418 -30.52 -19.73 20.44
C SER A 418 -30.15 -19.83 21.91
N ALA A 419 -29.18 -20.68 22.27
CA ALA A 419 -28.71 -20.83 23.66
C ALA A 419 -28.09 -19.52 24.20
N VAL A 420 -27.26 -18.84 23.40
CA VAL A 420 -26.69 -17.52 23.77
C VAL A 420 -27.78 -16.46 23.91
N THR A 421 -28.70 -16.39 22.96
CA THR A 421 -29.79 -15.40 22.96
C THR A 421 -30.69 -15.57 24.17
N ASN A 422 -31.11 -16.80 24.47
CA ASN A 422 -31.93 -17.10 25.64
C ASN A 422 -31.18 -16.84 26.96
N SER A 423 -29.86 -17.04 26.99
CA SER A 423 -29.07 -16.73 28.18
C SER A 423 -28.93 -15.24 28.45
N ILE A 424 -28.69 -14.46 27.40
CA ILE A 424 -28.65 -12.99 27.50
C ILE A 424 -30.02 -12.46 27.91
N LYS A 425 -31.12 -13.02 27.38
CA LYS A 425 -32.48 -12.64 27.77
C LYS A 425 -32.69 -12.76 29.28
N GLU A 426 -32.32 -13.89 29.87
CA GLU A 426 -32.44 -14.12 31.32
C GLU A 426 -31.51 -13.24 32.16
N GLY A 427 -30.33 -12.90 31.63
CA GLY A 427 -29.45 -11.92 32.26
C GLY A 427 -30.08 -10.52 32.26
N LEU A 428 -30.61 -10.07 31.11
CA LEU A 428 -31.21 -8.76 30.95
C LEU A 428 -32.47 -8.57 31.81
N THR A 429 -33.34 -9.57 31.88
CA THR A 429 -34.53 -9.52 32.74
C THR A 429 -34.15 -9.30 34.19
N PHE A 430 -33.14 -10.02 34.68
CA PHE A 430 -32.70 -9.85 36.04
C PHE A 430 -31.95 -8.55 36.30
N ALA A 431 -31.08 -8.12 35.37
CA ALA A 431 -30.36 -6.86 35.49
C ALA A 431 -31.36 -5.68 35.59
N ASN A 432 -32.49 -5.77 34.90
CA ASN A 432 -33.55 -4.77 35.02
C ASN A 432 -34.23 -4.77 36.40
N ASP A 433 -34.39 -5.94 37.02
CA ASP A 433 -34.95 -6.07 38.37
C ASP A 433 -34.00 -5.57 39.47
N THR A 434 -32.68 -5.73 39.30
CA THR A 434 -31.66 -5.39 40.31
C THR A 434 -31.01 -4.02 40.13
N SER A 435 -30.85 -3.55 38.89
CA SER A 435 -30.19 -2.28 38.56
C SER A 435 -30.89 -1.64 37.36
N PRO A 436 -31.97 -0.86 37.61
CA PRO A 436 -32.76 -0.25 36.55
C PRO A 436 -31.89 0.56 35.58
N GLY A 437 -32.08 0.35 34.27
CA GLY A 437 -31.33 1.03 33.20
C GLY A 437 -30.05 0.33 32.74
N VAL A 438 -29.49 -0.62 33.49
CA VAL A 438 -28.31 -1.40 33.06
C VAL A 438 -28.65 -2.31 31.87
N ALA A 439 -29.85 -2.90 31.88
CA ALA A 439 -30.33 -3.74 30.78
C ALA A 439 -30.45 -2.93 29.47
N ASP A 440 -31.00 -1.72 29.53
CA ASP A 440 -31.14 -0.83 28.36
C ASP A 440 -29.76 -0.46 27.82
N LYS A 441 -28.85 0.04 28.67
CA LYS A 441 -27.46 0.38 28.29
C LYS A 441 -26.70 -0.81 27.70
N ALA A 442 -26.90 -2.00 28.26
CA ALA A 442 -26.32 -3.24 27.73
C ALA A 442 -26.83 -3.58 26.32
N THR A 443 -28.13 -3.42 26.06
CA THR A 443 -28.68 -3.63 24.71
C THR A 443 -28.16 -2.62 23.71
N GLU A 444 -28.00 -1.35 24.11
CA GLU A 444 -27.49 -0.29 23.25
C GLU A 444 -26.06 -0.52 22.73
N LEU A 445 -25.24 -1.33 23.42
CA LEU A 445 -23.92 -1.73 22.92
C LEU A 445 -23.98 -2.53 21.60
N ALA A 446 -25.15 -3.07 21.24
CA ALA A 446 -25.35 -3.79 19.99
C ALA A 446 -25.17 -2.92 18.73
N ILE A 447 -25.32 -1.59 18.87
CA ILE A 447 -25.22 -0.64 17.75
C ILE A 447 -23.81 -0.51 17.22
N PHE A 448 -22.77 -1.01 17.88
CA PHE A 448 -21.39 -0.87 17.40
C PHE A 448 -21.01 -2.05 16.51
N PRO A 449 -20.14 -1.90 15.49
CA PRO A 449 -19.75 -2.99 14.59
C PRO A 449 -19.12 -4.20 15.32
N GLU A 450 -19.20 -5.39 14.71
CA GLU A 450 -18.60 -6.62 15.26
C GLU A 450 -17.09 -6.45 15.51
N GLY A 451 -16.63 -6.79 16.72
CA GLY A 451 -15.20 -6.74 17.07
C GLY A 451 -14.61 -5.34 17.23
N ALA A 452 -15.41 -4.27 17.12
CA ALA A 452 -14.91 -2.91 17.30
C ALA A 452 -14.49 -2.66 18.75
N ALA A 453 -13.29 -2.09 18.94
CA ALA A 453 -12.91 -1.49 20.21
C ALA A 453 -13.67 -0.17 20.37
N ILE A 454 -14.59 -0.12 21.33
CA ILE A 454 -15.46 1.03 21.60
C ILE A 454 -14.83 1.86 22.72
N PRO A 455 -14.31 3.07 22.46
CA PRO A 455 -13.78 3.91 23.53
C PRO A 455 -14.87 4.31 24.53
N VAL A 456 -14.54 4.35 25.81
CA VAL A 456 -15.45 4.80 26.89
C VAL A 456 -16.01 6.20 26.61
N LEU A 457 -15.24 7.07 25.96
CA LEU A 457 -15.69 8.40 25.53
C LEU A 457 -16.88 8.32 24.53
N VAL A 458 -16.93 7.32 23.66
CA VAL A 458 -18.06 7.13 22.73
C VAL A 458 -19.31 6.70 23.49
N LEU A 459 -19.15 5.89 24.53
CA LEU A 459 -20.26 5.52 25.41
C LEU A 459 -20.71 6.70 26.27
N ALA A 460 -19.78 7.57 26.69
CA ALA A 460 -20.10 8.83 27.37
C ALA A 460 -20.97 9.74 26.50
N ASP A 461 -20.65 9.85 25.22
CA ASP A 461 -21.46 10.56 24.22
C ASP A 461 -22.85 9.92 24.09
N LEU A 462 -22.92 8.58 23.94
CA LEU A 462 -24.17 7.85 23.73
C LEU A 462 -25.13 7.93 24.92
N TRP A 463 -24.60 7.85 26.14
CA TRP A 463 -25.37 7.84 27.39
C TRP A 463 -25.49 9.22 28.04
N HIS A 464 -24.89 10.25 27.43
CA HIS A 464 -24.86 11.63 27.92
C HIS A 464 -24.42 11.72 29.39
N MET A 465 -23.31 11.04 29.71
CA MET A 465 -22.81 10.96 31.07
C MET A 465 -21.27 11.04 31.13
N PRO A 466 -20.69 11.52 32.24
CA PRO A 466 -19.23 11.57 32.41
C PRO A 466 -18.59 10.18 32.25
N ALA A 467 -17.39 10.13 31.67
CA ALA A 467 -16.66 8.89 31.43
C ALA A 467 -16.50 8.02 32.70
N LEU A 468 -16.35 8.63 33.87
CA LEU A 468 -16.21 7.90 35.14
C LEU A 468 -17.50 7.16 35.54
N ASP A 469 -18.66 7.76 35.28
CA ASP A 469 -19.95 7.12 35.54
C ASP A 469 -20.22 6.02 34.49
N VAL A 470 -19.76 6.21 33.23
CA VAL A 470 -19.79 5.17 32.19
C VAL A 470 -18.99 3.95 32.65
N GLU A 471 -17.79 4.15 33.20
CA GLU A 471 -16.98 3.05 33.72
C GLU A 471 -17.68 2.29 34.85
N GLU A 472 -18.41 3.00 35.72
CA GLU A 472 -19.22 2.36 36.77
C GLU A 472 -20.36 1.52 36.18
N ASP A 473 -21.05 2.01 35.16
CA ASP A 473 -22.11 1.23 34.51
C ASP A 473 -21.56 0.08 33.65
N VAL A 474 -20.40 0.24 33.01
CA VAL A 474 -19.68 -0.86 32.35
C VAL A 474 -19.28 -1.92 33.38
N LEU A 475 -18.86 -1.52 34.58
CA LEU A 475 -18.60 -2.43 35.69
C LEU A 475 -19.86 -3.18 36.13
N ARG A 476 -21.01 -2.52 36.18
CA ARG A 476 -22.31 -3.16 36.49
C ARG A 476 -22.73 -4.13 35.38
N ILE A 477 -22.57 -3.75 34.11
CA ILE A 477 -22.80 -4.65 32.96
C ILE A 477 -21.89 -5.88 33.06
N LEU A 478 -20.61 -5.68 33.38
CA LEU A 478 -19.66 -6.77 33.57
C LEU A 478 -20.04 -7.66 34.76
N ALA A 479 -20.48 -7.09 35.87
CA ALA A 479 -20.87 -7.81 37.07
C ALA A 479 -22.14 -8.65 36.87
N ASN A 480 -23.16 -8.07 36.22
CA ASN A 480 -24.50 -8.64 36.12
C ASN A 480 -24.65 -9.56 34.90
N LEU A 481 -24.04 -9.18 33.77
CA LEU A 481 -24.31 -9.82 32.47
C LEU A 481 -23.07 -10.54 31.89
N ARG A 482 -21.84 -10.11 32.24
CA ARG A 482 -20.57 -10.63 31.69
C ARG A 482 -20.54 -10.68 30.13
N ILE A 483 -21.24 -9.75 29.47
CA ILE A 483 -21.40 -9.68 28.01
C ILE A 483 -20.31 -8.84 27.30
N VAL A 484 -19.51 -8.11 28.07
CA VAL A 484 -18.46 -7.20 27.57
C VAL A 484 -17.08 -7.64 28.02
N VAL A 485 -16.09 -7.36 27.19
CA VAL A 485 -14.67 -7.37 27.56
C VAL A 485 -14.25 -5.92 27.73
N TRP A 486 -13.70 -5.58 28.90
CA TRP A 486 -13.25 -4.23 29.19
C TRP A 486 -11.73 -4.19 29.33
N ASP A 487 -11.08 -3.44 28.44
CA ASP A 487 -9.67 -3.08 28.56
C ASP A 487 -9.56 -1.73 29.29
N ARG A 488 -9.25 -1.80 30.58
CA ARG A 488 -9.08 -0.61 31.44
C ARG A 488 -7.89 0.25 31.03
N HIS A 489 -6.85 -0.33 30.43
CA HIS A 489 -5.65 0.42 30.08
C HIS A 489 -5.95 1.41 28.94
N ASN A 490 -6.62 0.91 27.91
CA ASN A 490 -6.97 1.70 26.73
C ASN A 490 -8.34 2.36 26.84
N SER A 491 -9.05 2.12 27.95
CA SER A 491 -10.43 2.58 28.17
C SER A 491 -11.35 2.20 27.00
N THR A 492 -11.24 0.95 26.54
CA THR A 492 -12.05 0.41 25.43
C THR A 492 -12.88 -0.78 25.88
N VAL A 493 -14.10 -0.85 25.36
CA VAL A 493 -15.06 -1.92 25.59
C VAL A 493 -15.26 -2.66 24.29
N GLN A 494 -15.29 -3.99 24.35
CA GLN A 494 -15.57 -4.84 23.20
C GLN A 494 -16.73 -5.78 23.50
N VAL A 495 -17.53 -6.02 22.48
CA VAL A 495 -18.65 -6.97 22.52
C VAL A 495 -18.36 -8.11 21.56
N HIS A 496 -18.47 -9.34 22.04
CA HIS A 496 -18.29 -10.53 21.22
C HIS A 496 -19.38 -10.58 20.11
N ASP A 497 -19.04 -11.02 18.90
CA ASP A 497 -19.94 -11.01 17.74
C ASP A 497 -21.28 -11.75 17.99
N LEU A 498 -21.23 -12.95 18.57
CA LEU A 498 -22.42 -13.72 18.98
C LEU A 498 -23.30 -12.98 20.00
N VAL A 499 -22.69 -12.28 20.96
CA VAL A 499 -23.39 -11.51 21.99
C VAL A 499 -24.05 -10.29 21.36
N ARG A 500 -23.30 -9.54 20.53
CA ARG A 500 -23.84 -8.41 19.76
C ARG A 500 -25.06 -8.83 18.93
N ARG A 501 -24.95 -9.94 18.20
CA ARG A 501 -26.03 -10.47 17.36
C ARG A 501 -27.29 -10.80 18.16
N ALA A 502 -27.13 -11.33 19.37
CA ALA A 502 -28.22 -11.56 20.29
C ALA A 502 -28.80 -10.26 20.87
N LEU A 503 -27.96 -9.31 21.28
CA LEU A 503 -28.40 -8.00 21.81
C LEU A 503 -29.22 -7.20 20.78
N LEU A 504 -28.90 -7.30 19.48
CA LEU A 504 -29.71 -6.70 18.42
C LEU A 504 -31.17 -7.18 18.41
N THR A 505 -31.47 -8.38 18.91
CA THR A 505 -32.85 -8.90 18.99
C THR A 505 -33.65 -8.31 20.15
N PHE A 506 -32.96 -7.71 21.12
CA PHE A 506 -33.55 -7.05 22.30
C PHE A 506 -33.58 -5.53 22.16
N LEU A 507 -32.76 -4.97 21.27
CA LEU A 507 -32.88 -3.59 20.84
C LEU A 507 -34.29 -3.44 20.23
N GLY A 508 -35.06 -2.46 20.72
CA GLY A 508 -36.50 -2.32 20.42
C GLY A 508 -36.85 -2.21 18.93
N THR A 509 -38.09 -1.83 18.62
CA THR A 509 -38.60 -1.85 17.23
C THR A 509 -37.86 -0.92 16.25
N ASP A 510 -37.08 0.06 16.74
CA ASP A 510 -36.24 0.95 15.91
C ASP A 510 -34.80 1.07 16.46
N PRO A 511 -33.90 0.16 16.03
CA PRO A 511 -32.45 0.27 16.28
C PRO A 511 -31.85 1.62 15.89
N GLY A 512 -32.35 2.23 14.82
CA GLY A 512 -31.81 3.48 14.26
C GLY A 512 -31.94 4.67 15.21
N ALA A 513 -32.88 4.64 16.15
CA ALA A 513 -33.05 5.69 17.16
C ALA A 513 -31.80 5.89 18.02
N VAL A 514 -31.14 4.78 18.39
CA VAL A 514 -29.93 4.82 19.22
C VAL A 514 -28.75 5.38 18.42
N HIS A 515 -28.61 5.00 17.14
CA HIS A 515 -27.61 5.59 16.24
C HIS A 515 -27.81 7.11 16.08
N ARG A 516 -29.05 7.57 15.93
CA ARG A 516 -29.35 9.01 15.83
C ARG A 516 -28.97 9.77 17.11
N ARG A 517 -29.17 9.18 18.29
CA ARG A 517 -28.75 9.80 19.56
C ARG A 517 -27.24 9.98 19.63
N LEU A 518 -26.47 8.96 19.24
CA LEU A 518 -25.01 9.03 19.16
C LEU A 518 -24.55 10.12 18.18
N LEU A 519 -25.13 10.16 16.98
CA LEU A 519 -24.80 11.15 15.96
C LEU A 519 -25.11 12.59 16.43
N LEU A 520 -26.21 12.78 17.15
CA LEU A 520 -26.55 14.08 17.74
C LEU A 520 -25.54 14.53 18.81
N ALA A 521 -25.01 13.59 19.60
CA ALA A 521 -23.99 13.87 20.60
C ALA A 521 -22.67 14.37 19.98
N TRP A 522 -22.32 13.88 18.79
CA TRP A 522 -21.11 14.30 18.08
C TRP A 522 -21.21 15.70 17.45
N GLY A 523 -22.40 16.28 17.33
CA GLY A 523 -22.58 17.64 16.83
C GLY A 523 -22.27 17.76 15.34
N ASP A 524 -21.25 18.54 14.98
CA ASP A 524 -20.85 18.75 13.58
C ASP A 524 -20.11 17.52 13.04
N LEU A 525 -20.81 16.73 12.23
CA LEU A 525 -20.29 15.51 11.63
C LEU A 525 -19.16 15.76 10.62
N HIS A 526 -18.92 16.99 10.17
CA HIS A 526 -17.80 17.33 9.29
C HIS A 526 -16.46 17.43 10.05
N VAL A 527 -16.51 17.60 11.37
CA VAL A 527 -15.33 17.54 12.24
C VAL A 527 -15.61 16.58 13.42
N PRO A 528 -15.57 15.26 13.18
CA PRO A 528 -15.79 14.26 14.19
C PRO A 528 -14.88 14.45 15.41
N PRO A 529 -15.41 14.24 16.63
CA PRO A 529 -14.70 14.57 17.88
C PRO A 529 -13.52 13.65 18.20
N HIS A 530 -13.50 12.42 17.66
CA HIS A 530 -12.48 11.41 17.95
C HIS A 530 -12.27 10.44 16.77
N ASP A 531 -11.18 9.68 16.81
CA ASP A 531 -10.76 8.75 15.75
C ASP A 531 -11.83 7.68 15.44
N TYR A 532 -12.56 7.21 16.45
CA TYR A 532 -13.67 6.26 16.23
C TYR A 532 -14.76 6.88 15.34
N ALA A 533 -15.18 8.10 15.64
CA ALA A 533 -16.18 8.81 14.85
C ALA A 533 -15.68 9.05 13.41
N TRP A 534 -14.41 9.44 13.23
CA TRP A 534 -13.81 9.52 11.89
C TRP A 534 -13.94 8.21 11.12
N ARG A 535 -13.64 7.07 11.74
CA ARG A 535 -13.68 5.76 11.06
C ARG A 535 -15.10 5.25 10.80
N ARG A 536 -16.10 5.61 11.61
CA ARG A 536 -17.41 4.93 11.64
C ARG A 536 -18.64 5.84 11.47
N VAL A 537 -18.48 7.16 11.31
CA VAL A 537 -19.63 8.08 11.16
C VAL A 537 -20.55 7.71 10.00
N CYS A 538 -20.00 7.37 8.83
CA CYS A 538 -20.77 6.97 7.65
C CYS A 538 -21.57 5.68 7.91
N TRP A 539 -20.97 4.73 8.63
CA TRP A 539 -21.65 3.50 9.05
C TRP A 539 -22.82 3.79 10.00
N HIS A 540 -22.63 4.63 11.02
CA HIS A 540 -23.72 5.00 11.93
C HIS A 540 -24.83 5.79 11.22
N LEU A 541 -24.50 6.65 10.25
CA LEU A 541 -25.49 7.37 9.43
C LEU A 541 -26.35 6.41 8.59
N ARG A 542 -25.74 5.38 8.00
CA ARG A 542 -26.45 4.34 7.25
C ARG A 542 -27.42 3.56 8.14
N GLU A 543 -26.93 3.05 9.28
CA GLU A 543 -27.75 2.28 10.22
C GLU A 543 -28.84 3.14 10.89
N ALA A 544 -28.61 4.45 11.03
CA ALA A 544 -29.62 5.42 11.48
C ALA A 544 -30.73 5.72 10.45
N ASN A 545 -30.61 5.17 9.24
CA ASN A 545 -31.42 5.47 8.05
C ASN A 545 -31.39 6.96 7.66
N ARG A 546 -30.26 7.64 7.86
CA ARG A 546 -30.05 9.06 7.52
C ARG A 546 -29.30 9.21 6.20
N ARG A 547 -29.91 8.70 5.12
CA ARG A 547 -29.30 8.64 3.79
C ARG A 547 -28.95 10.01 3.22
N GLU A 548 -29.80 11.02 3.44
CA GLU A 548 -29.55 12.39 2.94
C GLU A 548 -28.32 13.03 3.58
N ASP A 549 -28.10 12.81 4.88
CA ASP A 549 -26.90 13.31 5.56
C ASP A 549 -25.65 12.56 5.17
N LEU A 550 -25.76 11.24 4.98
CA LEU A 550 -24.68 10.44 4.44
C LEU A 550 -24.27 10.93 3.05
N ARG A 551 -25.25 11.14 2.16
CA ARG A 551 -25.02 11.72 0.83
C ARG A 551 -24.39 13.11 0.95
N ALA A 552 -24.92 13.99 1.79
CA ALA A 552 -24.41 15.35 1.97
C ALA A 552 -22.96 15.38 2.45
N LEU A 553 -22.56 14.43 3.29
CA LEU A 553 -21.20 14.27 3.79
C LEU A 553 -20.27 13.73 2.69
N LEU A 554 -20.69 12.69 1.96
CA LEU A 554 -19.92 12.09 0.87
C LEU A 554 -19.84 12.95 -0.40
N THR A 555 -20.64 14.03 -0.48
CA THR A 555 -20.60 15.05 -1.55
C THR A 555 -20.04 16.39 -1.07
N ASP A 556 -19.48 16.46 0.13
CA ASP A 556 -18.76 17.64 0.62
C ASP A 556 -17.25 17.50 0.38
N LEU A 557 -16.69 18.39 -0.44
CA LEU A 557 -15.27 18.33 -0.80
C LEU A 557 -14.35 18.49 0.43
N THR A 558 -14.74 19.30 1.41
CA THR A 558 -13.95 19.52 2.62
C THR A 558 -13.93 18.28 3.50
N TRP A 559 -15.04 17.54 3.55
CA TRP A 559 -15.10 16.25 4.20
C TRP A 559 -14.22 15.22 3.48
N LEU A 560 -14.33 15.11 2.15
CA LEU A 560 -13.55 14.16 1.35
C LEU A 560 -12.03 14.38 1.55
N GLU A 561 -11.57 15.64 1.53
CA GLU A 561 -10.17 15.98 1.81
C GLU A 561 -9.74 15.62 3.24
N ALA A 562 -10.56 15.96 4.24
CA ALA A 562 -10.24 15.69 5.63
C ALA A 562 -10.21 14.18 5.93
N LYS A 563 -11.19 13.44 5.40
CA LYS A 563 -11.26 11.98 5.52
C LYS A 563 -10.09 11.30 4.81
N LEU A 564 -9.70 11.79 3.63
CA LEU A 564 -8.53 11.28 2.91
C LEU A 564 -7.23 11.48 3.69
N ARG A 565 -7.03 12.64 4.33
CA ARG A 565 -5.85 12.91 5.19
C ARG A 565 -5.84 12.06 6.47
N HIS A 566 -7.01 11.74 7.01
CA HIS A 566 -7.14 11.00 8.28
C HIS A 566 -7.11 9.48 8.11
N GLY A 567 -7.79 8.93 7.09
CA GLY A 567 -7.99 7.48 6.91
C GLY A 567 -7.48 6.91 5.58
N GLY A 568 -6.96 7.75 4.68
CA GLY A 568 -6.50 7.35 3.36
C GLY A 568 -7.62 7.05 2.37
N LEU A 569 -7.23 6.78 1.12
CA LEU A 569 -8.17 6.59 0.00
C LEU A 569 -9.04 5.34 0.17
N SER A 570 -8.50 4.27 0.74
CA SER A 570 -9.23 3.01 0.95
C SER A 570 -10.40 3.19 1.94
N ALA A 571 -10.18 3.89 3.05
CA ALA A 571 -11.26 4.17 4.01
C ALA A 571 -12.36 5.05 3.39
N LEU A 572 -11.98 5.98 2.51
CA LEU A 572 -12.94 6.83 1.81
C LEU A 572 -13.75 6.05 0.76
N LEU A 573 -13.11 5.18 -0.03
CA LEU A 573 -13.81 4.32 -1.00
C LEU A 573 -14.80 3.37 -0.31
N GLN A 574 -14.43 2.80 0.84
CA GLN A 574 -15.34 1.96 1.63
C GLN A 574 -16.57 2.73 2.12
N ASP A 575 -16.40 3.99 2.52
CA ASP A 575 -17.52 4.83 2.93
C ASP A 575 -18.45 5.16 1.76
N LEU A 576 -17.90 5.34 0.55
CA LEU A 576 -18.67 5.54 -0.67
C LEU A 576 -19.45 4.28 -1.06
N ASP A 577 -18.88 3.09 -0.88
CA ASP A 577 -19.55 1.80 -1.13
C ASP A 577 -20.76 1.56 -0.19
N LEU A 578 -20.92 2.34 0.89
CA LEU A 578 -22.10 2.26 1.77
C LEU A 578 -23.38 2.75 1.11
N VAL A 579 -23.26 3.56 0.04
CA VAL A 579 -24.37 4.08 -0.75
C VAL A 579 -24.30 3.45 -2.13
N SER A 580 -25.13 2.44 -2.35
CA SER A 580 -25.48 1.99 -3.69
C SER A 580 -26.69 2.80 -4.17
N ASP A 581 -26.75 3.17 -5.44
CA ASP A 581 -27.89 3.82 -6.11
C ASP A 581 -27.94 5.38 -6.04
N ASP A 582 -26.79 6.07 -6.00
CA ASP A 582 -26.74 7.54 -6.09
C ASP A 582 -25.70 8.00 -7.14
N ASP A 583 -26.19 8.56 -8.25
CA ASP A 583 -25.36 8.97 -9.39
C ASP A 583 -24.24 9.95 -9.02
N ASP A 584 -24.45 10.84 -8.03
CA ASP A 584 -23.44 11.80 -7.62
C ASP A 584 -22.31 11.10 -6.84
N VAL A 585 -22.68 10.21 -5.91
CA VAL A 585 -21.74 9.43 -5.09
C VAL A 585 -20.96 8.44 -5.95
N ASP A 586 -21.64 7.75 -6.86
CA ASP A 586 -21.03 6.85 -7.85
C ASP A 586 -20.10 7.63 -8.79
N GLY A 587 -20.49 8.86 -9.15
CA GLY A 587 -19.65 9.80 -9.90
C GLY A 587 -18.35 10.12 -9.17
N VAL A 588 -18.44 10.53 -7.90
CA VAL A 588 -17.27 10.83 -7.03
C VAL A 588 -16.38 9.60 -6.89
N ARG A 589 -16.97 8.44 -6.64
CA ARG A 589 -16.25 7.16 -6.52
C ARG A 589 -15.49 6.82 -7.81
N ALA A 590 -16.15 6.91 -8.96
CA ALA A 590 -15.51 6.66 -10.25
C ALA A 590 -14.37 7.65 -10.53
N ALA A 591 -14.55 8.93 -10.19
CA ALA A 591 -13.49 9.93 -10.31
C ALA A 591 -12.30 9.60 -9.39
N LEU A 592 -12.54 9.20 -8.15
CA LEU A 592 -11.48 8.76 -7.23
C LEU A 592 -10.73 7.53 -7.75
N LEU A 593 -11.44 6.55 -8.31
CA LEU A 593 -10.84 5.34 -8.88
C LEU A 593 -9.93 5.66 -10.07
N LEU A 594 -10.35 6.54 -10.97
CA LEU A 594 -9.50 7.04 -12.05
C LEU A 594 -8.27 7.80 -11.49
N SER A 595 -8.38 8.40 -10.30
CA SER A 595 -7.40 9.32 -9.71
C SER A 595 -6.47 8.65 -8.70
N THR A 596 -6.64 7.34 -8.50
CA THR A 596 -5.98 6.56 -7.45
C THR A 596 -4.47 6.78 -7.41
N ALA A 597 -3.80 6.72 -8.58
CA ALA A 597 -2.35 6.86 -8.68
C ALA A 597 -1.86 8.25 -8.24
N THR A 598 -2.62 9.30 -8.53
CA THR A 598 -2.29 10.69 -8.18
C THR A 598 -2.63 10.98 -6.72
N ILE A 599 -3.86 10.70 -6.31
CA ILE A 599 -4.39 11.09 -4.99
C ILE A 599 -3.72 10.32 -3.85
N SER A 600 -3.29 9.08 -4.10
CA SER A 600 -2.53 8.31 -3.11
C SER A 600 -1.17 8.94 -2.81
N VAL A 601 -0.56 9.65 -3.77
CA VAL A 601 0.74 10.31 -3.57
C VAL A 601 0.56 11.77 -3.15
N GLN A 602 -0.41 12.47 -3.74
CA GLN A 602 -0.67 13.90 -3.54
C GLN A 602 -2.17 14.13 -3.25
N PRO A 603 -2.61 13.90 -1.98
CA PRO A 603 -3.99 14.12 -1.56
C PRO A 603 -4.54 15.52 -1.84
N GLU A 604 -3.66 16.52 -1.85
CA GLU A 604 -3.97 17.92 -2.17
C GLU A 604 -4.50 18.14 -3.58
N LEU A 605 -4.30 17.20 -4.51
CA LEU A 605 -4.83 17.28 -5.87
C LEU A 605 -6.27 16.77 -6.00
N LEU A 606 -6.90 16.29 -4.92
CA LEU A 606 -8.26 15.76 -4.93
C LEU A 606 -9.26 16.69 -5.63
N ALA A 607 -9.31 17.96 -5.21
CA ALA A 607 -10.23 18.95 -5.78
C ALA A 607 -10.02 19.15 -7.29
N GLN A 608 -8.75 19.22 -7.72
CA GLN A 608 -8.39 19.39 -9.13
C GLN A 608 -8.77 18.16 -9.97
N GLN A 609 -8.56 16.96 -9.44
CA GLN A 609 -8.91 15.71 -10.12
C GLN A 609 -10.43 15.53 -10.23
N LEU A 610 -11.19 15.83 -9.18
CA LEU A 610 -12.64 15.75 -9.20
C LEU A 610 -13.26 16.77 -10.17
N GLU A 611 -12.83 18.04 -10.13
CA GLU A 611 -13.34 19.09 -11.02
C GLU A 611 -13.15 18.76 -12.50
N SER A 612 -12.00 18.15 -12.81
CA SER A 612 -11.59 17.89 -14.18
C SER A 612 -12.22 16.62 -14.77
N ARG A 613 -12.80 15.73 -13.95
CA ARG A 613 -13.32 14.41 -14.36
C ARG A 613 -14.80 14.20 -14.13
N LEU A 614 -15.40 14.91 -13.17
CA LEU A 614 -16.83 14.83 -12.90
C LEU A 614 -17.64 15.61 -13.95
N PRO A 615 -18.87 15.16 -14.29
CA PRO A 615 -19.83 15.97 -15.03
C PRO A 615 -20.10 17.33 -14.37
N ALA A 616 -20.57 18.31 -15.15
CA ALA A 616 -20.75 19.68 -14.64
C ALA A 616 -21.87 19.73 -13.60
N SER A 617 -22.95 18.99 -13.85
CA SER A 617 -24.04 18.77 -12.92
C SER A 617 -23.56 18.24 -11.57
N VAL A 618 -22.75 17.17 -11.58
CA VAL A 618 -22.25 16.55 -10.34
C VAL A 618 -21.28 17.48 -9.61
N TRP A 619 -20.38 18.15 -10.34
CA TRP A 619 -19.44 19.10 -9.75
C TRP A 619 -20.14 20.31 -9.08
N GLU A 620 -21.20 20.84 -9.70
CA GLU A 620 -21.98 21.94 -9.14
C GLU A 620 -22.80 21.54 -7.90
N HIS A 621 -23.17 20.26 -7.78
CA HIS A 621 -23.84 19.72 -6.60
C HIS A 621 -22.90 19.49 -5.41
N LEU A 622 -21.59 19.35 -5.64
CA LEU A 622 -20.64 19.20 -4.55
C LEU A 622 -20.63 20.46 -3.68
N LYS A 623 -20.82 20.28 -2.37
CA LYS A 623 -20.72 21.39 -1.42
C LYS A 623 -19.25 21.78 -1.29
N ILE A 624 -18.90 22.91 -1.89
CA ILE A 624 -17.58 23.51 -1.73
C ILE A 624 -17.70 24.57 -0.63
N ARG A 625 -17.45 24.19 0.63
CA ARG A 625 -17.13 25.18 1.66
C ARG A 625 -15.75 25.72 1.32
N VAL A 626 -15.72 26.86 0.61
CA VAL A 626 -14.48 27.61 0.38
C VAL A 626 -14.02 28.17 1.73
N ALA A 627 -13.43 27.32 2.57
CA ALA A 627 -12.44 27.79 3.51
C ALA A 627 -11.31 28.31 2.62
N SER A 628 -11.04 29.61 2.70
CA SER A 628 -9.98 30.31 1.99
C SER A 628 -8.63 29.61 2.17
N THR A 629 -8.32 28.62 1.34
CA THR A 629 -6.98 28.09 1.22
C THR A 629 -6.21 29.07 0.34
N THR A 630 -5.33 29.82 0.99
CA THR A 630 -4.45 30.86 0.46
C THR A 630 -3.36 30.32 -0.48
N VAL A 631 -3.62 29.22 -1.19
CA VAL A 631 -2.68 28.56 -2.11
C VAL A 631 -3.30 28.62 -3.50
N GLY A 632 -2.50 29.03 -4.48
CA GLY A 632 -2.95 29.18 -5.87
C GLY A 632 -3.64 27.91 -6.36
N ARG A 633 -4.88 28.05 -6.85
CA ARG A 633 -5.64 26.95 -7.43
C ARG A 633 -5.61 27.08 -8.95
N LEU A 634 -5.38 25.98 -9.65
CA LEU A 634 -5.53 25.94 -11.09
C LEU A 634 -6.89 25.37 -11.46
N ARG A 635 -7.69 26.19 -12.12
CA ARG A 635 -9.00 25.82 -12.64
C ARG A 635 -8.85 25.26 -14.06
N SER A 636 -9.43 24.09 -14.31
CA SER A 636 -9.46 23.53 -15.66
C SER A 636 -10.42 24.36 -16.53
N ARG A 637 -9.92 24.98 -17.61
CA ARG A 637 -10.77 25.71 -18.57
C ARG A 637 -11.46 24.77 -19.55
N ARG A 638 -10.87 23.60 -19.77
CA ARG A 638 -11.41 22.52 -20.61
C ARG A 638 -11.14 21.20 -19.93
N ARG A 639 -12.20 20.42 -19.74
CA ARG A 639 -12.11 19.06 -19.18
C ARG A 639 -11.39 18.14 -20.15
N THR A 640 -10.10 17.98 -19.88
CA THR A 640 -9.16 17.24 -20.73
C THR A 640 -8.74 15.91 -20.12
N LEU A 641 -9.10 15.65 -18.86
CA LEU A 641 -8.83 14.36 -18.23
C LEU A 641 -9.91 13.35 -18.62
N THR A 642 -9.61 12.07 -18.42
CA THR A 642 -10.57 10.97 -18.63
C THR A 642 -11.85 11.22 -17.81
N GLN A 643 -12.99 11.34 -18.48
CA GLN A 643 -14.27 11.66 -17.84
C GLN A 643 -14.92 10.44 -17.20
N VAL A 644 -15.63 10.68 -16.09
CA VAL A 644 -16.48 9.68 -15.46
C VAL A 644 -17.67 9.33 -16.35
N GLY A 645 -18.04 8.04 -16.39
CA GLY A 645 -19.08 7.52 -17.27
C GLY A 645 -18.61 7.28 -18.71
N GLY A 646 -17.33 7.57 -19.00
CA GLY A 646 -16.68 7.18 -20.24
C GLY A 646 -16.36 5.68 -20.30
N PRO A 647 -15.83 5.21 -21.45
CA PRO A 647 -15.54 3.79 -21.65
C PRO A 647 -14.40 3.27 -20.75
N VAL A 648 -13.51 4.15 -20.30
CA VAL A 648 -12.44 3.83 -19.34
C VAL A 648 -13.00 3.99 -17.93
N THR A 649 -13.01 2.90 -17.17
CA THR A 649 -13.46 2.91 -15.77
C THR A 649 -12.32 3.01 -14.79
N ARG A 650 -11.11 2.55 -15.15
CA ARG A 650 -9.95 2.58 -14.26
C ARG A 650 -8.65 2.82 -15.01
N LEU A 651 -7.73 3.47 -14.31
CA LEU A 651 -6.38 3.75 -14.79
C LEU A 651 -5.39 3.38 -13.70
N PHE A 652 -4.50 2.45 -14.00
CA PHE A 652 -3.36 2.11 -13.16
C PHE A 652 -2.10 2.68 -13.80
N SER A 653 -1.39 3.55 -13.08
CA SER A 653 -0.04 3.93 -13.44
C SER A 653 0.93 3.11 -12.60
N LEU A 654 1.76 2.33 -13.29
CA LEU A 654 2.77 1.49 -12.65
C LEU A 654 4.14 2.20 -12.61
N GLY A 655 4.19 3.48 -13.00
CA GLY A 655 5.41 4.27 -13.12
C GLY A 655 6.43 3.61 -14.05
N ASN A 656 7.71 3.78 -13.72
CA ASN A 656 8.87 3.28 -14.49
C ASN A 656 9.04 1.74 -14.48
N ARG A 657 8.06 0.99 -13.95
CA ARG A 657 8.14 -0.47 -13.91
C ARG A 657 8.13 -1.03 -15.33
N THR A 658 9.22 -1.70 -15.70
CA THR A 658 9.27 -2.45 -16.95
C THR A 658 8.52 -3.76 -16.76
N ILE A 659 7.39 -3.90 -17.45
CA ILE A 659 6.60 -5.13 -17.43
C ILE A 659 7.02 -6.03 -18.58
N SER A 660 7.39 -7.27 -18.28
CA SER A 660 7.80 -8.26 -19.28
C SER A 660 6.64 -9.11 -19.78
N SER A 661 5.63 -9.37 -18.94
CA SER A 661 4.45 -10.17 -19.29
C SER A 661 3.25 -9.84 -18.39
N ILE A 662 2.03 -10.04 -18.90
CA ILE A 662 0.76 -9.80 -18.22
C ILE A 662 -0.19 -10.96 -18.54
N THR A 663 -0.94 -11.45 -17.54
CA THR A 663 -1.95 -12.50 -17.73
C THR A 663 -3.11 -12.32 -16.74
N SER A 664 -4.27 -12.92 -17.04
CA SER A 664 -5.36 -13.04 -16.06
C SER A 664 -4.91 -13.96 -14.93
N LEU A 665 -5.01 -13.51 -13.68
CA LEU A 665 -4.90 -14.42 -12.54
C LEU A 665 -6.25 -15.12 -12.32
N ASN A 666 -7.32 -14.34 -12.23
CA ASN A 666 -8.69 -14.84 -12.11
C ASN A 666 -9.67 -13.82 -12.73
N GLY A 667 -10.98 -14.02 -12.56
CA GLY A 667 -12.00 -13.12 -13.12
C GLY A 667 -11.96 -11.67 -12.63
N THR A 668 -11.25 -11.39 -11.54
CA THR A 668 -11.18 -10.06 -10.89
C THR A 668 -9.76 -9.52 -10.75
N GLN A 669 -8.73 -10.32 -11.05
CA GLN A 669 -7.34 -9.96 -10.80
C GLN A 669 -6.44 -10.24 -12.01
N LEU A 670 -5.51 -9.31 -12.25
CA LEU A 670 -4.43 -9.45 -13.23
C LEU A 670 -3.13 -9.82 -12.52
N LEU A 671 -2.27 -10.59 -13.18
CA LEU A 671 -0.90 -10.85 -12.76
C LEU A 671 0.08 -10.21 -13.76
N LEU A 672 1.05 -9.48 -13.23
CA LEU A 672 2.07 -8.73 -13.95
C LEU A 672 3.45 -9.25 -13.56
N ALA A 673 4.35 -9.37 -14.52
CA ALA A 673 5.77 -9.62 -14.30
C ALA A 673 6.55 -8.32 -14.44
N ALA A 674 7.04 -7.76 -13.33
CA ALA A 674 7.82 -6.54 -13.28
C ALA A 674 9.31 -6.84 -13.09
N ALA A 675 10.16 -6.23 -13.92
CA ALA A 675 11.58 -6.56 -14.01
C ALA A 675 12.42 -6.19 -12.76
N GLU A 676 11.96 -5.28 -11.90
CA GLU A 676 12.68 -4.88 -10.68
C GLU A 676 11.97 -5.30 -9.39
N GLU A 677 10.69 -5.61 -9.54
CA GLU A 677 9.69 -5.72 -8.49
C GLU A 677 8.87 -6.99 -8.77
N GLY A 678 9.53 -8.10 -9.05
CA GLY A 678 8.96 -9.46 -9.17
C GLY A 678 7.55 -9.58 -9.80
N LEU A 679 6.63 -10.32 -9.15
CA LEU A 679 5.25 -10.46 -9.63
C LEU A 679 4.33 -9.46 -8.90
N ILE A 680 3.40 -8.85 -9.62
CA ILE A 680 2.44 -7.88 -9.07
C ILE A 680 1.03 -8.31 -9.47
N THR A 681 0.09 -8.33 -8.54
CA THR A 681 -1.32 -8.52 -8.82
C THR A 681 -2.07 -7.18 -8.78
N LEU A 682 -3.00 -7.01 -9.74
CA LEU A 682 -3.92 -5.87 -9.76
C LEU A 682 -5.34 -6.36 -9.58
N ASN A 683 -6.04 -5.85 -8.57
CA ASN A 683 -7.45 -6.11 -8.37
C ASN A 683 -8.30 -5.12 -9.19
N LEU A 684 -9.04 -5.65 -10.15
CA LEU A 684 -9.91 -4.92 -11.05
C LEU A 684 -11.18 -4.38 -10.38
N GLU A 685 -11.52 -4.79 -9.14
CA GLU A 685 -12.69 -4.32 -8.39
C GLU A 685 -12.33 -3.27 -7.34
N THR A 686 -11.24 -3.47 -6.60
CA THR A 686 -10.84 -2.59 -5.49
C THR A 686 -9.73 -1.59 -5.87
N SER A 687 -9.19 -1.71 -7.09
CA SER A 687 -7.99 -0.98 -7.53
C SER A 687 -6.77 -1.20 -6.63
N HIS A 688 -6.79 -2.27 -5.82
CA HIS A 688 -5.64 -2.69 -5.04
C HIS A 688 -4.54 -3.21 -5.96
N VAL A 689 -3.36 -2.62 -5.82
CA VAL A 689 -2.11 -3.26 -6.22
C VAL A 689 -1.69 -4.11 -5.02
N ALA A 690 -1.46 -5.40 -5.23
CA ALA A 690 -0.85 -6.27 -4.24
C ALA A 690 0.37 -6.93 -4.86
N ALA A 691 1.51 -6.90 -4.19
CA ALA A 691 2.72 -7.55 -4.67
C ALA A 691 2.74 -9.04 -4.31
N PHE A 692 3.26 -9.87 -5.21
CA PHE A 692 3.56 -11.29 -4.97
C PHE A 692 5.07 -11.50 -5.20
N TRP A 693 5.89 -11.67 -4.14
CA TRP A 693 7.35 -11.68 -4.32
C TRP A 693 8.12 -12.93 -3.91
N PRO A 694 8.93 -13.43 -4.87
CA PRO A 694 10.31 -13.86 -4.71
C PRO A 694 11.32 -12.79 -5.17
N GLU A 695 12.56 -12.84 -4.66
CA GLU A 695 13.67 -11.87 -4.81
C GLU A 695 14.21 -11.63 -6.25
N ARG A 696 13.55 -12.14 -7.30
CA ARG A 696 14.12 -12.18 -8.66
C ARG A 696 13.13 -11.71 -9.73
N ALA A 697 13.67 -11.04 -10.75
CA ALA A 697 12.94 -10.47 -11.88
C ALA A 697 12.31 -11.56 -12.79
N PRO A 698 10.98 -11.75 -12.80
CA PRO A 698 10.33 -12.69 -13.71
C PRO A 698 10.39 -12.19 -15.16
N SER A 699 10.48 -13.11 -16.12
CA SER A 699 10.49 -12.83 -17.56
C SER A 699 9.19 -13.24 -18.24
N ALA A 700 8.73 -14.48 -18.03
CA ALA A 700 7.48 -15.00 -18.58
C ALA A 700 6.61 -15.59 -17.47
N ILE A 701 5.29 -15.49 -17.64
CA ILE A 701 4.26 -15.96 -16.69
C ILE A 701 3.16 -16.70 -17.44
N ALA A 702 2.58 -17.73 -16.81
CA ALA A 702 1.39 -18.42 -17.31
C ALA A 702 0.53 -18.89 -16.13
N VAL A 703 -0.79 -18.99 -16.35
CA VAL A 703 -1.76 -19.47 -15.37
C VAL A 703 -2.41 -20.75 -15.88
N GLY A 704 -2.49 -21.75 -15.01
CA GLY A 704 -2.90 -23.13 -15.35
C GLY A 704 -4.38 -23.40 -15.23
N ASP A 705 -5.14 -22.54 -14.54
CA ASP A 705 -6.57 -22.68 -14.31
C ASP A 705 -7.29 -21.33 -14.29
N ASP A 706 -8.63 -21.35 -14.32
CA ASP A 706 -9.46 -20.14 -14.35
C ASP A 706 -9.52 -19.40 -13.00
N GLU A 707 -9.17 -20.07 -11.91
CA GLU A 707 -9.22 -19.51 -10.55
C GLU A 707 -7.89 -18.89 -10.12
N GLY A 708 -6.83 -19.06 -10.92
CA GLY A 708 -5.49 -18.56 -10.63
C GLY A 708 -4.72 -19.37 -9.61
N ARG A 709 -5.12 -20.62 -9.33
CA ARG A 709 -4.48 -21.42 -8.27
C ARG A 709 -3.09 -21.88 -8.69
N VAL A 710 -2.93 -22.32 -9.93
CA VAL A 710 -1.63 -22.74 -10.48
C VAL A 710 -1.03 -21.64 -11.36
N VAL A 711 0.15 -21.15 -10.98
CA VAL A 711 0.91 -20.14 -11.73
C VAL A 711 2.31 -20.66 -11.99
N ALA A 712 2.82 -20.48 -13.21
CA ALA A 712 4.22 -20.73 -13.54
C ALA A 712 4.90 -19.42 -13.92
N TYR A 713 6.15 -19.23 -13.49
CA TYR A 713 6.97 -18.11 -13.94
C TYR A 713 8.44 -18.51 -14.11
N THR A 714 9.15 -17.76 -14.96
CA THR A 714 10.59 -17.93 -15.18
C THR A 714 11.34 -16.68 -14.77
N VAL A 715 12.55 -16.83 -14.23
CA VAL A 715 13.41 -15.69 -13.89
C VAL A 715 14.19 -15.24 -15.12
N ARG A 716 14.45 -13.93 -15.25
CA ARG A 716 15.28 -13.34 -16.30
C ARG A 716 16.67 -14.01 -16.32
N ASP A 717 17.10 -14.47 -17.51
CA ASP A 717 18.32 -15.24 -17.75
C ASP A 717 18.40 -16.59 -16.98
N GLY A 718 17.29 -17.03 -16.38
CA GLY A 718 17.17 -18.29 -15.66
C GLY A 718 16.87 -19.48 -16.57
N THR A 719 17.31 -20.65 -16.15
CA THR A 719 17.06 -21.97 -16.77
C THR A 719 15.99 -22.78 -16.04
N ALA A 720 15.47 -22.24 -14.94
CA ALA A 720 14.52 -22.88 -14.05
C ALA A 720 13.13 -22.26 -14.17
N ILE A 721 12.10 -23.09 -14.03
CA ILE A 721 10.70 -22.67 -14.02
C ILE A 721 10.18 -22.84 -12.60
N HIS A 722 9.64 -21.78 -12.03
CA HIS A 722 9.08 -21.77 -10.70
C HIS A 722 7.57 -22.00 -10.78
N MET A 723 7.08 -23.02 -10.09
CA MET A 723 5.66 -23.34 -9.98
C MET A 723 5.12 -22.80 -8.66
N VAL A 724 3.98 -22.12 -8.71
CA VAL A 724 3.27 -21.56 -7.56
C VAL A 724 1.88 -22.16 -7.54
N THR A 725 1.48 -22.71 -6.40
CA THR A 725 0.15 -23.26 -6.17
C THR A 725 -0.45 -22.57 -4.95
N ASP A 726 -1.65 -21.99 -5.10
CA ASP A 726 -2.38 -21.26 -4.05
C ASP A 726 -1.55 -20.16 -3.37
N GLY A 727 -0.71 -19.49 -4.16
CA GLY A 727 0.16 -18.41 -3.70
C GLY A 727 1.40 -18.86 -2.92
N SER A 728 1.74 -20.15 -2.94
CA SER A 728 3.00 -20.67 -2.38
C SER A 728 3.83 -21.36 -3.46
N GLU A 729 5.16 -21.18 -3.44
CA GLU A 729 6.04 -21.88 -4.37
C GLU A 729 5.98 -23.39 -4.08
N SER A 730 5.45 -24.17 -5.03
CA SER A 730 5.24 -25.61 -4.84
C SER A 730 6.51 -26.39 -5.15
N HIS A 731 7.12 -26.15 -6.31
CA HIS A 731 8.40 -26.73 -6.70
C HIS A 731 9.03 -25.94 -7.85
N VAL A 732 10.34 -26.13 -8.00
CA VAL A 732 11.10 -25.59 -9.14
C VAL A 732 11.39 -26.74 -10.09
N ILE A 733 11.12 -26.54 -11.38
CA ILE A 733 11.55 -27.44 -12.45
C ILE A 733 12.96 -27.03 -12.86
N PRO A 734 14.01 -27.78 -12.48
CA PRO A 734 15.37 -27.46 -12.86
C PRO A 734 15.62 -27.93 -14.30
N GLY A 735 16.33 -27.13 -15.09
CA GLY A 735 16.98 -27.64 -16.29
C GLY A 735 16.23 -27.40 -17.60
N THR A 736 16.48 -26.23 -18.15
CA THR A 736 16.65 -26.06 -19.59
C THR A 736 18.13 -25.69 -19.81
N ASN A 737 18.84 -26.29 -20.77
CA ASN A 737 20.24 -25.91 -21.06
C ASN A 737 20.34 -24.50 -21.71
N GLU A 738 19.25 -23.74 -21.70
CA GLU A 738 18.95 -22.55 -22.49
C GLU A 738 17.96 -21.67 -21.70
N SER A 739 17.93 -20.35 -21.92
CA SER A 739 16.96 -19.51 -21.24
C SER A 739 15.55 -19.71 -21.81
N VAL A 740 14.54 -19.78 -20.94
CA VAL A 740 13.14 -19.92 -21.34
C VAL A 740 12.55 -18.56 -21.69
N ARG A 741 11.98 -18.44 -22.90
CA ARG A 741 11.37 -17.20 -23.43
C ARG A 741 9.86 -17.15 -23.28
N THR A 742 9.20 -18.29 -23.38
CA THR A 742 7.73 -18.38 -23.34
C THR A 742 7.31 -19.62 -22.58
N ILE A 743 6.26 -19.49 -21.79
CA ILE A 743 5.61 -20.58 -21.05
C ILE A 743 4.11 -20.52 -21.26
N THR A 744 3.44 -21.67 -21.35
CA THR A 744 1.98 -21.77 -21.48
C THR A 744 1.47 -23.10 -20.93
N PHE A 745 0.24 -23.15 -20.43
CA PHE A 745 -0.39 -24.38 -19.94
C PHE A 745 -1.33 -25.01 -20.98
N CYS A 746 -1.49 -26.33 -20.89
CA CYS A 746 -2.48 -27.11 -21.63
C CYS A 746 -3.01 -28.30 -20.79
N GLY A 747 -4.12 -28.88 -21.22
CA GLY A 747 -4.69 -30.11 -20.63
C GLY A 747 -5.21 -29.93 -19.20
N SER A 748 -6.03 -28.92 -18.97
CA SER A 748 -6.53 -28.42 -17.68
C SER A 748 -5.42 -28.13 -16.68
N GLY A 749 -4.39 -27.41 -17.14
CA GLY A 749 -3.22 -27.05 -16.32
C GLY A 749 -2.24 -28.19 -16.05
N ARG A 750 -2.52 -29.43 -16.50
CA ARG A 750 -1.69 -30.61 -16.19
C ARG A 750 -0.35 -30.61 -16.91
N THR A 751 -0.27 -30.03 -18.10
CA THR A 751 0.97 -29.99 -18.87
C THR A 751 1.41 -28.54 -19.08
N LEU A 752 2.68 -28.27 -18.76
CA LEU A 752 3.35 -27.01 -19.01
C LEU A 752 4.20 -27.13 -20.29
N VAL A 753 4.07 -26.18 -21.19
CA VAL A 753 4.85 -26.11 -22.44
C VAL A 753 5.75 -24.89 -22.40
N THR A 754 7.01 -25.07 -22.76
CA THR A 754 8.02 -24.00 -22.74
C THR A 754 8.79 -23.92 -24.04
N ARG A 755 9.25 -22.72 -24.37
CA ARG A 755 10.15 -22.44 -25.51
C ARG A 755 11.46 -21.81 -25.01
N GLY A 756 12.59 -22.39 -25.41
CA GLY A 756 13.93 -21.87 -25.12
C GLY A 756 14.51 -20.94 -26.21
N ASP A 757 15.66 -20.33 -25.92
CA ASP A 757 16.41 -19.44 -26.84
C ASP A 757 16.78 -20.08 -28.18
N LYS A 758 17.04 -21.39 -28.25
CA LYS A 758 17.34 -22.07 -29.51
C LYS A 758 16.09 -22.64 -30.20
N ASP A 759 14.89 -22.18 -29.85
CA ASP A 759 13.62 -22.69 -30.40
C ASP A 759 13.35 -24.17 -30.14
N THR A 760 13.93 -24.68 -29.04
CA THR A 760 13.59 -25.97 -28.43
C THR A 760 12.27 -25.84 -27.68
N ILE A 761 11.39 -26.84 -27.82
CA ILE A 761 10.09 -26.87 -27.12
C ILE A 761 10.07 -28.07 -26.19
N HIS A 762 9.81 -27.82 -24.91
CA HIS A 762 9.72 -28.85 -23.87
C HIS A 762 8.31 -28.92 -23.29
N PHE A 763 7.84 -30.15 -23.07
CA PHE A 763 6.56 -30.46 -22.41
C PHE A 763 6.85 -31.07 -21.05
N TYR A 764 6.37 -30.45 -19.98
CA TYR A 764 6.54 -30.89 -18.61
C TYR A 764 5.20 -31.26 -17.97
N ASP A 765 5.20 -32.26 -17.11
CA ASP A 765 4.10 -32.49 -16.19
C ASP A 765 4.14 -31.41 -15.10
N SER A 766 3.07 -30.62 -15.01
CA SER A 766 2.97 -29.48 -14.08
C SER A 766 3.00 -29.85 -12.60
N SER A 767 2.62 -31.08 -12.25
CA SER A 767 2.49 -31.51 -10.85
C SER A 767 3.79 -32.12 -10.32
N THR A 768 4.53 -32.78 -11.21
CA THR A 768 5.77 -33.50 -10.87
C THR A 768 7.04 -32.83 -11.37
N GLY A 769 6.93 -31.83 -12.25
CA GLY A 769 8.06 -31.21 -12.95
C GLY A 769 8.77 -32.14 -13.94
N ARG A 770 8.21 -33.33 -14.23
CA ARG A 770 8.85 -34.32 -15.09
C ARG A 770 8.75 -33.92 -16.56
N LEU A 771 9.87 -33.97 -17.28
CA LEU A 771 9.87 -33.83 -18.74
C LEU A 771 9.12 -35.00 -19.39
N LEU A 772 8.05 -34.69 -20.11
CA LEU A 772 7.22 -35.64 -20.85
C LEU A 772 7.75 -35.84 -22.28
N HIS A 773 8.02 -34.74 -22.97
CA HIS A 773 8.46 -34.76 -24.38
C HIS A 773 9.27 -33.51 -24.73
N SER A 774 10.08 -33.59 -25.78
CA SER A 774 10.89 -32.48 -26.28
C SER A 774 10.95 -32.48 -27.80
N LEU A 775 10.73 -31.33 -28.41
CA LEU A 775 10.92 -31.10 -29.83
C LEU A 775 12.23 -30.33 -30.04
N PRO A 776 13.25 -30.94 -30.69
CA PRO A 776 14.55 -30.30 -30.89
C PRO A 776 14.45 -29.16 -31.90
N SER A 777 15.33 -28.18 -31.77
CA SER A 777 15.48 -27.06 -32.71
C SER A 777 15.81 -27.57 -34.12
N ALA A 778 15.20 -26.98 -35.15
CA ALA A 778 15.58 -27.25 -36.54
C ALA A 778 16.41 -26.08 -37.07
N GLU A 779 17.51 -26.36 -37.77
CA GLU A 779 18.38 -25.32 -38.31
C GLU A 779 17.65 -24.45 -39.34
N GLY A 780 17.73 -23.12 -39.18
CA GLY A 780 17.14 -22.16 -40.11
C GLY A 780 15.62 -21.96 -39.97
N THR A 781 14.99 -22.51 -38.93
CA THR A 781 13.56 -22.28 -38.63
C THR A 781 13.39 -21.62 -37.26
N ALA A 782 12.38 -20.76 -37.15
CA ALA A 782 11.94 -20.16 -35.90
C ALA A 782 10.56 -20.69 -35.50
N ARG A 783 10.33 -20.88 -34.19
CA ARG A 783 9.09 -21.48 -33.66
C ARG A 783 8.35 -20.60 -32.68
N LEU A 784 7.02 -20.50 -32.76
CA LEU A 784 6.17 -19.90 -31.73
C LEU A 784 5.25 -20.95 -31.13
N VAL A 785 4.87 -20.78 -29.86
CA VAL A 785 3.98 -21.70 -29.13
C VAL A 785 2.83 -20.91 -28.52
N SER A 786 1.61 -21.40 -28.68
CA SER A 786 0.44 -20.93 -27.93
C SER A 786 -0.49 -22.09 -27.63
N ALA A 787 -1.08 -22.08 -26.44
CA ALA A 787 -2.04 -23.10 -26.01
C ALA A 787 -3.06 -22.51 -25.04
N SER A 788 -4.23 -23.13 -24.98
CA SER A 788 -5.21 -22.88 -23.92
C SER A 788 -5.09 -23.97 -22.86
N HIS A 789 -5.18 -23.60 -21.58
CA HIS A 789 -5.26 -24.56 -20.50
C HIS A 789 -6.49 -25.47 -20.63
N ARG A 790 -7.56 -25.06 -21.31
CA ARG A 790 -8.77 -25.89 -21.51
C ARG A 790 -8.66 -26.91 -22.64
N SER A 791 -7.61 -26.82 -23.47
CA SER A 791 -7.38 -27.71 -24.60
C SER A 791 -6.16 -28.61 -24.38
N HIS A 792 -6.20 -29.82 -24.93
CA HIS A 792 -5.07 -30.75 -24.98
C HIS A 792 -4.23 -30.58 -26.26
N ILE A 793 -4.65 -29.67 -27.16
CA ILE A 793 -3.98 -29.37 -28.42
C ILE A 793 -3.16 -28.09 -28.24
N VAL A 794 -1.90 -28.14 -28.66
CA VAL A 794 -0.96 -27.02 -28.68
C VAL A 794 -0.75 -26.58 -30.12
N ALA A 795 -0.82 -25.28 -30.36
CA ALA A 795 -0.56 -24.70 -31.67
C ALA A 795 0.90 -24.22 -31.72
N LEU A 796 1.63 -24.71 -32.73
CA LEU A 796 3.05 -24.45 -32.95
C LEU A 796 3.21 -23.80 -34.32
N VAL A 797 3.75 -22.59 -34.40
CA VAL A 797 4.05 -21.96 -35.69
C VAL A 797 5.50 -22.19 -36.04
N GLU A 798 5.80 -22.66 -37.24
CA GLU A 798 7.15 -22.74 -37.79
C GLU A 798 7.26 -21.85 -39.03
N TYR A 799 8.33 -21.05 -39.12
CA TYR A 799 8.68 -20.30 -40.32
C TYR A 799 10.20 -20.32 -40.57
N ARG A 800 10.63 -20.12 -41.81
CA ARG A 800 12.04 -20.21 -42.23
C ARG A 800 12.71 -18.84 -42.22
N LEU A 801 13.90 -18.74 -41.64
CA LEU A 801 14.65 -17.49 -41.50
C LEU A 801 15.34 -17.03 -42.81
N HIS A 802 15.68 -17.96 -43.70
CA HIS A 802 16.48 -17.69 -44.91
C HIS A 802 15.73 -17.92 -46.23
N ASP A 803 14.43 -18.24 -46.18
CA ASP A 803 13.60 -18.56 -47.34
C ASP A 803 12.42 -17.58 -47.41
N GLU A 804 12.67 -16.39 -47.97
CA GLU A 804 11.70 -15.30 -48.02
C GLU A 804 10.41 -15.61 -48.83
N LYS A 805 10.36 -16.74 -49.55
CA LYS A 805 9.21 -17.13 -50.38
C LYS A 805 8.34 -18.22 -49.74
N ALA A 806 8.79 -18.88 -48.68
CA ALA A 806 8.04 -19.98 -48.05
C ALA A 806 6.94 -19.45 -47.11
N PRO A 807 5.73 -20.04 -47.12
CA PRO A 807 4.68 -19.74 -46.14
C PRO A 807 5.03 -20.29 -44.76
N SER A 808 4.52 -19.64 -43.72
CA SER A 808 4.57 -20.11 -42.33
C SER A 808 3.58 -21.25 -42.15
N VAL A 809 3.92 -22.19 -41.28
CA VAL A 809 3.14 -23.40 -41.06
C VAL A 809 2.71 -23.48 -39.60
N VAL A 810 1.41 -23.64 -39.35
CA VAL A 810 0.85 -23.93 -38.03
C VAL A 810 0.70 -25.44 -37.88
N ARG A 811 1.52 -26.04 -37.04
CA ARG A 811 1.43 -27.44 -36.62
C ARG A 811 0.59 -27.55 -35.35
N LEU A 812 -0.32 -28.51 -35.33
CA LEU A 812 -1.18 -28.81 -34.20
C LEU A 812 -0.69 -30.09 -33.54
N PHE A 813 -0.29 -29.99 -32.28
CA PHE A 813 0.29 -31.09 -31.52
C PHE A 813 -0.68 -31.50 -30.41
N ASP A 814 -1.07 -32.78 -30.39
CA ASP A 814 -1.89 -33.34 -29.31
C ASP A 814 -0.97 -33.87 -28.22
N VAL A 815 -1.08 -33.27 -27.04
CA VAL A 815 -0.23 -33.56 -25.89
C VAL A 815 -0.59 -34.89 -25.23
N GLN A 816 -1.84 -35.33 -25.30
CA GLN A 816 -2.24 -36.64 -24.75
C GLN A 816 -1.71 -37.79 -25.61
N ARG A 817 -1.73 -37.60 -26.93
CA ARG A 817 -1.26 -38.60 -27.89
C ARG A 817 0.22 -38.48 -28.22
N VAL A 818 0.86 -37.37 -27.82
CA VAL A 818 2.26 -37.04 -28.11
C VAL A 818 2.55 -37.16 -29.61
N GLN A 819 1.67 -36.60 -30.44
CA GLN A 819 1.82 -36.66 -31.89
C GLN A 819 1.27 -35.41 -32.58
N GLU A 820 1.80 -35.14 -33.76
CA GLU A 820 1.24 -34.14 -34.66
C GLU A 820 -0.11 -34.64 -35.19
N VAL A 821 -1.13 -33.80 -35.04
CA VAL A 821 -2.50 -34.13 -35.42
C VAL A 821 -2.89 -33.43 -36.71
N GLY A 822 -2.29 -32.28 -37.03
CA GLY A 822 -2.56 -31.57 -38.27
C GLY A 822 -1.57 -30.46 -38.57
N VAL A 823 -1.56 -30.03 -39.82
CA VAL A 823 -0.73 -28.95 -40.33
C VAL A 823 -1.60 -28.02 -41.16
N VAL A 824 -1.49 -26.72 -40.91
CA VAL A 824 -2.19 -25.66 -41.64
C VAL A 824 -1.15 -24.70 -42.20
N GLU A 825 -1.09 -24.58 -43.52
CA GLU A 825 -0.25 -23.56 -44.16
C GLU A 825 -0.96 -22.21 -44.07
N VAL A 826 -0.23 -21.19 -43.60
CA VAL A 826 -0.75 -19.83 -43.47
C VAL A 826 -0.03 -18.94 -44.48
N PRO A 827 -0.73 -18.08 -45.25
CA PRO A 827 -0.12 -17.25 -46.30
C PRO A 827 0.67 -16.06 -45.72
N ILE A 828 1.44 -16.30 -44.66
CA ILE A 828 2.25 -15.33 -43.91
C ILE A 828 3.70 -15.78 -44.00
N ARG A 829 4.63 -14.86 -44.18
CA ARG A 829 6.07 -15.19 -44.22
C ARG A 829 6.70 -15.24 -42.83
N HIS A 830 6.34 -14.28 -41.99
CA HIS A 830 6.89 -14.14 -40.65
C HIS A 830 5.78 -13.85 -39.66
N VAL A 831 5.66 -14.72 -38.66
CA VAL A 831 4.69 -14.56 -37.57
C VAL A 831 5.40 -13.93 -36.37
N SER A 832 4.92 -12.78 -35.92
CA SER A 832 5.48 -12.08 -34.73
C SER A 832 4.95 -12.66 -33.42
N GLN A 833 3.66 -13.00 -33.39
CA GLN A 833 2.97 -13.49 -32.20
C GLN A 833 1.77 -14.38 -32.54
N MET A 834 1.43 -15.27 -31.61
CA MET A 834 0.28 -16.16 -31.69
C MET A 834 -0.53 -16.12 -30.39
N ALA A 835 -1.85 -16.24 -30.49
CA ALA A 835 -2.73 -16.50 -29.35
C ALA A 835 -3.73 -17.62 -29.66
N ALA A 836 -3.97 -18.50 -28.69
CA ALA A 836 -5.05 -19.47 -28.72
C ALA A 836 -6.31 -18.87 -28.09
N SER A 837 -7.48 -19.26 -28.58
CA SER A 837 -8.76 -18.87 -27.98
C SER A 837 -8.97 -19.58 -26.63
N PRO A 838 -9.84 -19.06 -25.74
CA PRO A 838 -10.11 -19.67 -24.44
C PRO A 838 -10.50 -21.16 -24.49
N SER A 839 -11.28 -21.60 -25.49
CA SER A 839 -11.62 -23.02 -25.69
C SER A 839 -10.49 -23.83 -26.33
N GLY A 840 -9.51 -23.16 -26.94
CA GLY A 840 -8.46 -23.76 -27.76
C GLY A 840 -8.92 -24.23 -29.14
N ARG A 841 -10.15 -23.85 -29.56
CA ARG A 841 -10.68 -24.15 -30.90
C ARG A 841 -10.07 -23.28 -31.98
N LEU A 842 -9.75 -22.02 -31.69
CA LEU A 842 -9.20 -21.07 -32.65
C LEU A 842 -7.78 -20.65 -32.26
N ALA A 843 -6.99 -20.24 -33.26
CA ALA A 843 -5.70 -19.60 -33.05
C ALA A 843 -5.53 -18.40 -34.00
N ALA A 844 -5.00 -17.31 -33.48
CA ALA A 844 -4.72 -16.08 -34.23
C ALA A 844 -3.21 -15.91 -34.40
N CYS A 845 -2.77 -15.64 -35.63
CA CYS A 845 -1.37 -15.41 -36.00
C CYS A 845 -1.18 -14.01 -36.58
N THR A 846 -0.26 -13.23 -36.03
CA THR A 846 0.01 -11.84 -36.47
C THR A 846 1.14 -11.78 -37.50
N HIS A 847 1.03 -10.87 -38.48
CA HIS A 847 2.04 -10.64 -39.52
C HIS A 847 3.09 -9.60 -39.10
N SER A 848 4.35 -9.79 -39.47
CA SER A 848 5.48 -8.99 -38.95
C SER A 848 6.19 -8.07 -39.97
N PHE A 849 5.53 -7.52 -41.00
CA PHE A 849 6.21 -6.67 -42.00
C PHE A 849 5.58 -5.29 -42.22
N VAL A 850 6.42 -4.34 -42.63
CA VAL A 850 6.28 -2.86 -42.63
C VAL A 850 5.01 -2.31 -43.32
N HIS A 851 4.23 -3.12 -44.05
CA HIS A 851 3.15 -2.59 -44.90
C HIS A 851 1.79 -3.31 -44.86
N ALA A 852 1.54 -4.30 -44.00
CA ALA A 852 0.17 -4.85 -43.85
C ALA A 852 -0.14 -5.31 -42.41
N MET A 853 -1.14 -4.68 -41.79
CA MET A 853 -1.69 -5.07 -40.49
C MET A 853 -2.68 -6.21 -40.68
N ALA A 854 -2.18 -7.43 -40.67
CA ALA A 854 -2.99 -8.62 -40.88
C ALA A 854 -2.92 -9.59 -39.69
N VAL A 855 -4.05 -10.22 -39.37
CA VAL A 855 -4.15 -11.34 -38.43
C VAL A 855 -4.84 -12.50 -39.13
N SER A 856 -4.18 -13.65 -39.24
CA SER A 856 -4.82 -14.85 -39.79
C SER A 856 -5.43 -15.67 -38.67
N VAL A 857 -6.70 -16.05 -38.82
CA VAL A 857 -7.40 -16.89 -37.85
C VAL A 857 -7.50 -18.31 -38.40
N VAL A 858 -7.03 -19.26 -37.60
CA VAL A 858 -6.99 -20.69 -37.91
C VAL A 858 -7.98 -21.43 -37.02
N ASP A 859 -8.84 -22.25 -37.62
CA ASP A 859 -9.66 -23.20 -36.89
C ASP A 859 -8.86 -24.49 -36.66
N VAL A 860 -8.60 -24.80 -35.39
CA VAL A 860 -7.79 -25.93 -34.94
C VAL A 860 -8.51 -27.25 -35.18
N GLN A 861 -9.84 -27.28 -35.01
CA GLN A 861 -10.65 -28.50 -35.17
C GLN A 861 -10.75 -28.91 -36.64
N TYR A 862 -11.02 -27.95 -37.52
CA TYR A 862 -11.20 -28.17 -38.96
C TYR A 862 -9.90 -28.02 -39.77
N ARG A 863 -8.81 -27.59 -39.12
CA ARG A 863 -7.45 -27.48 -39.72
C ARG A 863 -7.43 -26.61 -40.96
N LYS A 864 -8.10 -25.46 -40.90
CA LYS A 864 -8.21 -24.52 -42.02
C LYS A 864 -8.13 -23.09 -41.53
N ILE A 865 -7.75 -22.19 -42.43
CA ILE A 865 -7.87 -20.75 -42.21
C ILE A 865 -9.35 -20.37 -42.33
N LEU A 866 -9.87 -19.64 -41.35
CA LEU A 866 -11.20 -19.04 -41.41
C LEU A 866 -11.17 -17.74 -42.20
N GLY A 867 -10.15 -16.91 -41.99
CA GLY A 867 -9.98 -15.64 -42.68
C GLY A 867 -8.67 -14.92 -42.34
N VAL A 868 -8.40 -13.86 -43.10
CA VAL A 868 -7.30 -12.92 -42.84
C VAL A 868 -7.92 -11.56 -42.52
N LEU A 869 -7.81 -11.17 -41.26
CA LEU A 869 -8.31 -9.92 -40.72
C LEU A 869 -7.31 -8.82 -41.09
N ASN A 870 -7.70 -7.91 -41.98
CA ASN A 870 -6.85 -6.79 -42.39
C ASN A 870 -7.34 -5.50 -41.75
N ALA A 871 -6.43 -4.54 -41.59
CA ALA A 871 -6.77 -3.16 -41.28
C ALA A 871 -5.98 -2.23 -42.21
N GLU A 872 -6.63 -1.16 -42.68
CA GLU A 872 -5.92 -0.08 -43.38
C GLU A 872 -4.86 0.54 -42.45
N PRO A 873 -3.64 0.81 -42.94
CA PRO A 873 -2.59 1.41 -42.12
C PRO A 873 -3.07 2.76 -41.56
N GLY A 874 -2.91 2.94 -40.24
CA GLY A 874 -3.22 4.20 -39.57
C GLY A 874 -2.30 5.36 -39.99
N PRO A 875 -2.49 6.56 -39.42
CA PRO A 875 -1.63 7.73 -39.69
C PRO A 875 -0.15 7.51 -39.33
N THR A 876 0.14 6.53 -38.47
CA THR A 876 1.47 5.99 -38.15
C THR A 876 1.62 4.58 -38.72
N ILE A 877 2.81 4.22 -39.22
CA ILE A 877 3.11 2.86 -39.70
C ILE A 877 3.06 1.92 -38.49
N ASN A 878 2.02 1.10 -38.39
CA ASN A 878 1.72 0.33 -37.18
C ASN A 878 1.91 -1.17 -37.39
N MET A 879 2.63 -1.81 -36.47
CA MET A 879 2.75 -3.27 -36.35
C MET A 879 1.81 -3.75 -35.24
N ILE A 880 1.22 -4.93 -35.37
CA ILE A 880 0.44 -5.56 -34.30
C ILE A 880 1.43 -6.16 -33.28
N THR A 881 1.37 -5.66 -32.04
CA THR A 881 2.28 -5.99 -30.94
C THR A 881 1.71 -6.99 -29.96
N CYS A 882 0.40 -7.18 -29.93
CA CYS A 882 -0.27 -8.20 -29.13
C CYS A 882 -1.61 -8.60 -29.75
N VAL A 883 -2.08 -9.82 -29.46
CA VAL A 883 -3.38 -10.31 -29.93
C VAL A 883 -4.06 -11.14 -28.85
N ALA A 884 -5.38 -11.02 -28.73
CA ALA A 884 -6.20 -11.83 -27.83
C ALA A 884 -7.60 -12.07 -28.41
N PHE A 885 -8.28 -13.10 -27.90
CA PHE A 885 -9.69 -13.38 -28.22
C PHE A 885 -10.61 -12.83 -27.13
N SER A 886 -11.83 -12.49 -27.50
CA SER A 886 -12.92 -12.30 -26.53
C SER A 886 -13.27 -13.61 -25.83
N SER A 887 -13.91 -13.52 -24.65
CA SER A 887 -14.30 -14.70 -23.87
C SER A 887 -15.28 -15.62 -24.59
N ASP A 888 -16.08 -15.07 -25.52
CA ASP A 888 -17.04 -15.77 -26.37
C ASP A 888 -16.45 -16.22 -27.73
N GLU A 889 -15.18 -15.93 -28.00
CA GLU A 889 -14.45 -16.24 -29.24
C GLU A 889 -15.02 -15.60 -30.52
N ARG A 890 -15.98 -14.69 -30.39
CA ARG A 890 -16.57 -13.99 -31.53
C ARG A 890 -15.63 -12.93 -32.10
N LEU A 891 -14.83 -12.30 -31.24
CA LEU A 891 -13.99 -11.16 -31.57
C LEU A 891 -12.51 -11.48 -31.40
N VAL A 892 -11.68 -10.86 -32.24
CA VAL A 892 -10.23 -10.81 -32.09
C VAL A 892 -9.82 -9.37 -31.84
N MET A 893 -8.99 -9.18 -30.82
CA MET A 893 -8.43 -7.91 -30.42
C MET A 893 -6.95 -7.87 -30.76
N GLY A 894 -6.48 -6.81 -31.43
CA GLY A 894 -5.07 -6.58 -31.75
C GLY A 894 -4.60 -5.24 -31.23
N GLY A 895 -3.59 -5.26 -30.37
CA GLY A 895 -2.89 -4.04 -29.94
C GLY A 895 -1.81 -3.67 -30.94
N THR A 896 -1.63 -2.37 -31.19
CA THR A 896 -0.65 -1.87 -32.16
C THR A 896 0.52 -1.14 -31.50
N ARG A 897 1.64 -1.06 -32.21
CA ARG A 897 2.80 -0.22 -31.85
C ARG A 897 2.51 1.29 -31.95
N GLY A 898 1.34 1.69 -32.43
CA GLY A 898 0.84 3.06 -32.36
C GLY A 898 -0.15 3.28 -31.22
N GLY A 899 -0.40 2.26 -30.39
CA GLY A 899 -1.25 2.36 -29.22
C GLY A 899 -2.74 2.19 -29.53
N GLU A 900 -3.07 1.87 -30.77
CA GLU A 900 -4.43 1.52 -31.16
C GLU A 900 -4.78 0.11 -30.64
N LEU A 901 -6.06 -0.11 -30.37
CA LEU A 901 -6.71 -1.40 -30.19
C LEU A 901 -7.65 -1.58 -31.38
N LEU A 902 -7.39 -2.60 -32.17
CA LEU A 902 -8.20 -2.99 -33.31
C LEU A 902 -9.09 -4.17 -32.91
N VAL A 903 -10.36 -4.11 -33.28
CA VAL A 903 -11.36 -5.14 -32.95
C VAL A 903 -11.97 -5.66 -34.24
N TRP A 904 -11.83 -6.95 -34.49
CA TRP A 904 -12.40 -7.63 -35.65
C TRP A 904 -13.41 -8.67 -35.24
N ASP A 905 -14.41 -8.88 -36.09
CA ASP A 905 -15.30 -10.03 -35.99
C ASP A 905 -14.72 -11.24 -36.74
N VAL A 906 -14.66 -12.38 -36.06
CA VAL A 906 -14.01 -13.59 -36.56
C VAL A 906 -14.78 -14.21 -37.74
N GLN A 907 -16.11 -14.10 -37.77
CA GLN A 907 -16.94 -14.74 -38.78
C GLN A 907 -16.98 -13.93 -40.08
N THR A 908 -17.16 -12.61 -39.95
CA THR A 908 -17.29 -11.68 -41.08
C THR A 908 -15.95 -11.19 -41.59
N THR A 909 -14.89 -11.29 -40.79
CA THR A 909 -13.54 -10.76 -41.05
C THR A 909 -13.45 -9.24 -41.15
N GLU A 910 -14.52 -8.53 -40.79
CA GLU A 910 -14.60 -7.08 -40.83
C GLU A 910 -13.95 -6.45 -39.59
N LEU A 911 -13.29 -5.31 -39.79
CA LEU A 911 -12.84 -4.45 -38.70
C LEU A 911 -14.05 -3.71 -38.14
N LEU A 912 -14.44 -4.02 -36.91
CA LEU A 912 -15.60 -3.41 -36.26
C LEU A 912 -15.28 -2.05 -35.64
N ARG A 913 -14.09 -1.94 -35.00
CA ARG A 913 -13.68 -0.75 -34.23
C ARG A 913 -12.18 -0.53 -34.30
N ARG A 914 -11.78 0.74 -34.27
CA ARG A 914 -10.43 1.20 -33.98
C ARG A 914 -10.48 2.06 -32.73
N ILE A 915 -9.74 1.72 -31.69
CA ILE A 915 -9.83 2.42 -30.40
C ILE A 915 -8.43 2.95 -30.06
N ASN A 916 -8.31 4.23 -29.73
CA ASN A 916 -7.05 4.82 -29.26
C ASN A 916 -6.82 4.46 -27.79
N ALA A 917 -6.30 3.25 -27.55
CA ALA A 917 -6.16 2.69 -26.21
C ALA A 917 -4.96 3.28 -25.45
N HIS A 918 -3.81 3.37 -26.11
CA HIS A 918 -2.55 3.89 -25.59
C HIS A 918 -1.91 4.83 -26.62
N HIS A 919 -0.83 5.51 -26.24
CA HIS A 919 -0.27 6.61 -27.03
C HIS A 919 1.01 6.25 -27.78
N ASN A 920 1.65 5.16 -27.37
CA ASN A 920 2.83 4.62 -28.02
C ASN A 920 2.57 3.17 -28.37
N SER A 921 2.69 2.22 -27.44
CA SER A 921 2.46 0.81 -27.76
C SER A 921 1.36 0.23 -26.89
N THR A 922 0.40 -0.47 -27.48
CA THR A 922 -0.47 -1.42 -26.77
C THR A 922 0.30 -2.72 -26.66
N ALA A 923 0.92 -2.95 -25.52
CA ALA A 923 1.74 -4.14 -25.27
C ALA A 923 0.89 -5.36 -24.88
N PHE A 924 -0.31 -5.13 -24.36
CA PHE A 924 -1.22 -6.19 -23.94
C PHE A 924 -2.67 -5.82 -24.20
N VAL A 925 -3.47 -6.82 -24.53
CA VAL A 925 -4.93 -6.75 -24.57
C VAL A 925 -5.52 -8.06 -24.05
N GLY A 926 -6.60 -7.98 -23.28
CA GLY A 926 -7.37 -9.13 -22.82
C GLY A 926 -8.78 -8.73 -22.40
N GLN A 927 -9.68 -9.70 -22.35
CA GLN A 927 -11.02 -9.54 -21.76
C GLN A 927 -11.11 -10.35 -20.48
N HIS A 928 -11.59 -9.72 -19.41
CA HIS A 928 -11.69 -10.27 -18.07
C HIS A 928 -13.09 -9.96 -17.52
N GLY A 929 -13.96 -10.98 -17.51
CA GLY A 929 -15.37 -10.78 -17.18
C GLY A 929 -16.04 -9.80 -18.14
N SER A 930 -16.66 -8.74 -17.59
CA SER A 930 -17.29 -7.65 -18.35
C SER A 930 -16.32 -6.50 -18.71
N HIS A 931 -15.04 -6.65 -18.36
CA HIS A 931 -14.03 -5.61 -18.56
C HIS A 931 -13.05 -5.99 -19.67
N ILE A 932 -12.63 -4.99 -20.44
CA ILE A 932 -11.50 -5.12 -21.35
C ILE A 932 -10.30 -4.45 -20.68
N VAL A 933 -9.14 -5.09 -20.74
CA VAL A 933 -7.92 -4.59 -20.14
C VAL A 933 -6.92 -4.38 -21.26
N THR A 934 -6.39 -3.17 -21.34
CA THR A 934 -5.27 -2.86 -22.23
C THR A 934 -4.10 -2.35 -21.38
N ALA A 935 -2.90 -2.83 -21.68
CA ALA A 935 -1.69 -2.26 -21.11
C ALA A 935 -0.78 -1.72 -22.21
N GLY A 936 -0.15 -0.59 -21.92
CA GLY A 936 0.72 0.06 -22.87
C GLY A 936 1.95 0.68 -22.22
N TRP A 937 2.93 0.96 -23.07
CA TRP A 937 4.20 1.56 -22.69
C TRP A 937 4.31 2.95 -23.31
N THR A 938 4.75 3.92 -22.53
CA THR A 938 5.10 5.27 -23.02
C THR A 938 6.60 5.46 -22.91
N SER A 939 7.29 5.74 -24.03
CA SER A 939 8.72 6.04 -23.99
C SER A 939 8.94 7.51 -23.57
N SER A 940 9.70 7.70 -22.50
CA SER A 940 9.98 9.03 -21.94
C SER A 940 10.87 9.91 -22.84
N GLY A 941 11.60 9.34 -23.81
CA GLY A 941 12.15 10.07 -24.95
C GLY A 941 11.58 9.57 -26.27
N GLY A 942 11.82 10.31 -27.35
CA GLY A 942 11.36 9.93 -28.69
C GLY A 942 11.83 8.53 -29.09
N LEU A 943 11.43 8.08 -30.29
CA LEU A 943 11.63 6.74 -30.86
C LEU A 943 13.00 6.05 -30.62
N ASP A 944 14.05 6.79 -30.23
CA ASP A 944 15.43 6.33 -30.14
C ASP A 944 16.10 6.40 -28.74
N SER A 945 15.41 6.78 -27.66
CA SER A 945 16.03 6.75 -26.31
C SER A 945 15.67 5.50 -25.52
N ALA A 946 16.68 4.77 -25.05
CA ALA A 946 16.54 3.61 -24.15
C ALA A 946 16.06 3.95 -22.71
N GLY A 947 15.59 5.18 -22.47
CA GLY A 947 15.20 5.67 -21.14
C GLY A 947 13.71 5.55 -20.85
N ASN A 948 13.40 5.05 -19.66
CA ASN A 948 12.09 4.94 -18.99
C ASN A 948 10.86 4.70 -19.86
N LYS A 949 10.33 3.48 -19.78
CA LYS A 949 9.02 3.12 -20.30
C LYS A 949 8.04 3.13 -19.13
N ASP A 950 7.25 4.20 -18.98
CA ASP A 950 6.13 4.15 -18.03
C ASP A 950 5.08 3.16 -18.54
N CYS A 951 4.61 2.28 -17.66
CA CYS A 951 3.56 1.34 -18.00
C CYS A 951 2.23 1.78 -17.40
N ASN A 952 1.23 1.91 -18.28
CA ASN A 952 -0.14 2.25 -17.90
C ASN A 952 -1.08 1.12 -18.28
N VAL A 953 -1.94 0.72 -17.35
CA VAL A 953 -3.02 -0.24 -17.58
C VAL A 953 -4.34 0.50 -17.53
N LYS A 954 -5.13 0.38 -18.60
CA LYS A 954 -6.49 0.92 -18.68
C LYS A 954 -7.48 -0.22 -18.61
N VAL A 955 -8.51 -0.04 -17.79
CA VAL A 955 -9.65 -0.95 -17.69
C VAL A 955 -10.85 -0.25 -18.31
N TRP A 956 -11.43 -0.91 -19.31
CA TRP A 956 -12.59 -0.45 -20.05
C TRP A 956 -13.81 -1.23 -19.58
N ALA A 957 -14.95 -0.56 -19.42
CA ALA A 957 -16.21 -1.24 -19.07
C ALA A 957 -17.12 -1.40 -20.28
N GLY A 958 -17.89 -2.48 -20.24
CA GLY A 958 -18.89 -2.80 -21.25
C GLY A 958 -18.34 -3.68 -22.37
N ASP A 959 -19.24 -4.08 -23.25
CA ASP A 959 -18.91 -4.93 -24.40
C ASP A 959 -18.04 -4.16 -25.41
N LEU A 960 -17.15 -4.88 -26.10
CA LEU A 960 -16.25 -4.33 -27.14
C LEU A 960 -16.96 -3.48 -28.19
N GLU A 961 -18.20 -3.82 -28.53
CA GLU A 961 -18.99 -3.10 -29.53
C GLU A 961 -19.55 -1.76 -29.03
N ALA A 962 -19.65 -1.58 -27.71
CA ALA A 962 -20.09 -0.34 -27.06
C ALA A 962 -18.96 0.69 -26.91
N LEU A 963 -17.70 0.28 -27.12
CA LEU A 963 -16.56 1.20 -27.09
C LEU A 963 -16.61 2.18 -28.28
N PRO A 964 -16.28 3.46 -28.05
CA PRO A 964 -16.29 4.47 -29.11
C PRO A 964 -15.24 4.15 -30.17
N ASP A 965 -15.63 4.28 -31.44
CA ASP A 965 -14.70 4.18 -32.56
C ASP A 965 -13.84 5.46 -32.64
N ALA A 966 -12.58 5.33 -33.01
CA ALA A 966 -11.64 6.44 -33.17
C ALA A 966 -12.06 7.40 -34.28
N THR A 967 -12.99 6.98 -35.14
CA THR A 967 -13.60 7.76 -36.23
C THR A 967 -14.89 8.47 -35.81
N ASP A 968 -15.58 7.98 -34.77
CA ASP A 968 -16.85 8.51 -34.25
C ASP A 968 -16.65 9.68 -33.25
N ASP A 969 -15.40 10.14 -33.12
CA ASP A 969 -14.94 11.26 -32.29
C ASP A 969 -15.49 12.65 -32.74
N ALA A 970 -16.67 12.71 -33.36
CA ALA A 970 -17.36 13.95 -33.74
C ALA A 970 -17.86 14.78 -32.53
N ALA A 971 -17.79 14.22 -31.32
CA ALA A 971 -17.96 14.94 -30.05
C ALA A 971 -16.68 14.96 -29.19
N ALA A 972 -15.59 14.36 -29.67
CA ALA A 972 -14.43 14.06 -28.86
C ALA A 972 -13.35 15.13 -28.94
N MET A 973 -12.68 15.24 -27.80
CA MET A 973 -11.49 16.02 -27.56
C MET A 973 -10.56 16.18 -28.77
N GLU A 974 -10.37 17.44 -29.20
CA GLU A 974 -9.35 17.79 -30.20
C GLU A 974 -7.97 17.43 -29.61
N ARG A 975 -7.31 16.43 -30.16
CA ARG A 975 -5.96 15.99 -29.77
C ARG A 975 -5.10 15.71 -31.00
N HIS A 976 -3.80 15.60 -30.78
CA HIS A 976 -2.87 15.01 -31.74
C HIS A 976 -2.97 13.48 -31.73
N GLY A 977 -2.57 12.85 -32.83
CA GLY A 977 -2.51 11.38 -32.96
C GLY A 977 -1.26 10.75 -32.32
N SER A 978 -0.37 11.56 -31.76
CA SER A 978 0.86 11.16 -31.06
C SER A 978 1.29 12.30 -30.12
N ASP A 979 2.37 12.11 -29.37
CA ASP A 979 2.96 13.01 -28.39
C ASP A 979 2.95 14.47 -28.86
N VAL A 980 2.60 15.40 -27.96
CA VAL A 980 2.81 16.82 -28.19
C VAL A 980 4.29 17.12 -27.95
N SER A 981 5.08 17.17 -29.02
CA SER A 981 6.54 17.29 -28.97
C SER A 981 7.03 18.72 -28.77
N ALA A 982 6.23 19.70 -29.18
CA ALA A 982 6.54 21.12 -29.15
C ALA A 982 5.31 21.97 -28.83
N MET A 983 5.50 23.04 -28.07
CA MET A 983 4.44 24.00 -27.75
C MET A 983 5.05 25.38 -27.56
N GLU A 984 4.47 26.40 -28.18
CA GLU A 984 4.75 27.80 -27.90
C GLU A 984 3.44 28.62 -27.90
N ILE A 985 3.39 29.65 -27.08
CA ILE A 985 2.29 30.62 -27.02
C ILE A 985 2.72 31.95 -27.63
N SER A 986 1.82 32.60 -28.34
CA SER A 986 2.04 33.94 -28.89
C SER A 986 2.29 34.97 -27.78
N GLY A 987 3.06 36.03 -28.09
CA GLY A 987 3.41 37.07 -27.11
C GLY A 987 2.21 37.81 -26.50
N ASP A 988 1.09 37.87 -27.22
CA ASP A 988 -0.19 38.43 -26.77
C ASP A 988 -1.08 37.43 -26.02
N GLY A 989 -0.68 36.14 -25.97
CA GLY A 989 -1.42 35.07 -25.31
C GLY A 989 -2.66 34.56 -26.05
N SER A 990 -2.93 35.00 -27.29
CA SER A 990 -4.17 34.67 -28.00
C SER A 990 -4.14 33.33 -28.75
N VAL A 991 -2.96 32.86 -29.15
CA VAL A 991 -2.77 31.66 -29.96
C VAL A 991 -1.68 30.76 -29.38
N ILE A 992 -1.94 29.45 -29.35
CA ILE A 992 -0.93 28.44 -29.08
C ILE A 992 -0.67 27.64 -30.33
N ALA A 993 0.59 27.35 -30.64
CA ALA A 993 0.97 26.38 -31.65
C ALA A 993 1.53 25.13 -30.99
N THR A 994 1.03 23.97 -31.39
CA THR A 994 1.54 22.68 -30.93
C THR A 994 1.97 21.82 -32.09
N GLY A 995 3.11 21.15 -31.93
CA GLY A 995 3.65 20.20 -32.89
C GLY A 995 3.60 18.78 -32.33
N SER A 996 3.44 17.80 -33.20
CA SER A 996 3.41 16.39 -32.82
C SER A 996 4.20 15.49 -33.79
N TYR A 997 4.59 14.33 -33.28
CA TYR A 997 5.14 13.24 -34.08
C TYR A 997 4.10 12.58 -35.01
N ASP A 998 2.83 12.97 -34.93
CA ASP A 998 1.81 12.60 -35.93
C ASP A 998 1.97 13.33 -37.28
N ARG A 999 3.04 14.14 -37.42
CA ARG A 999 3.36 15.00 -38.57
C ARG A 999 2.36 16.14 -38.76
N THR A 1000 1.70 16.56 -37.68
CA THR A 1000 0.78 17.69 -37.69
C THR A 1000 1.21 18.81 -36.76
N VAL A 1001 0.81 20.02 -37.14
CA VAL A 1001 0.87 21.21 -36.32
C VAL A 1001 -0.54 21.71 -36.12
N ALA A 1002 -0.91 22.01 -34.88
CA ALA A 1002 -2.20 22.57 -34.53
C ALA A 1002 -2.04 24.00 -34.04
N LEU A 1003 -2.89 24.90 -34.52
CA LEU A 1003 -3.04 26.23 -33.93
C LEU A 1003 -4.32 26.26 -33.11
N TRP A 1004 -4.24 26.78 -31.89
CA TRP A 1004 -5.33 26.83 -30.91
C TRP A 1004 -5.67 28.27 -30.59
N ASP A 1005 -6.97 28.55 -30.54
CA ASP A 1005 -7.50 29.81 -30.03
C ASP A 1005 -7.64 29.71 -28.51
N VAL A 1006 -6.89 30.55 -27.78
CA VAL A 1006 -6.84 30.56 -26.30
C VAL A 1006 -8.08 31.17 -25.67
N ALA A 1007 -8.85 31.98 -26.39
CA ALA A 1007 -10.11 32.52 -25.86
C ALA A 1007 -11.23 31.47 -25.96
N ARG A 1008 -11.24 30.67 -27.03
CA ARG A 1008 -12.27 29.66 -27.32
C ARG A 1008 -11.90 28.24 -26.86
N MET A 1009 -10.65 28.01 -26.46
CA MET A 1009 -10.11 26.70 -26.07
C MET A 1009 -10.26 25.63 -27.16
N ARG A 1010 -10.19 26.02 -28.43
CA ARG A 1010 -10.46 25.14 -29.58
C ARG A 1010 -9.39 25.25 -30.65
N ARG A 1011 -9.21 24.15 -31.38
CA ARG A 1011 -8.31 24.07 -32.53
C ARG A 1011 -8.86 24.93 -33.66
N ARG A 1012 -8.07 25.94 -34.06
CA ARG A 1012 -8.38 26.82 -35.20
C ARG A 1012 -8.04 26.14 -36.52
N CYS A 1013 -6.89 25.46 -36.61
CA CYS A 1013 -6.49 24.74 -37.81
C CYS A 1013 -5.50 23.60 -37.54
N THR A 1014 -5.39 22.70 -38.52
CA THR A 1014 -4.44 21.58 -38.57
C THR A 1014 -3.64 21.69 -39.85
N LEU A 1015 -2.32 21.59 -39.74
CA LEU A 1015 -1.40 21.61 -40.86
C LEU A 1015 -0.64 20.30 -40.87
N ARG A 1016 -0.48 19.69 -42.05
CA ARG A 1016 0.34 18.49 -42.22
C ARG A 1016 1.70 18.89 -42.77
N VAL A 1017 2.74 18.41 -42.11
CA VAL A 1017 4.12 18.52 -42.57
C VAL A 1017 4.62 17.14 -43.03
N ARG A 1018 5.73 17.12 -43.75
CA ARG A 1018 6.27 15.88 -44.31
C ARG A 1018 7.03 15.02 -43.28
N GLY A 1019 7.64 15.65 -42.26
CA GLY A 1019 8.43 14.99 -41.22
C GLY A 1019 7.82 15.05 -39.81
N LEU A 1020 8.50 14.44 -38.83
CA LEU A 1020 8.11 14.47 -37.41
C LEU A 1020 8.41 15.86 -36.83
N VAL A 1021 7.42 16.53 -36.24
CA VAL A 1021 7.64 17.88 -35.69
C VAL A 1021 8.50 17.81 -34.43
N ARG A 1022 9.60 18.57 -34.40
CA ARG A 1022 10.54 18.63 -33.27
C ARG A 1022 10.39 19.89 -32.44
N THR A 1023 10.27 21.03 -33.09
CA THR A 1023 10.11 22.33 -32.44
C THR A 1023 9.19 23.21 -33.29
N VAL A 1024 8.48 24.08 -32.60
CA VAL A 1024 7.62 25.10 -33.17
C VAL A 1024 8.08 26.42 -32.58
N SER A 1025 8.16 27.46 -33.40
CA SER A 1025 8.37 28.80 -32.91
C SER A 1025 7.45 29.86 -33.52
N LEU A 1026 7.00 30.82 -32.72
CA LEU A 1026 5.98 31.82 -33.05
C LEU A 1026 6.49 33.26 -32.85
N SER A 1027 6.23 34.12 -33.82
CA SER A 1027 6.31 35.58 -33.66
C SER A 1027 4.98 36.21 -34.05
N HIS A 1028 4.22 36.68 -33.06
CA HIS A 1028 2.89 37.27 -33.28
C HIS A 1028 2.96 38.68 -33.85
N SER A 1029 3.95 39.48 -33.43
CA SER A 1029 4.20 40.84 -33.96
C SER A 1029 4.42 40.83 -35.47
N ALA A 1030 5.15 39.84 -35.97
CA ALA A 1030 5.39 39.64 -37.40
C ALA A 1030 4.36 38.73 -38.07
N ASN A 1031 3.41 38.17 -37.31
CA ASN A 1031 2.38 37.26 -37.81
C ASN A 1031 2.96 36.04 -38.56
N VAL A 1032 4.01 35.43 -38.00
CA VAL A 1032 4.73 34.28 -38.59
C VAL A 1032 4.92 33.17 -37.57
N TYR A 1033 4.88 31.92 -38.03
CA TYR A 1033 5.35 30.78 -37.27
C TYR A 1033 6.24 29.87 -38.12
N ALA A 1034 7.26 29.32 -37.48
CA ALA A 1034 8.20 28.38 -38.07
C ALA A 1034 8.10 27.03 -37.36
N VAL A 1035 8.28 25.94 -38.11
CA VAL A 1035 8.24 24.57 -37.59
C VAL A 1035 9.43 23.83 -38.15
N LEU A 1036 10.24 23.23 -37.26
CA LEU A 1036 11.29 22.30 -37.65
C LEU A 1036 10.73 20.89 -37.58
N SER A 1037 10.81 20.18 -38.70
CA SER A 1037 10.40 18.79 -38.85
C SER A 1037 11.54 17.95 -39.41
N ASN A 1038 11.73 16.74 -38.88
CA ASN A 1038 12.85 15.88 -39.28
C ASN A 1038 12.33 14.61 -39.96
N TYR A 1039 13.06 14.14 -40.95
CA TYR A 1039 12.89 12.81 -41.51
C TYR A 1039 13.77 11.81 -40.75
N LEU A 1040 13.35 10.55 -40.70
CA LEU A 1040 13.77 9.53 -39.73
C LEU A 1040 15.29 9.37 -39.49
N MET A 1041 16.21 9.80 -40.37
CA MET A 1041 17.66 9.75 -40.09
C MET A 1041 18.55 10.77 -40.85
N ASP A 1042 18.09 11.48 -41.89
CA ASP A 1042 19.05 12.10 -42.84
C ASP A 1042 18.93 13.63 -43.04
N SER A 1043 17.79 14.27 -42.75
CA SER A 1043 17.61 15.72 -42.96
C SER A 1043 16.47 16.32 -42.15
N GLY A 1044 16.64 17.59 -41.78
CA GLY A 1044 15.60 18.46 -41.23
C GLY A 1044 15.05 19.42 -42.27
N VAL A 1045 13.80 19.83 -42.07
CA VAL A 1045 13.11 20.83 -42.88
C VAL A 1045 12.44 21.82 -41.96
N VAL A 1046 12.81 23.09 -42.10
CA VAL A 1046 12.11 24.20 -41.47
C VAL A 1046 11.06 24.72 -42.45
N ASN A 1047 9.81 24.64 -42.05
CA ASN A 1047 8.72 25.24 -42.79
C ASN A 1047 8.29 26.52 -42.07
N VAL A 1048 8.06 27.59 -42.83
CA VAL A 1048 7.65 28.90 -42.31
C VAL A 1048 6.32 29.28 -42.94
N TRP A 1049 5.38 29.75 -42.13
CA TRP A 1049 4.04 30.13 -42.55
C TRP A 1049 3.60 31.45 -41.93
N SER A 1050 2.60 32.06 -42.56
CA SER A 1050 1.90 33.21 -41.99
C SER A 1050 0.80 32.78 -41.02
N LEU A 1051 0.78 33.39 -39.83
CA LEU A 1051 -0.20 33.12 -38.77
C LEU A 1051 -1.61 33.65 -39.09
N ALA A 1052 -1.72 34.65 -39.97
CA ALA A 1052 -3.00 35.29 -40.30
C ALA A 1052 -3.86 34.40 -41.21
N ASN A 1053 -3.24 33.84 -42.26
CA ASN A 1053 -3.91 33.12 -43.34
C ASN A 1053 -3.51 31.63 -43.42
N GLY A 1054 -2.46 31.19 -42.71
CA GLY A 1054 -2.00 29.79 -42.72
C GLY A 1054 -1.30 29.36 -44.00
N GLU A 1055 -0.92 30.31 -44.86
CA GLU A 1055 -0.24 30.00 -46.12
C GLU A 1055 1.26 29.70 -45.89
N PRO A 1056 1.82 28.68 -46.59
CA PRO A 1056 3.25 28.41 -46.55
C PRO A 1056 4.00 29.55 -47.22
N LEU A 1057 4.98 30.10 -46.50
CA LEU A 1057 5.86 31.15 -47.01
C LEU A 1057 7.11 30.51 -47.63
N TYR A 1058 7.85 29.70 -46.85
CA TYR A 1058 9.12 29.10 -47.27
C TYR A 1058 9.34 27.70 -46.68
N GLU A 1059 10.13 26.89 -47.38
CA GLU A 1059 10.67 25.60 -46.93
C GLU A 1059 12.20 25.71 -47.00
N ILE A 1060 12.87 25.50 -45.87
CA ILE A 1060 14.33 25.56 -45.73
C ILE A 1060 14.83 24.16 -45.38
N GLU A 1061 15.62 23.57 -46.27
CA GLU A 1061 16.30 22.29 -46.01
C GLU A 1061 17.56 22.54 -45.17
N THR A 1062 17.69 21.84 -44.06
CA THR A 1062 18.87 21.94 -43.19
C THR A 1062 19.95 20.98 -43.67
N THR A 1063 21.21 21.34 -43.45
CA THR A 1063 22.37 20.52 -43.89
C THR A 1063 22.54 19.21 -43.11
N ASP A 1064 21.79 19.03 -42.03
CA ASP A 1064 21.78 17.86 -41.13
C ASP A 1064 20.36 17.75 -40.51
N LEU A 1065 20.14 16.90 -39.52
CA LEU A 1065 18.84 16.70 -38.86
C LEU A 1065 18.20 17.99 -38.32
N GLY A 1066 18.97 19.04 -38.00
CA GLY A 1066 18.43 20.23 -37.33
C GLY A 1066 17.98 19.90 -35.91
N GLU A 1067 18.54 20.59 -34.92
CA GLU A 1067 18.39 20.22 -33.51
C GLU A 1067 17.39 21.13 -32.77
N SER A 1068 17.43 22.43 -33.05
CA SER A 1068 16.55 23.43 -32.45
C SER A 1068 16.36 24.62 -33.39
N MET A 1069 15.36 25.45 -33.08
CA MET A 1069 14.99 26.61 -33.90
C MET A 1069 14.22 27.62 -33.06
N ALA A 1070 14.39 28.91 -33.37
CA ALA A 1070 13.47 29.95 -32.93
C ALA A 1070 13.35 31.09 -33.94
N VAL A 1071 12.19 31.76 -33.92
CA VAL A 1071 11.96 33.01 -34.64
C VAL A 1071 12.39 34.17 -33.74
N THR A 1072 13.04 35.18 -34.31
CA THR A 1072 13.43 36.37 -33.55
C THR A 1072 12.20 37.13 -33.04
N PRO A 1073 12.30 37.88 -31.91
CA PRO A 1073 11.16 38.63 -31.36
C PRO A 1073 10.56 39.67 -32.32
N ASP A 1074 11.38 40.24 -33.21
CA ASP A 1074 10.96 41.14 -34.30
C ASP A 1074 10.33 40.39 -35.49
N GLY A 1075 10.54 39.06 -35.58
CA GLY A 1075 10.09 38.17 -36.64
C GLY A 1075 10.79 38.38 -37.99
N GLU A 1076 11.95 39.05 -38.01
CA GLU A 1076 12.71 39.24 -39.25
C GLU A 1076 13.56 38.02 -39.62
N TYR A 1077 13.95 37.19 -38.64
CA TYR A 1077 14.86 36.07 -38.85
C TYR A 1077 14.40 34.78 -38.19
N VAL A 1078 14.76 33.64 -38.81
CA VAL A 1078 14.66 32.30 -38.21
C VAL A 1078 16.06 31.79 -37.95
N LEU A 1079 16.32 31.42 -36.70
CA LEU A 1079 17.57 30.79 -36.27
C LEU A 1079 17.38 29.29 -36.25
N VAL A 1080 18.30 28.56 -36.87
CA VAL A 1080 18.30 27.10 -36.92
C VAL A 1080 19.64 26.59 -36.44
N THR A 1081 19.63 25.70 -35.44
CA THR A 1081 20.86 25.06 -34.97
C THR A 1081 21.05 23.71 -35.66
N THR A 1082 22.24 23.53 -36.23
CA THR A 1082 22.73 22.23 -36.71
C THR A 1082 23.64 21.62 -35.64
N ALA A 1083 24.24 20.45 -35.92
CA ALA A 1083 25.23 19.86 -35.03
C ALA A 1083 26.46 20.77 -34.79
N VAL A 1084 26.77 21.70 -35.70
CA VAL A 1084 28.03 22.47 -35.68
C VAL A 1084 27.83 23.99 -35.85
N THR A 1085 26.73 24.42 -36.45
CA THR A 1085 26.47 25.82 -36.80
C THR A 1085 25.16 26.35 -36.23
N LEU A 1086 25.11 27.67 -36.06
CA LEU A 1086 23.88 28.45 -35.91
C LEU A 1086 23.66 29.21 -37.22
N ASP A 1087 22.61 28.83 -37.94
CA ASP A 1087 22.25 29.40 -39.24
C ASP A 1087 21.12 30.42 -39.07
N VAL A 1088 21.28 31.59 -39.67
CA VAL A 1088 20.31 32.70 -39.59
C VAL A 1088 19.70 32.92 -40.97
N HIS A 1089 18.41 32.68 -41.09
CA HIS A 1089 17.66 32.84 -42.33
C HIS A 1089 16.74 34.05 -42.25
N ALA A 1090 16.64 34.84 -43.32
CA ALA A 1090 15.68 35.93 -43.39
C ALA A 1090 14.26 35.37 -43.60
N VAL A 1091 13.29 35.85 -42.83
CA VAL A 1091 11.88 35.46 -42.97
C VAL A 1091 11.28 35.96 -44.27
N SER A 1092 11.82 37.02 -44.87
CA SER A 1092 11.29 37.66 -46.09
C SER A 1092 11.48 36.86 -47.38
N ASP A 1093 12.47 35.96 -47.43
CA ASP A 1093 12.79 35.18 -48.64
C ASP A 1093 13.35 33.77 -48.35
N GLY A 1094 13.52 33.41 -47.07
CA GLY A 1094 14.11 32.14 -46.65
C GLY A 1094 15.62 32.02 -46.89
N SER A 1095 16.27 33.09 -47.37
CA SER A 1095 17.70 33.04 -47.70
C SER A 1095 18.56 32.96 -46.44
N ARG A 1096 19.62 32.15 -46.49
CA ARG A 1096 20.61 32.06 -45.40
C ARG A 1096 21.46 33.33 -45.42
N THR A 1097 21.19 34.23 -44.48
CA THR A 1097 21.91 35.49 -44.35
C THR A 1097 23.26 35.31 -43.67
N ARG A 1098 23.33 34.45 -42.65
CA ARG A 1098 24.53 34.23 -41.82
C ARG A 1098 24.63 32.79 -41.34
N SER A 1099 25.85 32.40 -41.01
CA SER A 1099 26.16 31.13 -40.37
C SER A 1099 27.34 31.31 -39.43
N PHE A 1100 27.18 30.87 -38.19
CA PHE A 1100 28.23 30.95 -37.19
C PHE A 1100 28.59 29.55 -36.70
N ALA A 1101 29.88 29.22 -36.64
CA ALA A 1101 30.32 28.00 -35.99
C ALA A 1101 30.16 28.16 -34.47
N ILE A 1102 29.45 27.22 -33.84
CA ILE A 1102 29.16 27.25 -32.39
C ILE A 1102 30.03 26.26 -31.60
N ASN A 1103 30.96 25.56 -32.26
CA ASN A 1103 31.82 24.53 -31.65
C ASN A 1103 33.33 24.86 -31.73
N ASP A 1104 34.06 24.54 -30.64
CA ASP A 1104 35.53 24.55 -30.51
C ASP A 1104 36.13 23.17 -30.14
N TRP A 1105 35.29 22.11 -29.95
CA TRP A 1105 35.67 20.82 -29.34
C TRP A 1105 35.59 19.61 -30.29
N ASN A 1106 36.58 18.73 -30.16
CA ASN A 1106 36.95 17.65 -31.08
C ASN A 1106 36.33 16.27 -30.70
N SER A 1107 35.02 16.18 -30.46
CA SER A 1107 34.35 14.92 -30.07
C SER A 1107 33.10 14.59 -30.90
N ALA A 1108 32.82 13.30 -31.09
CA ALA A 1108 31.86 12.78 -32.06
C ALA A 1108 30.39 12.67 -31.56
N SER A 1109 29.92 13.53 -30.66
CA SER A 1109 28.51 13.48 -30.23
C SER A 1109 27.98 14.82 -29.72
N PHE A 1110 27.30 15.58 -30.59
CA PHE A 1110 26.65 16.84 -30.22
C PHE A 1110 25.18 16.86 -30.63
N HIS A 1111 24.30 17.17 -29.67
CA HIS A 1111 22.91 17.60 -29.88
C HIS A 1111 22.72 18.92 -29.09
N THR A 1112 22.08 19.94 -29.69
CA THR A 1112 21.73 21.21 -29.02
C THR A 1112 20.23 21.22 -28.71
N GLY A 1113 19.87 21.02 -27.44
CA GLY A 1113 18.47 20.76 -27.05
C GLY A 1113 17.66 21.99 -26.63
N ALA A 1114 18.30 23.15 -26.43
CA ALA A 1114 17.67 24.32 -25.85
C ALA A 1114 18.16 25.64 -26.46
N LEU A 1115 17.24 26.45 -26.95
CA LEU A 1115 17.48 27.78 -27.51
C LEU A 1115 16.41 28.73 -26.96
N CYS A 1116 16.82 29.92 -26.50
CA CYS A 1116 15.87 30.97 -26.12
C CYS A 1116 16.46 32.37 -26.35
N PHE A 1117 15.58 33.37 -26.47
CA PHE A 1117 15.96 34.78 -26.62
C PHE A 1117 15.84 35.54 -25.28
N SER A 1118 16.67 36.57 -25.14
CA SER A 1118 16.46 37.67 -24.18
C SER A 1118 15.72 38.84 -24.84
N ALA A 1119 15.19 39.73 -24.00
CA ALA A 1119 14.57 40.99 -24.44
C ALA A 1119 15.53 41.88 -25.27
N ASP A 1120 16.84 41.79 -25.05
CA ASP A 1120 17.86 42.57 -25.78
C ASP A 1120 18.27 41.95 -27.13
N GLY A 1121 17.56 40.90 -27.58
CA GLY A 1121 17.84 40.24 -28.86
C GLY A 1121 19.07 39.31 -28.84
N VAL A 1122 19.60 38.98 -27.67
CA VAL A 1122 20.69 38.01 -27.53
C VAL A 1122 20.12 36.60 -27.40
N VAL A 1123 20.72 35.61 -28.07
CA VAL A 1123 20.29 34.20 -28.02
C VAL A 1123 21.15 33.40 -27.06
N ALA A 1124 20.50 32.60 -26.20
CA ALA A 1124 21.16 31.64 -25.32
C ALA A 1124 21.00 30.21 -25.87
N LEU A 1125 22.11 29.47 -25.91
CA LEU A 1125 22.20 28.10 -26.41
C LEU A 1125 22.67 27.14 -25.31
N GLY A 1126 21.94 26.05 -25.13
CA GLY A 1126 22.28 24.95 -24.21
C GLY A 1126 22.95 23.78 -24.93
N PHE A 1127 24.02 23.24 -24.35
CA PHE A 1127 24.83 22.18 -24.95
C PHE A 1127 24.73 20.85 -24.15
N LYS A 1128 25.02 19.73 -24.82
CA LYS A 1128 25.05 18.37 -24.23
C LYS A 1128 26.05 18.20 -23.06
N HIS A 1129 27.07 19.05 -22.98
CA HIS A 1129 28.05 19.05 -21.89
C HIS A 1129 27.65 19.95 -20.70
N GLY A 1130 26.39 20.41 -20.65
CA GLY A 1130 25.86 21.19 -19.53
C GLY A 1130 26.27 22.66 -19.50
N VAL A 1131 26.82 23.15 -20.61
CA VAL A 1131 27.22 24.54 -20.77
C VAL A 1131 26.08 25.32 -21.42
N VAL A 1132 25.88 26.57 -21.00
CA VAL A 1132 25.01 27.56 -21.66
C VAL A 1132 25.88 28.70 -22.18
N ARG A 1133 25.69 29.10 -23.44
CA ARG A 1133 26.42 30.23 -24.03
C ARG A 1133 25.46 31.26 -24.60
N TRP A 1134 25.78 32.53 -24.39
CA TRP A 1134 25.10 33.66 -25.00
C TRP A 1134 25.82 34.11 -26.26
N TRP A 1135 25.06 34.36 -27.30
CA TRP A 1135 25.54 34.76 -28.62
C TRP A 1135 24.78 35.97 -29.11
N ASN A 1136 25.52 36.92 -29.67
CA ASN A 1136 24.94 37.96 -30.50
C ASN A 1136 24.76 37.39 -31.91
N PHE A 1137 23.51 37.13 -32.33
CA PHE A 1137 23.23 36.58 -33.66
C PHE A 1137 23.48 37.60 -34.80
N ALA A 1138 23.56 38.89 -34.49
CA ALA A 1138 23.87 39.92 -35.47
C ALA A 1138 25.36 39.95 -35.81
N SER A 1139 26.23 39.87 -34.79
CA SER A 1139 27.69 39.94 -34.95
C SER A 1139 28.39 38.58 -34.98
N GLY A 1140 27.71 37.50 -34.57
CA GLY A 1140 28.31 36.18 -34.38
C GLY A 1140 29.24 36.09 -33.17
N GLN A 1141 29.29 37.10 -32.30
CA GLN A 1141 30.18 37.10 -31.15
C GLN A 1141 29.56 36.37 -29.96
N LYS A 1142 30.36 35.49 -29.35
CA LYS A 1142 30.08 34.91 -28.04
C LYS A 1142 30.23 35.97 -26.96
N LEU A 1143 29.19 36.16 -26.15
CA LEU A 1143 29.14 37.18 -25.10
C LEU A 1143 29.43 36.60 -23.71
N LEU A 1144 28.91 35.42 -23.40
CA LEU A 1144 28.99 34.82 -22.07
C LEU A 1144 28.98 33.28 -22.15
N GLU A 1145 29.64 32.62 -21.20
CA GLU A 1145 29.62 31.17 -21.03
C GLU A 1145 29.39 30.82 -19.55
N ILE A 1146 28.46 29.90 -19.31
CA ILE A 1146 28.06 29.46 -17.98
C ILE A 1146 28.12 27.93 -17.96
N LYS A 1147 28.92 27.34 -17.07
CA LYS A 1147 28.84 25.90 -16.78
C LYS A 1147 27.65 25.68 -15.85
N ALA A 1148 26.48 25.42 -16.44
CA ALA A 1148 25.22 25.40 -15.71
C ALA A 1148 24.96 24.06 -15.03
N HIS A 1149 25.24 22.96 -15.74
CA HIS A 1149 24.92 21.59 -15.33
C HIS A 1149 26.11 20.65 -15.59
N GLU A 1150 26.14 19.51 -14.91
CA GLU A 1150 27.12 18.45 -15.24
C GLU A 1150 26.66 17.56 -16.39
N SER A 1151 25.35 17.53 -16.64
CA SER A 1151 24.71 16.78 -17.72
C SER A 1151 24.16 17.71 -18.82
N ALA A 1152 23.53 17.15 -19.86
CA ALA A 1152 22.99 17.91 -20.99
C ALA A 1152 21.95 18.96 -20.57
N VAL A 1153 22.04 20.16 -21.14
CA VAL A 1153 20.99 21.19 -20.98
C VAL A 1153 19.80 20.84 -21.88
N MET A 1154 18.66 20.53 -21.26
CA MET A 1154 17.45 20.07 -21.96
C MET A 1154 16.54 21.22 -22.38
N ARG A 1155 16.39 22.25 -21.53
CA ARG A 1155 15.53 23.43 -21.80
C ARG A 1155 16.12 24.69 -21.19
N LEU A 1156 15.82 25.83 -21.82
CA LEU A 1156 16.18 27.18 -21.38
C LEU A 1156 14.96 28.09 -21.51
N SER A 1157 14.80 29.01 -20.56
CA SER A 1157 13.76 30.04 -20.62
C SER A 1157 14.23 31.30 -19.87
N VAL A 1158 13.77 32.47 -20.29
CA VAL A 1158 14.12 33.76 -19.69
C VAL A 1158 12.87 34.41 -19.10
N ALA A 1159 12.93 34.77 -17.83
CA ALA A 1159 11.91 35.53 -17.14
C ALA A 1159 12.26 37.02 -17.23
N GLU A 1160 11.81 37.68 -18.29
CA GLU A 1160 12.19 39.06 -18.66
C GLU A 1160 11.99 40.07 -17.51
N SER A 1161 10.84 40.00 -16.82
CA SER A 1161 10.53 40.92 -15.70
C SER A 1161 11.52 40.83 -14.53
N SER A 1162 12.20 39.71 -14.36
CA SER A 1162 13.12 39.44 -13.25
C SER A 1162 14.60 39.43 -13.66
N GLY A 1163 14.88 39.46 -14.98
CA GLY A 1163 16.24 39.32 -15.50
C GLY A 1163 16.87 37.94 -15.21
N ILE A 1164 16.06 36.91 -14.95
CA ILE A 1164 16.52 35.56 -14.59
C ILE A 1164 16.48 34.64 -15.81
N LEU A 1165 17.60 33.97 -16.08
CA LEU A 1165 17.69 32.82 -16.97
C LEU A 1165 17.46 31.54 -16.16
N VAL A 1166 16.58 30.69 -16.65
CA VAL A 1166 16.27 29.38 -16.06
C VAL A 1166 16.79 28.28 -16.98
N SER A 1167 17.50 27.31 -16.40
CA SER A 1167 18.07 26.17 -17.11
C SER A 1167 17.64 24.85 -16.49
N LEU A 1168 17.23 23.89 -17.32
CA LEU A 1168 16.92 22.51 -16.94
C LEU A 1168 18.00 21.57 -17.47
N GLY A 1169 18.60 20.77 -16.59
CA GLY A 1169 19.52 19.70 -16.94
C GLY A 1169 18.83 18.36 -17.14
N SER A 1170 19.48 17.39 -17.80
CA SER A 1170 18.96 16.03 -17.97
C SER A 1170 18.91 15.22 -16.67
N GLU A 1171 19.56 15.71 -15.61
CA GLU A 1171 19.42 15.24 -14.24
C GLU A 1171 18.09 15.65 -13.57
N GLY A 1172 17.28 16.52 -14.20
CA GLY A 1172 16.01 17.01 -13.67
C GLY A 1172 16.13 18.21 -12.72
N GLU A 1173 17.34 18.76 -12.54
CA GLU A 1173 17.57 19.97 -11.73
C GLU A 1173 17.25 21.25 -12.51
N VAL A 1174 16.54 22.18 -11.85
CA VAL A 1174 16.26 23.51 -12.37
C VAL A 1174 17.12 24.55 -11.66
N ARG A 1175 18.01 25.22 -12.40
CA ARG A 1175 18.93 26.24 -11.89
C ARG A 1175 18.61 27.62 -12.45
N LEU A 1176 18.81 28.65 -11.63
CA LEU A 1176 18.51 30.05 -11.88
C LEU A 1176 19.80 30.87 -11.97
N TRP A 1177 19.88 31.72 -12.98
CA TRP A 1177 21.05 32.54 -13.30
C TRP A 1177 20.63 33.97 -13.59
N HIS A 1178 21.48 34.94 -13.27
CA HIS A 1178 21.26 36.32 -13.71
C HIS A 1178 21.61 36.44 -15.19
N ALA A 1179 20.66 36.80 -16.05
CA ALA A 1179 20.80 36.73 -17.51
C ALA A 1179 21.98 37.56 -18.04
N GLY A 1180 22.19 38.77 -17.52
CA GLY A 1180 23.27 39.66 -17.98
C GLY A 1180 24.68 39.36 -17.45
N THR A 1181 24.82 38.67 -16.31
CA THR A 1181 26.14 38.44 -15.68
C THR A 1181 26.55 36.97 -15.65
N GLY A 1182 25.59 36.05 -15.79
CA GLY A 1182 25.80 34.61 -15.62
C GLY A 1182 26.03 34.17 -14.19
N ALA A 1183 25.85 35.06 -13.21
CA ALA A 1183 25.97 34.71 -11.79
C ALA A 1183 24.85 33.74 -11.37
N ALA A 1184 25.19 32.72 -10.58
CA ALA A 1184 24.21 31.79 -10.02
C ALA A 1184 23.32 32.51 -9.00
N VAL A 1185 22.00 32.47 -9.22
CA VAL A 1185 20.99 33.04 -8.32
C VAL A 1185 20.53 31.99 -7.30
N GLY A 1186 20.42 30.73 -7.73
CA GLY A 1186 20.03 29.60 -6.89
C GLY A 1186 19.48 28.42 -7.69
N THR A 1187 18.94 27.44 -6.98
CA THR A 1187 18.32 26.23 -7.55
C THR A 1187 16.92 26.08 -6.96
N LEU A 1188 15.97 25.58 -7.75
CA LEU A 1188 14.64 25.21 -7.24
C LEU A 1188 14.67 23.79 -6.64
N PRO A 1189 13.81 23.47 -5.66
CA PRO A 1189 13.77 22.14 -5.05
C PRO A 1189 13.07 21.12 -5.97
N THR A 1190 13.69 20.82 -7.12
CA THR A 1190 13.16 19.90 -8.14
C THR A 1190 13.83 18.52 -8.15
N ALA A 1191 14.78 18.29 -7.25
CA ALA A 1191 15.49 17.03 -7.16
C ALA A 1191 14.51 15.87 -6.91
N GLY A 1192 14.60 14.82 -7.74
CA GLY A 1192 13.71 13.65 -7.66
C GLY A 1192 12.33 13.82 -8.32
N LEU A 1193 12.00 15.01 -8.85
CA LEU A 1193 10.71 15.27 -9.51
C LEU A 1193 10.70 14.95 -11.01
N ASN A 1194 11.80 14.45 -11.58
CA ASN A 1194 11.94 14.10 -13.00
C ASN A 1194 11.39 15.18 -13.96
N VAL A 1195 11.80 16.44 -13.75
CA VAL A 1195 11.38 17.57 -14.59
C VAL A 1195 11.95 17.41 -15.99
N VAL A 1196 11.10 17.51 -17.02
CA VAL A 1196 11.47 17.34 -18.43
C VAL A 1196 11.23 18.59 -19.28
N THR A 1197 10.42 19.52 -18.79
CA THR A 1197 10.11 20.76 -19.51
C THR A 1197 9.90 21.95 -18.57
N LEU A 1198 10.11 23.16 -19.08
CA LEU A 1198 9.88 24.40 -18.34
C LEU A 1198 9.43 25.55 -19.26
N ALA A 1199 8.73 26.52 -18.66
CA ALA A 1199 8.35 27.79 -19.30
C ALA A 1199 8.26 28.90 -18.25
N ALA A 1200 9.02 29.99 -18.44
CA ALA A 1200 8.92 31.17 -17.58
C ALA A 1200 7.87 32.14 -18.10
N ALA A 1201 7.12 32.77 -17.20
CA ALA A 1201 6.23 33.86 -17.56
C ALA A 1201 7.05 35.12 -17.88
N LYS A 1202 6.66 35.84 -18.94
CA LYS A 1202 7.40 37.05 -19.38
C LYS A 1202 7.27 38.21 -18.40
N ASN A 1203 6.04 38.48 -17.93
CA ASN A 1203 5.72 39.68 -17.15
C ASN A 1203 5.50 39.41 -15.65
N LYS A 1204 5.61 38.15 -15.21
CA LYS A 1204 5.51 37.75 -13.81
C LYS A 1204 6.70 36.87 -13.43
N GLY A 1205 7.15 36.95 -12.17
CA GLY A 1205 8.19 36.08 -11.61
C GLY A 1205 7.72 34.65 -11.36
N LEU A 1206 7.09 34.02 -12.35
CA LEU A 1206 6.54 32.66 -12.29
C LEU A 1206 7.29 31.73 -13.25
N LEU A 1207 7.47 30.49 -12.81
CA LEU A 1207 8.01 29.41 -13.63
C LEU A 1207 7.07 28.21 -13.59
N LEU A 1208 6.71 27.72 -14.76
CA LEU A 1208 6.03 26.45 -14.94
C LEU A 1208 7.06 25.36 -15.23
N THR A 1209 6.96 24.22 -14.53
CA THR A 1209 7.75 23.01 -14.81
C THR A 1209 6.83 21.83 -15.04
N GLY A 1210 7.12 21.00 -16.04
CA GLY A 1210 6.41 19.74 -16.28
C GLY A 1210 7.32 18.54 -16.13
N SER A 1211 6.79 17.49 -15.50
CA SER A 1211 7.50 16.27 -15.13
C SER A 1211 7.01 15.04 -15.90
N SER A 1212 7.87 14.03 -16.00
CA SER A 1212 7.53 12.76 -16.67
C SER A 1212 6.47 11.94 -15.91
N ASP A 1213 6.23 12.23 -14.63
CA ASP A 1213 5.19 11.59 -13.82
C ASP A 1213 3.77 12.14 -14.10
N GLY A 1214 3.63 13.04 -15.08
CA GLY A 1214 2.36 13.70 -15.40
C GLY A 1214 2.02 14.85 -14.46
N THR A 1215 2.91 15.22 -13.54
CA THR A 1215 2.73 16.38 -12.66
C THR A 1215 3.38 17.63 -13.25
N ALA A 1216 2.73 18.77 -13.05
CA ALA A 1216 3.34 20.06 -13.33
C ALA A 1216 3.11 21.03 -12.17
N ARG A 1217 4.10 21.92 -12.02
CA ARG A 1217 4.25 22.77 -10.83
C ARG A 1217 4.51 24.19 -11.27
N VAL A 1218 3.86 25.13 -10.57
CA VAL A 1218 4.11 26.55 -10.69
C VAL A 1218 4.96 27.01 -9.52
N TRP A 1219 6.04 27.72 -9.81
CA TRP A 1219 7.01 28.21 -8.85
C TRP A 1219 7.05 29.73 -8.86
N GLY A 1220 7.16 30.34 -7.68
CA GLY A 1220 7.58 31.73 -7.57
C GLY A 1220 9.09 31.81 -7.69
N LEU A 1221 9.62 32.55 -8.66
CA LEU A 1221 11.06 32.68 -8.88
C LEU A 1221 11.75 33.40 -7.72
N ASP A 1222 11.09 34.41 -7.14
CA ASP A 1222 11.62 35.18 -6.01
C ASP A 1222 11.55 34.39 -4.70
N SER A 1223 10.40 33.77 -4.42
CA SER A 1223 10.17 33.01 -3.18
C SER A 1223 10.82 31.62 -3.21
N ARG A 1224 11.07 31.08 -4.41
CA ARG A 1224 11.56 29.71 -4.69
C ARG A 1224 10.67 28.62 -4.08
N LYS A 1225 9.41 28.96 -3.84
CA LYS A 1225 8.39 28.04 -3.32
C LYS A 1225 7.45 27.60 -4.43
N GLN A 1226 6.97 26.37 -4.31
CA GLN A 1226 5.85 25.88 -5.11
C GLN A 1226 4.58 26.65 -4.72
N LEU A 1227 3.92 27.23 -5.71
CA LEU A 1227 2.68 28.01 -5.54
C LEU A 1227 1.44 27.17 -5.90
N ALA A 1228 1.58 26.28 -6.88
CA ALA A 1228 0.52 25.36 -7.31
C ALA A 1228 1.12 24.08 -7.91
N CYS A 1229 0.34 23.00 -7.89
CA CYS A 1229 0.65 21.71 -8.53
C CYS A 1229 -0.62 21.18 -9.20
N PHE A 1230 -0.46 20.39 -10.25
CA PHE A 1230 -1.54 19.72 -10.96
C PHE A 1230 -1.02 18.47 -11.63
N ALA A 1231 -1.91 17.48 -11.80
CA ALA A 1231 -1.58 16.23 -12.47
C ALA A 1231 -2.54 15.95 -13.63
N VAL A 1232 -1.99 15.31 -14.64
CA VAL A 1232 -2.69 14.82 -15.83
C VAL A 1232 -2.52 13.30 -15.98
N ASP A 1233 -3.28 12.69 -16.90
CA ASP A 1233 -3.37 11.24 -17.06
C ASP A 1233 -2.15 10.62 -17.76
N SER A 1234 -1.26 11.44 -18.33
CA SER A 1234 -0.14 11.01 -19.14
C SER A 1234 1.10 11.86 -18.88
N PRO A 1235 2.32 11.29 -19.00
CA PRO A 1235 3.57 12.05 -18.87
C PRO A 1235 3.59 13.34 -19.67
N LEU A 1236 4.07 14.43 -19.07
CA LEU A 1236 4.20 15.71 -19.76
C LEU A 1236 5.44 15.71 -20.65
N LYS A 1237 5.35 16.39 -21.80
CA LYS A 1237 6.47 16.60 -22.72
C LYS A 1237 6.81 18.08 -22.87
N VAL A 1238 5.79 18.93 -22.92
CA VAL A 1238 5.94 20.35 -23.17
C VAL A 1238 4.97 21.16 -22.33
N CYS A 1239 5.33 22.40 -22.05
CA CYS A 1239 4.48 23.32 -21.32
C CYS A 1239 4.69 24.75 -21.83
N ALA A 1240 3.67 25.59 -21.67
CA ALA A 1240 3.73 27.00 -21.95
C ALA A 1240 2.90 27.76 -20.90
N VAL A 1241 3.30 29.00 -20.62
CA VAL A 1241 2.60 29.89 -19.71
C VAL A 1241 2.41 31.24 -20.41
N SER A 1242 1.22 31.82 -20.27
CA SER A 1242 0.93 33.13 -20.85
C SER A 1242 1.76 34.25 -20.20
N GLY A 1243 1.93 35.36 -20.92
CA GLY A 1243 2.72 36.49 -20.43
C GLY A 1243 2.20 37.09 -19.12
N ASP A 1244 0.88 37.05 -18.90
CA ASP A 1244 0.21 37.49 -17.66
C ASP A 1244 0.31 36.47 -16.51
N GLY A 1245 0.85 35.27 -16.75
CA GLY A 1245 0.99 34.19 -15.79
C GLY A 1245 -0.32 33.53 -15.36
N CYS A 1246 -1.45 33.83 -16.01
CA CYS A 1246 -2.75 33.25 -15.67
C CYS A 1246 -3.08 32.00 -16.48
N GLY A 1247 -2.78 31.97 -17.79
CA GLY A 1247 -2.99 30.82 -18.66
C GLY A 1247 -1.82 29.82 -18.58
N VAL A 1248 -2.14 28.58 -18.24
CA VAL A 1248 -1.18 27.46 -18.15
C VAL A 1248 -1.58 26.38 -19.14
N PHE A 1249 -0.63 25.96 -19.98
CA PHE A 1249 -0.86 25.02 -21.07
C PHE A 1249 0.15 23.90 -21.04
N LEU A 1250 -0.31 22.67 -21.28
CA LEU A 1250 0.53 21.49 -21.23
C LEU A 1250 0.26 20.62 -22.44
N GLY A 1251 1.32 20.03 -22.98
CA GLY A 1251 1.25 18.96 -23.95
C GLY A 1251 1.79 17.68 -23.33
N ASP A 1252 0.99 16.62 -23.38
CA ASP A 1252 1.37 15.32 -22.86
C ASP A 1252 1.81 14.35 -23.97
N VAL A 1253 2.30 13.18 -23.57
CA VAL A 1253 2.61 12.06 -24.48
C VAL A 1253 1.35 11.55 -25.18
N SER A 1254 0.18 11.86 -24.63
CA SER A 1254 -1.10 11.38 -25.12
C SER A 1254 -1.62 12.08 -26.38
N GLY A 1255 -0.95 13.18 -26.75
CA GLY A 1255 -1.37 14.08 -27.81
C GLY A 1255 -2.40 15.10 -27.34
N VAL A 1256 -2.76 15.08 -26.05
CA VAL A 1256 -3.70 16.01 -25.45
C VAL A 1256 -3.01 17.32 -25.12
N VAL A 1257 -3.71 18.40 -25.45
CA VAL A 1257 -3.36 19.75 -25.01
C VAL A 1257 -4.29 20.12 -23.86
N HIS A 1258 -3.69 20.32 -22.69
CA HIS A 1258 -4.41 20.71 -21.48
C HIS A 1258 -4.43 22.22 -21.33
N PHE A 1259 -5.54 22.73 -20.80
CA PHE A 1259 -5.77 24.16 -20.65
C PHE A 1259 -6.23 24.49 -19.23
N PHE A 1260 -5.41 25.24 -18.50
CA PHE A 1260 -5.63 25.62 -17.12
C PHE A 1260 -5.52 27.13 -16.92
N GLU A 1261 -6.17 27.62 -15.87
CA GLU A 1261 -6.13 29.03 -15.44
C GLU A 1261 -5.71 29.10 -13.97
N LEU A 1262 -4.63 29.82 -13.68
CA LEU A 1262 -4.09 30.01 -12.33
C LEU A 1262 -4.89 31.10 -11.62
N GLU A 1263 -5.62 30.71 -10.57
CA GLU A 1263 -6.40 31.58 -9.71
C GLU A 1263 -5.68 31.79 -8.36
N GLY A 1264 -5.73 33.02 -7.84
CA GLY A 1264 -5.29 33.32 -6.47
C GLY A 1264 -3.77 33.49 -6.25
N VAL A 1265 -2.99 33.79 -7.30
CA VAL A 1265 -1.53 34.01 -7.25
C VAL A 1265 -1.11 35.39 -7.75
#